data_AF-A0A353PYF5-F1
#
_entry.id   AF-A0A353PYF5-F1
#
_cell.length_a   1.000
_cell.length_b   1.000
_cell.length_c   1.000
_cell.angle_alpha   90.00
_cell.angle_beta   90.00
_cell.angle_gamma   90.00
#
_symmetry.space_group_name_H-M   'P 1'
#
loop_
_entity.id
_entity.type
_entity.pdbx_description
1 polymer ?
#
loop_
_entity_poly.entity_id
_entity_poly.type
_entity_poly.pdbx_seq_one_letter_code
_entity_poly.pdbx_strand_id
1 'polypeptide(L)'
;MESLEKLYTLDGILDDLNGDGFPDGLKGGIILREDSSAIEKKLAINLSARLGFENIALDLPLVKFNSDSKEETNIKINGNVNYKNKNTAEIYIAGNSINIDSCCDEALEKGGEYLYGRLPFIWEISSKKPTLGDVVKSFESIPKVSCVSINNIMIHKDYCGLYKVGVKLKFSGNLEEIKNYIKNNENTFKWDYIKEINVAFDNASEDNISIFNKELEANNDLSINSNKLTALKKIDVANFYSIDGILEDTDNDFLPDEIIGKIMIRDNADNYELIAASSIAARLGLESLGVSFPMVYTEKEFNDSIKNPIFIGNLNLTKEFVYNVDKTSFNILRDVDNNYIILSGSGENLVKGAKYIAESLPFLNSSKGVSLEDIKKNLKASLSGDTLNGEIAYILSLIKKDKSIKDKKIDCFLKDDFENFDEYKFKNYLNSKYNVKDIGIRPFNEKQLIFEEKYDIPYEVDRFKQVLNEKLFPNLKPEDNVKIFGTLSEEKSVRDDLKLYLKDEIVKTGAKLENCDIFCAYKQGISWIMEGVIPKVHDIIKDTDEIVIKFKPFLKEGKDTWDDDDGSVPKISGAYADDENKWFDLPVRWIQELYPVDDLMAKELNFKRDKIKFEIMDKEEKSTYKIIFKDKEGNILYSSKYEAKYSERPYLNEYNGIGKVHPSTGWVKVCVNDKVVIDERIETDLELLWNIYQEKILKKCKDYILKKTDGKPLSSKQPFFKELRMDVSLSEPDFDLPVRQDRISSLDALHEDLYFVGLDFFKTFGQRTVGESLQEPGLILPVINKENGKPGYIKAGLYAEKYDRPKVVIGEKKIDINEALSDISISKIVFNDKTIEEIYVNVETYGNIEILNRLESYIELAENGVISMANGYIEAESIKFNVLSNGNMVKTLELNICSKSLENNKTLNANDVDVPVDKVIGYEDYIKIMDKMKKVKGLDVWRASKSYQGRDIYAIDIYKGFKSKIVSRNKLINSKPVFMINNRHHANEVSSTNSSLYLALKIISDEKYKKYLDRVNLTIIPFENTDGGYIHDMLQKDNPKWKLHIARFNAVGKEFAQGYWKDTKYTEANAVPNVWRKWLPDMMVDNHGVPTHEWDQQFSGYVSPWFKGFWLPRALFYGYFWYVDSPKYPNHKRLNEVLQDYVADAINRDSEIEKWNEDWKDRFEKYAHQWMPKLFPADYYKNLIFYWIAYKPNPEAWHISHRYPYITAVDFTTEVSDETAQGDYLRLCTKTHFISDIATIDMLYKAETVMEDKSFEDGGITLKKVRKRPIKLK
;
A
#
# COMPACT_ATOMS: atom_id res chain seq x y z
N MET A 1 38.42 -15.59 -18.40
CA MET A 1 37.34 -16.57 -18.60
C MET A 1 37.95 -17.94 -18.85
N GLU A 2 37.40 -19.03 -18.29
CA GLU A 2 38.05 -20.37 -18.37
C GLU A 2 37.40 -21.35 -19.36
N SER A 3 36.08 -21.25 -19.60
CA SER A 3 35.32 -22.27 -20.33
C SER A 3 34.05 -21.70 -20.99
N LEU A 4 33.70 -22.15 -22.21
CA LEU A 4 32.64 -21.54 -23.03
C LEU A 4 31.21 -21.74 -22.51
N GLU A 5 30.91 -22.86 -21.84
CA GLU A 5 29.57 -23.12 -21.27
C GLU A 5 29.19 -22.12 -20.16
N LYS A 6 30.18 -21.46 -19.57
CA LYS A 6 30.01 -20.44 -18.52
C LYS A 6 29.80 -19.03 -19.04
N LEU A 7 29.72 -18.79 -20.35
CA LEU A 7 29.62 -17.43 -20.93
C LEU A 7 28.58 -16.55 -20.23
N TYR A 8 27.33 -16.99 -20.19
CA TYR A 8 26.21 -16.26 -19.62
C TYR A 8 26.06 -16.48 -18.10
N THR A 9 27.18 -16.47 -17.37
CA THR A 9 27.22 -16.62 -15.91
C THR A 9 28.19 -15.62 -15.28
N LEU A 10 28.18 -15.52 -13.95
CA LEU A 10 29.15 -14.72 -13.18
C LEU A 10 30.61 -15.23 -13.28
N ASP A 11 30.85 -16.45 -13.78
CA ASP A 11 32.21 -16.92 -14.13
C ASP A 11 32.64 -16.45 -15.55
N GLY A 12 31.67 -16.03 -16.37
CA GLY A 12 31.83 -15.57 -17.75
C GLY A 12 31.79 -14.04 -17.86
N ILE A 13 30.96 -13.53 -18.77
CA ILE A 13 30.89 -12.10 -19.10
C ILE A 13 30.06 -11.26 -18.13
N LEU A 14 29.15 -11.89 -17.39
CA LEU A 14 28.30 -11.18 -16.42
C LEU A 14 29.12 -10.78 -15.19
N ASP A 15 28.73 -9.67 -14.55
CA ASP A 15 29.36 -9.15 -13.35
C ASP A 15 28.33 -8.89 -12.24
N ASP A 16 28.79 -8.94 -10.99
CA ASP A 16 28.01 -8.56 -9.79
C ASP A 16 28.73 -7.38 -9.13
N LEU A 17 28.32 -6.18 -9.54
CA LEU A 17 28.87 -4.91 -9.14
C LEU A 17 28.44 -4.51 -7.73
N ASN A 18 27.39 -5.09 -7.16
CA ASN A 18 26.83 -4.70 -5.87
C ASN A 18 27.03 -5.74 -4.74
N GLY A 19 27.39 -6.98 -5.09
CA GLY A 19 27.73 -8.08 -4.20
C GLY A 19 26.54 -8.90 -3.68
N ASP A 20 25.37 -8.86 -4.33
CA ASP A 20 24.17 -9.59 -3.88
C ASP A 20 24.01 -10.99 -4.50
N GLY A 21 24.88 -11.36 -5.45
CA GLY A 21 24.89 -12.63 -6.15
C GLY A 21 24.01 -12.67 -7.41
N PHE A 22 23.50 -11.52 -7.87
CA PHE A 22 22.77 -11.41 -9.13
C PHE A 22 23.54 -10.58 -10.17
N PRO A 23 23.43 -10.91 -11.48
CA PRO A 23 24.10 -10.16 -12.53
C PRO A 23 23.48 -8.78 -12.71
N ASP A 24 24.27 -7.73 -12.49
CA ASP A 24 23.84 -6.33 -12.56
C ASP A 24 24.82 -5.44 -13.37
N GLY A 25 25.68 -6.09 -14.16
CA GLY A 25 26.67 -5.48 -15.01
C GLY A 25 27.41 -6.50 -15.90
N LEU A 26 28.40 -6.01 -16.65
CA LEU A 26 29.21 -6.82 -17.56
C LEU A 26 30.70 -6.49 -17.39
N LYS A 27 31.56 -7.52 -17.47
CA LYS A 27 33.03 -7.41 -17.38
C LYS A 27 33.70 -6.89 -18.67
N GLY A 28 32.90 -6.45 -19.64
CA GLY A 28 33.31 -6.06 -20.98
C GLY A 28 32.09 -5.90 -21.89
N GLY A 29 32.27 -6.00 -23.20
CA GLY A 29 31.19 -5.86 -24.17
C GLY A 29 31.45 -6.62 -25.47
N ILE A 30 30.79 -6.17 -26.53
CA ILE A 30 30.90 -6.74 -27.88
C ILE A 30 31.85 -5.87 -28.70
N ILE A 31 32.87 -6.46 -29.31
CA ILE A 31 33.89 -5.75 -30.12
C ILE A 31 33.73 -6.13 -31.59
N LEU A 32 33.67 -5.11 -32.43
CA LEU A 32 33.66 -5.22 -33.89
C LEU A 32 34.77 -4.37 -34.52
N ARG A 33 35.06 -4.63 -35.80
CA ARG A 33 35.85 -3.73 -36.66
C ARG A 33 34.94 -2.65 -37.25
N GLU A 34 35.53 -1.52 -37.64
CA GLU A 34 34.78 -0.41 -38.25
C GLU A 34 34.14 -0.76 -39.61
N ASP A 35 34.70 -1.72 -40.34
CA ASP A 35 34.26 -2.17 -41.67
C ASP A 35 33.36 -3.43 -41.65
N SER A 36 32.83 -3.80 -40.48
CA SER A 36 32.07 -5.04 -40.27
C SER A 36 30.83 -5.17 -41.17
N SER A 37 30.58 -6.40 -41.63
CA SER A 37 29.48 -6.81 -42.52
C SER A 37 28.10 -6.69 -41.88
N ALA A 38 27.06 -6.80 -42.71
CA ALA A 38 25.67 -6.82 -42.25
C ALA A 38 25.39 -7.96 -41.25
N ILE A 39 26.04 -9.11 -41.43
CA ILE A 39 25.86 -10.30 -40.58
C ILE A 39 26.63 -10.14 -39.27
N GLU A 40 27.86 -9.62 -39.29
CA GLU A 40 28.59 -9.24 -38.08
C GLU A 40 27.75 -8.27 -37.22
N LYS A 41 27.08 -7.29 -37.86
CA LYS A 41 26.17 -6.33 -37.22
C LYS A 41 24.89 -6.96 -36.67
N LYS A 42 24.17 -7.77 -37.47
CA LYS A 42 22.97 -8.52 -37.06
C LYS A 42 23.25 -9.41 -35.84
N LEU A 43 24.41 -10.07 -35.82
CA LEU A 43 24.87 -10.92 -34.72
C LEU A 43 25.10 -10.11 -33.44
N ALA A 44 25.78 -8.96 -33.52
CA ALA A 44 26.04 -8.07 -32.39
C ALA A 44 24.76 -7.50 -31.73
N ILE A 45 23.73 -7.17 -32.52
CA ILE A 45 22.46 -6.64 -32.00
C ILE A 45 21.66 -7.75 -31.30
N ASN A 46 21.60 -8.96 -31.86
CA ASN A 46 20.97 -10.11 -31.19
C ASN A 46 21.71 -10.48 -29.89
N LEU A 47 23.06 -10.47 -29.89
CA LEU A 47 23.86 -10.62 -28.66
C LEU A 47 23.56 -9.54 -27.62
N SER A 48 23.36 -8.30 -28.05
CA SER A 48 23.02 -7.21 -27.13
C SER A 48 21.69 -7.48 -26.40
N ALA A 49 20.69 -8.02 -27.10
CA ALA A 49 19.44 -8.49 -26.49
C ALA A 49 19.66 -9.67 -25.52
N ARG A 50 20.49 -10.64 -25.89
CA ARG A 50 20.86 -11.78 -25.03
C ARG A 50 21.54 -11.32 -23.74
N LEU A 51 22.48 -10.40 -23.82
CA LEU A 51 23.18 -9.82 -22.67
C LEU A 51 22.24 -8.98 -21.80
N GLY A 52 21.30 -8.22 -22.40
CA GLY A 52 20.24 -7.56 -21.64
C GLY A 52 19.38 -8.55 -20.85
N PHE A 53 18.92 -9.62 -21.51
CA PHE A 53 18.10 -10.68 -20.92
C PHE A 53 18.73 -11.36 -19.71
N GLU A 54 20.05 -11.55 -19.69
CA GLU A 54 20.75 -12.22 -18.58
C GLU A 54 21.07 -11.31 -17.39
N ASN A 55 20.72 -10.02 -17.42
CA ASN A 55 21.02 -9.04 -16.36
C ASN A 55 19.77 -8.48 -15.65
N ILE A 56 19.98 -7.90 -14.46
CA ILE A 56 19.02 -7.05 -13.73
C ILE A 56 19.26 -5.56 -14.02
N ALA A 57 20.52 -5.18 -14.22
CA ALA A 57 20.96 -3.82 -14.54
C ALA A 57 22.09 -3.83 -15.57
N LEU A 58 22.25 -2.75 -16.34
CA LEU A 58 23.35 -2.58 -17.30
C LEU A 58 23.58 -1.11 -17.67
N ASP A 59 24.75 -0.83 -18.23
CA ASP A 59 25.11 0.45 -18.84
C ASP A 59 25.26 0.33 -20.36
N LEU A 60 24.98 1.41 -21.09
CA LEU A 60 25.01 1.45 -22.56
C LEU A 60 26.08 2.40 -23.11
N PRO A 61 26.61 2.17 -24.33
CA PRO A 61 26.30 1.05 -25.23
C PRO A 61 27.14 -0.22 -24.95
N LEU A 62 26.61 -1.38 -25.34
CA LEU A 62 27.31 -2.68 -25.21
C LEU A 62 28.34 -2.94 -26.32
N VAL A 63 28.20 -2.29 -27.48
CA VAL A 63 29.07 -2.46 -28.65
C VAL A 63 30.16 -1.38 -28.65
N LYS A 64 31.41 -1.81 -28.82
CA LYS A 64 32.60 -0.95 -29.00
C LYS A 64 33.33 -1.35 -30.30
N PHE A 65 34.14 -0.45 -30.85
CA PHE A 65 34.98 -0.72 -32.00
C PHE A 65 36.46 -0.75 -31.62
N ASN A 66 37.25 -1.61 -32.27
CA ASN A 66 38.72 -1.58 -32.25
C ASN A 66 39.36 -1.51 -30.83
N SER A 67 38.83 -2.27 -29.86
CA SER A 67 39.33 -2.29 -28.48
C SER A 67 40.39 -3.37 -28.22
N ASP A 68 41.57 -2.93 -27.78
CA ASP A 68 42.71 -3.76 -27.40
C ASP A 68 42.86 -3.99 -25.88
N SER A 69 41.84 -3.63 -25.07
CA SER A 69 41.88 -3.91 -23.63
C SER A 69 42.00 -5.42 -23.37
N LYS A 70 43.13 -5.83 -22.79
CA LYS A 70 43.43 -7.22 -22.41
C LYS A 70 42.83 -7.62 -21.06
N GLU A 71 42.36 -6.64 -20.29
CA GLU A 71 41.79 -6.84 -18.95
C GLU A 71 40.28 -7.12 -19.02
N GLU A 72 39.55 -6.49 -19.96
CA GLU A 72 38.11 -6.71 -20.18
C GLU A 72 37.80 -8.10 -20.76
N THR A 73 36.70 -8.70 -20.31
CA THR A 73 36.13 -9.94 -20.87
C THR A 73 35.16 -9.60 -22.00
N ASN A 74 35.64 -9.67 -23.25
CA ASN A 74 34.92 -9.21 -24.44
C ASN A 74 34.46 -10.37 -25.35
N ILE A 75 33.38 -10.16 -26.11
CA ILE A 75 33.00 -11.00 -27.26
C ILE A 75 33.42 -10.29 -28.54
N LYS A 76 34.39 -10.82 -29.27
CA LYS A 76 34.89 -10.27 -30.53
C LYS A 76 34.26 -11.01 -31.71
N ILE A 77 33.76 -10.27 -32.70
CA ILE A 77 33.11 -10.83 -33.90
C ILE A 77 34.01 -10.50 -35.09
N ASN A 78 34.51 -11.52 -35.80
CA ASN A 78 35.46 -11.36 -36.90
C ASN A 78 35.06 -12.17 -38.15
N GLY A 79 34.45 -11.50 -39.12
CA GLY A 79 34.25 -12.02 -40.48
C GLY A 79 35.51 -11.96 -41.34
N ASN A 80 35.53 -12.70 -42.45
CA ASN A 80 36.62 -12.72 -43.45
C ASN A 80 38.03 -13.07 -42.90
N VAL A 81 38.11 -13.86 -41.82
CA VAL A 81 39.39 -14.32 -41.24
C VAL A 81 39.95 -15.49 -42.07
N ASN A 82 41.21 -15.41 -42.52
CA ASN A 82 41.84 -16.48 -43.30
C ASN A 82 42.04 -17.76 -42.46
N TYR A 83 41.12 -18.72 -42.58
CA TYR A 83 41.07 -19.94 -41.75
C TYR A 83 41.19 -21.23 -42.57
N LYS A 84 41.52 -22.36 -41.88
CA LYS A 84 41.80 -23.67 -42.51
C LYS A 84 40.58 -24.39 -43.10
N ASN A 85 39.37 -24.13 -42.59
CA ASN A 85 38.12 -24.71 -43.08
C ASN A 85 37.16 -23.58 -43.47
N LYS A 86 36.65 -23.61 -44.70
CA LYS A 86 35.96 -22.46 -45.31
C LYS A 86 34.47 -22.36 -45.02
N ASN A 87 33.84 -23.44 -44.55
CA ASN A 87 32.39 -23.54 -44.37
C ASN A 87 31.97 -23.54 -42.88
N THR A 88 32.87 -23.11 -41.99
CA THR A 88 32.67 -23.15 -40.54
C THR A 88 32.87 -21.80 -39.87
N ALA A 89 32.14 -21.56 -38.78
CA ALA A 89 32.48 -20.55 -37.79
C ALA A 89 33.07 -21.23 -36.56
N GLU A 90 34.16 -20.68 -36.01
CA GLU A 90 34.77 -21.12 -34.77
C GLU A 90 34.51 -20.10 -33.66
N ILE A 91 33.91 -20.55 -32.55
CA ILE A 91 33.76 -19.80 -31.31
C ILE A 91 34.84 -20.30 -30.36
N TYR A 92 35.74 -19.42 -29.88
CA TYR A 92 36.86 -19.84 -29.03
C TYR A 92 37.33 -18.79 -28.03
N ILE A 93 37.95 -19.26 -26.94
CA ILE A 93 38.54 -18.39 -25.91
C ILE A 93 39.99 -18.03 -26.29
N ALA A 94 40.30 -16.74 -26.34
CA ALA A 94 41.66 -16.23 -26.47
C ALA A 94 41.95 -15.18 -25.38
N GLY A 95 42.83 -15.54 -24.44
CA GLY A 95 43.06 -14.73 -23.24
C GLY A 95 41.78 -14.62 -22.41
N ASN A 96 41.33 -13.40 -22.12
CA ASN A 96 40.05 -13.15 -21.45
C ASN A 96 38.87 -12.93 -22.41
N SER A 97 39.07 -12.90 -23.73
CA SER A 97 38.00 -12.68 -24.70
C SER A 97 37.50 -13.98 -25.34
N ILE A 98 36.23 -14.00 -25.72
CA ILE A 98 35.69 -14.94 -26.71
C ILE A 98 35.82 -14.29 -28.08
N ASN A 99 36.12 -15.09 -29.09
CA ASN A 99 36.11 -14.70 -30.49
C ASN A 99 35.13 -15.60 -31.23
N ILE A 100 34.38 -15.06 -32.18
CA ILE A 100 33.66 -15.82 -33.20
C ILE A 100 34.20 -15.42 -34.57
N ASP A 101 34.90 -16.38 -35.19
CA ASP A 101 35.66 -16.16 -36.41
C ASP A 101 35.10 -17.02 -37.56
N SER A 102 34.97 -16.42 -38.74
CA SER A 102 34.63 -17.16 -39.97
C SER A 102 35.14 -16.46 -41.22
N CYS A 103 35.30 -17.21 -42.32
CA CYS A 103 35.46 -16.67 -43.67
C CYS A 103 34.22 -16.86 -44.56
N CYS A 104 33.10 -17.30 -43.99
CA CYS A 104 31.85 -17.51 -44.71
C CYS A 104 30.69 -16.89 -43.91
N ASP A 105 29.99 -15.95 -44.54
CA ASP A 105 28.87 -15.21 -43.96
C ASP A 105 27.73 -16.13 -43.47
N GLU A 106 27.34 -17.14 -44.26
CA GLU A 106 26.35 -18.16 -43.86
C GLU A 106 26.80 -18.96 -42.61
N ALA A 107 28.09 -19.30 -42.53
CA ALA A 107 28.64 -20.01 -41.38
C ALA A 107 28.72 -19.13 -40.13
N LEU A 108 29.06 -17.84 -40.31
CA LEU A 108 29.07 -16.84 -39.24
C LEU A 108 27.66 -16.62 -38.67
N GLU A 109 26.65 -16.53 -39.53
CA GLU A 109 25.25 -16.39 -39.12
C GLU A 109 24.81 -17.60 -38.28
N LYS A 110 25.09 -18.83 -38.74
CA LYS A 110 24.80 -20.06 -37.98
C LYS A 110 25.58 -20.15 -36.66
N GLY A 111 26.83 -19.71 -36.63
CA GLY A 111 27.61 -19.60 -35.39
C GLY A 111 27.02 -18.55 -34.43
N GLY A 112 26.49 -17.45 -34.98
CA GLY A 112 25.79 -16.41 -34.23
C GLY A 112 24.49 -16.91 -33.60
N GLU A 113 23.62 -17.55 -34.40
CA GLU A 113 22.39 -18.21 -33.93
C GLU A 113 22.67 -19.19 -32.79
N TYR A 114 23.74 -19.98 -32.91
CA TYR A 114 24.20 -20.84 -31.83
C TYR A 114 24.62 -20.03 -30.59
N LEU A 115 25.45 -18.99 -30.76
CA LEU A 115 26.02 -18.20 -29.67
C LEU A 115 24.97 -17.43 -28.86
N TYR A 116 24.04 -16.70 -29.50
CA TYR A 116 23.01 -15.93 -28.78
C TYR A 116 21.76 -16.75 -28.44
N GLY A 117 21.45 -17.80 -29.20
CA GLY A 117 20.21 -18.58 -29.05
C GLY A 117 20.37 -19.92 -28.36
N ARG A 118 21.42 -20.70 -28.68
CA ARG A 118 21.54 -22.10 -28.21
C ARG A 118 22.52 -22.29 -27.06
N LEU A 119 23.60 -21.52 -26.95
CA LEU A 119 24.58 -21.68 -25.86
C LEU A 119 23.91 -21.43 -24.49
N PRO A 120 24.01 -22.37 -23.51
CA PRO A 120 24.99 -23.46 -23.38
C PRO A 120 24.51 -24.87 -23.80
N PHE A 121 23.36 -25.02 -24.47
CA PHE A 121 22.91 -26.31 -25.00
C PHE A 121 23.84 -26.84 -26.10
N ILE A 122 23.90 -28.17 -26.29
CA ILE A 122 24.69 -28.76 -27.39
C ILE A 122 24.10 -28.37 -28.75
N TRP A 123 22.78 -28.53 -28.94
CA TRP A 123 22.09 -28.08 -30.15
C TRP A 123 20.60 -27.84 -29.89
N GLU A 124 19.85 -28.89 -29.56
CA GLU A 124 18.44 -28.80 -29.18
C GLU A 124 18.27 -28.09 -27.84
N ILE A 125 17.28 -27.20 -27.74
CA ILE A 125 17.02 -26.39 -26.54
C ILE A 125 15.80 -26.91 -25.77
N SER A 126 16.00 -27.30 -24.51
CA SER A 126 14.98 -27.38 -23.44
C SER A 126 15.65 -27.78 -22.13
N SER A 127 14.95 -27.63 -21.00
CA SER A 127 15.42 -28.05 -19.67
C SER A 127 15.74 -29.56 -19.51
N LYS A 128 15.47 -30.39 -20.53
CA LYS A 128 15.80 -31.83 -20.57
C LYS A 128 16.88 -32.20 -21.59
N LYS A 129 17.38 -31.25 -22.38
CA LYS A 129 18.40 -31.50 -23.42
C LYS A 129 19.80 -31.26 -22.87
N PRO A 130 20.81 -32.01 -23.33
CA PRO A 130 22.16 -31.92 -22.79
C PRO A 130 22.82 -30.59 -23.11
N THR A 131 23.63 -30.12 -22.15
CA THR A 131 24.42 -28.90 -22.25
C THR A 131 25.90 -29.21 -22.46
N LEU A 132 26.65 -28.21 -22.89
CA LEU A 132 28.12 -28.25 -22.85
C LEU A 132 28.66 -28.49 -21.43
N GLY A 133 27.94 -28.07 -20.39
CA GLY A 133 28.26 -28.40 -19.00
C GLY A 133 28.16 -29.90 -18.68
N ASP A 134 27.33 -30.65 -19.40
CA ASP A 134 27.23 -32.10 -19.25
C ASP A 134 28.36 -32.82 -20.01
N VAL A 135 28.82 -32.25 -21.13
CA VAL A 135 30.08 -32.65 -21.78
C VAL A 135 31.25 -32.46 -20.81
N VAL A 136 31.37 -31.28 -20.16
CA VAL A 136 32.39 -31.01 -19.13
C VAL A 136 32.36 -32.06 -18.02
N LYS A 137 31.19 -32.30 -17.39
CA LYS A 137 31.01 -33.30 -16.33
C LYS A 137 31.44 -34.71 -16.75
N SER A 138 31.20 -35.11 -18.01
CA SER A 138 31.63 -36.43 -18.48
C SER A 138 33.14 -36.61 -18.40
N PHE A 139 33.93 -35.59 -18.75
CA PHE A 139 35.39 -35.62 -18.63
C PHE A 139 35.88 -35.38 -17.20
N GLU A 140 35.15 -34.64 -16.35
CA GLU A 140 35.44 -34.52 -14.91
C GLU A 140 35.35 -35.87 -14.16
N SER A 141 34.58 -36.83 -14.69
CA SER A 141 34.50 -38.18 -14.12
C SER A 141 35.79 -39.01 -14.28
N ILE A 142 36.76 -38.55 -15.07
CA ILE A 142 38.02 -39.26 -15.30
C ILE A 142 38.92 -39.13 -14.05
N PRO A 143 39.40 -40.24 -13.47
CA PRO A 143 40.30 -40.20 -12.33
C PRO A 143 41.55 -39.32 -12.59
N LYS A 144 41.92 -38.51 -11.59
CA LYS A 144 43.08 -37.59 -11.58
C LYS A 144 42.97 -36.36 -12.50
N VAL A 145 41.88 -36.18 -13.26
CA VAL A 145 41.55 -34.89 -13.88
C VAL A 145 41.14 -33.90 -12.77
N SER A 146 41.67 -32.68 -12.84
CA SER A 146 41.49 -31.64 -11.82
C SER A 146 40.71 -30.43 -12.30
N CYS A 147 40.61 -30.23 -13.62
CA CYS A 147 39.80 -29.20 -14.26
C CYS A 147 39.59 -29.57 -15.73
N VAL A 148 38.38 -29.32 -16.21
CA VAL A 148 37.96 -29.49 -17.59
C VAL A 148 37.42 -28.16 -18.08
N SER A 149 37.75 -27.77 -19.31
CA SER A 149 37.09 -26.65 -19.96
C SER A 149 36.85 -26.87 -21.44
N ILE A 150 35.82 -26.23 -22.00
CA ILE A 150 35.55 -26.16 -23.42
C ILE A 150 36.15 -24.87 -23.95
N ASN A 151 37.19 -24.98 -24.78
CA ASN A 151 37.98 -23.85 -25.24
C ASN A 151 37.61 -23.37 -26.64
N ASN A 152 37.10 -24.27 -27.50
CA ASN A 152 36.51 -23.91 -28.80
C ASN A 152 35.31 -24.79 -29.19
N ILE A 153 34.51 -24.28 -30.12
CA ILE A 153 33.37 -24.94 -30.75
C ILE A 153 33.38 -24.53 -32.22
N MET A 154 33.20 -25.47 -33.15
CA MET A 154 33.00 -25.17 -34.58
C MET A 154 31.59 -25.55 -35.02
N ILE A 155 30.94 -24.64 -35.75
CA ILE A 155 29.62 -24.81 -36.37
C ILE A 155 29.79 -24.83 -37.90
N HIS A 156 29.04 -25.65 -38.63
CA HIS A 156 29.12 -25.80 -40.09
C HIS A 156 27.75 -25.53 -40.74
N LYS A 157 27.73 -24.90 -41.92
CA LYS A 157 26.60 -24.04 -42.32
C LYS A 157 25.25 -24.64 -42.83
N ASP A 158 25.03 -25.84 -43.37
CA ASP A 158 25.85 -27.04 -43.61
C ASP A 158 25.22 -28.24 -42.87
N TYR A 159 25.36 -28.29 -41.54
CA TYR A 159 24.93 -29.43 -40.72
C TYR A 159 24.21 -28.99 -39.44
N CYS A 160 23.29 -29.83 -38.95
CA CYS A 160 22.69 -29.64 -37.63
C CYS A 160 23.61 -30.17 -36.54
N GLY A 161 24.15 -29.30 -35.69
CA GLY A 161 24.99 -29.67 -34.54
C GLY A 161 26.35 -28.97 -34.50
N LEU A 162 27.15 -29.37 -33.52
CA LEU A 162 28.52 -28.93 -33.33
C LEU A 162 29.45 -29.80 -34.18
N TYR A 163 30.02 -29.20 -35.21
CA TYR A 163 30.97 -29.85 -36.10
C TYR A 163 32.26 -30.25 -35.36
N LYS A 164 32.62 -29.50 -34.31
CA LYS A 164 33.71 -29.84 -33.39
C LYS A 164 33.52 -29.18 -32.03
N VAL A 165 33.93 -29.85 -30.96
CA VAL A 165 34.09 -29.26 -29.63
C VAL A 165 35.51 -29.54 -29.12
N GLY A 166 36.25 -28.49 -28.76
CA GLY A 166 37.54 -28.59 -28.10
C GLY A 166 37.36 -28.68 -26.60
N VAL A 167 37.82 -29.79 -26.02
CA VAL A 167 37.86 -30.02 -24.57
C VAL A 167 39.31 -29.96 -24.11
N LYS A 168 39.60 -29.19 -23.08
CA LYS A 168 40.92 -29.04 -22.48
C LYS A 168 40.94 -29.66 -21.09
N LEU A 169 41.90 -30.55 -20.85
CA LEU A 169 42.05 -31.27 -19.58
C LEU A 169 43.31 -30.85 -18.83
N LYS A 170 43.14 -30.44 -17.56
CA LYS A 170 44.19 -30.37 -16.55
C LYS A 170 44.10 -31.62 -15.67
N PHE A 171 45.25 -32.24 -15.37
CA PHE A 171 45.30 -33.49 -14.64
C PHE A 171 46.61 -33.66 -13.86
N SER A 172 46.63 -34.64 -12.97
CA SER A 172 47.82 -35.10 -12.24
C SER A 172 48.17 -36.55 -12.64
N GLY A 173 49.46 -36.87 -12.72
CA GLY A 173 49.93 -38.21 -13.08
C GLY A 173 50.30 -38.39 -14.56
N ASN A 174 50.17 -39.62 -15.08
CA ASN A 174 50.69 -40.00 -16.40
C ASN A 174 49.66 -39.75 -17.51
N LEU A 175 50.06 -39.01 -18.56
CA LEU A 175 49.24 -38.72 -19.73
C LEU A 175 48.68 -39.99 -20.41
N GLU A 176 49.49 -41.04 -20.57
CA GLU A 176 49.04 -42.28 -21.21
C GLU A 176 48.01 -43.04 -20.38
N GLU A 177 47.97 -42.86 -19.06
CA GLU A 177 46.92 -43.44 -18.21
C GLU A 177 45.56 -42.85 -18.56
N ILE A 178 45.50 -41.53 -18.76
CA ILE A 178 44.28 -40.80 -19.12
C ILE A 178 43.90 -41.02 -20.58
N LYS A 179 44.87 -41.01 -21.51
CA LYS A 179 44.61 -41.35 -22.91
C LYS A 179 44.01 -42.75 -23.04
N ASN A 180 44.51 -43.73 -22.29
CA ASN A 180 43.96 -45.08 -22.27
C ASN A 180 42.59 -45.15 -21.59
N TYR A 181 42.35 -44.38 -20.52
CA TYR A 181 41.02 -44.28 -19.90
C TYR A 181 39.97 -43.75 -20.91
N ILE A 182 40.29 -42.68 -21.65
CA ILE A 182 39.40 -42.10 -22.66
C ILE A 182 39.12 -43.10 -23.79
N LYS A 183 40.15 -43.75 -24.33
CA LYS A 183 40.00 -44.78 -25.39
C LYS A 183 39.16 -45.98 -24.93
N ASN A 184 39.37 -46.46 -23.71
CA ASN A 184 38.64 -47.61 -23.17
C ASN A 184 37.17 -47.30 -22.83
N ASN A 185 36.82 -46.02 -22.63
CA ASN A 185 35.48 -45.56 -22.30
C ASN A 185 34.91 -44.61 -23.38
N GLU A 186 35.34 -44.74 -24.64
CA GLU A 186 35.08 -43.75 -25.70
C GLU A 186 33.59 -43.39 -25.86
N ASN A 187 32.69 -44.39 -25.71
CA ASN A 187 31.24 -44.20 -25.80
C ASN A 187 30.66 -43.29 -24.70
N THR A 188 31.29 -43.18 -23.53
CA THR A 188 30.86 -42.29 -22.43
C THR A 188 31.02 -40.82 -22.81
N PHE A 189 31.89 -40.52 -23.78
CA PHE A 189 32.17 -39.16 -24.26
C PHE A 189 31.52 -38.87 -25.62
N LYS A 190 30.66 -39.75 -26.14
CA LYS A 190 29.91 -39.52 -27.38
C LYS A 190 28.56 -38.89 -27.08
N TRP A 191 28.31 -37.77 -27.74
CA TRP A 191 27.11 -36.95 -27.56
C TRP A 191 26.44 -36.73 -28.91
N ASP A 192 25.11 -36.91 -28.96
CA ASP A 192 24.33 -36.59 -30.15
C ASP A 192 24.49 -35.10 -30.50
N TYR A 193 24.41 -34.78 -31.78
CA TYR A 193 24.72 -33.47 -32.35
C TYR A 193 26.16 -32.97 -32.15
N ILE A 194 27.13 -33.80 -31.73
CA ILE A 194 28.57 -33.48 -31.79
C ILE A 194 29.29 -34.45 -32.72
N LYS A 195 29.91 -33.95 -33.79
CA LYS A 195 30.64 -34.76 -34.79
C LYS A 195 32.02 -35.22 -34.29
N GLU A 196 32.80 -34.29 -33.74
CA GLU A 196 34.15 -34.50 -33.23
C GLU A 196 34.30 -33.81 -31.86
N ILE A 197 34.78 -34.54 -30.85
CA ILE A 197 35.35 -33.93 -29.64
C ILE A 197 36.86 -34.08 -29.71
N ASN A 198 37.58 -32.96 -29.70
CA ASN A 198 39.04 -32.95 -29.67
C ASN A 198 39.53 -32.59 -28.27
N VAL A 199 40.14 -33.57 -27.61
CA VAL A 199 40.65 -33.49 -26.25
C VAL A 199 42.12 -33.07 -26.28
N ALA A 200 42.40 -31.90 -25.75
CA ALA A 200 43.74 -31.33 -25.58
C ALA A 200 44.20 -31.40 -24.12
N PHE A 201 45.51 -31.50 -23.91
CA PHE A 201 46.11 -31.75 -22.60
C PHE A 201 47.06 -30.62 -22.21
N ASP A 202 46.90 -30.00 -21.04
CA ASP A 202 47.63 -28.76 -20.68
C ASP A 202 49.17 -28.93 -20.58
N ASN A 203 49.65 -30.17 -20.53
CA ASN A 203 51.09 -30.52 -20.43
C ASN A 203 51.70 -31.07 -21.74
N ALA A 204 50.97 -31.16 -22.85
CA ALA A 204 51.49 -31.71 -24.11
C ALA A 204 50.82 -31.07 -25.34
N SER A 205 51.57 -30.26 -26.09
CA SER A 205 51.04 -29.38 -27.15
C SER A 205 50.70 -30.06 -28.49
N GLU A 206 51.04 -31.33 -28.67
CA GLU A 206 50.87 -32.06 -29.95
C GLU A 206 50.10 -33.38 -29.81
N ASP A 207 49.50 -33.64 -28.64
CA ASP A 207 49.15 -34.99 -28.18
C ASP A 207 47.63 -35.20 -28.00
N ASN A 208 46.83 -34.53 -28.83
CA ASN A 208 45.37 -34.50 -28.73
C ASN A 208 44.71 -35.82 -29.14
N ILE A 209 43.58 -36.16 -28.51
CA ILE A 209 42.69 -37.26 -28.93
C ILE A 209 41.46 -36.68 -29.62
N SER A 210 41.10 -37.18 -30.80
CA SER A 210 39.79 -36.91 -31.41
C SER A 210 38.86 -38.10 -31.22
N ILE A 211 37.70 -37.85 -30.61
CA ILE A 211 36.59 -38.78 -30.44
C ILE A 211 35.55 -38.44 -31.52
N PHE A 212 35.26 -39.39 -32.40
CA PHE A 212 34.31 -39.20 -33.50
C PHE A 212 32.97 -39.88 -33.20
N ASN A 213 31.87 -39.16 -33.42
CA ASN A 213 30.53 -39.71 -33.39
C ASN A 213 30.01 -39.93 -34.83
N LYS A 214 28.72 -40.27 -34.97
CA LYS A 214 28.03 -40.36 -36.27
C LYS A 214 28.11 -39.04 -37.05
N GLU A 215 27.92 -39.14 -38.36
CA GLU A 215 27.76 -37.95 -39.21
C GLU A 215 26.53 -37.15 -38.79
N LEU A 216 26.68 -35.82 -38.75
CA LEU A 216 25.58 -34.90 -38.49
C LEU A 216 24.62 -34.88 -39.67
N GLU A 217 23.35 -34.61 -39.39
CA GLU A 217 22.32 -34.51 -40.42
C GLU A 217 22.58 -33.29 -41.30
N ALA A 218 22.59 -33.52 -42.62
CA ALA A 218 22.76 -32.49 -43.63
C ALA A 218 21.50 -31.61 -43.72
N ASN A 219 21.71 -30.31 -43.91
CA ASN A 219 20.69 -29.31 -43.66
C ASN A 219 20.05 -28.76 -44.94
N ASN A 220 18.73 -28.90 -45.10
CA ASN A 220 18.01 -28.47 -46.31
C ASN A 220 17.10 -27.24 -46.15
N ASP A 221 16.68 -26.87 -44.94
CA ASP A 221 15.94 -25.62 -44.68
C ASP A 221 15.97 -25.29 -43.17
N LEU A 222 16.58 -24.17 -42.77
CA LEU A 222 16.85 -23.87 -41.36
C LEU A 222 17.14 -22.39 -41.05
N SER A 223 16.61 -21.46 -41.84
CA SER A 223 16.53 -20.07 -41.36
C SER A 223 15.57 -20.02 -40.17
N ILE A 224 15.98 -19.41 -39.06
CA ILE A 224 15.12 -19.26 -37.88
C ILE A 224 14.07 -18.17 -38.19
N ASN A 225 13.04 -18.54 -38.96
CA ASN A 225 11.93 -17.67 -39.32
C ASN A 225 10.85 -17.78 -38.26
N SER A 226 10.79 -16.79 -37.35
CA SER A 226 9.78 -16.76 -36.28
C SER A 226 8.39 -16.47 -36.82
N ASN A 227 7.74 -17.48 -37.41
CA ASN A 227 6.36 -17.46 -37.94
C ASN A 227 5.29 -17.42 -36.84
N LYS A 228 5.68 -17.21 -35.58
CA LYS A 228 4.76 -17.09 -34.45
C LYS A 228 3.89 -15.85 -34.67
N LEU A 229 2.59 -16.08 -34.87
CA LEU A 229 1.58 -15.07 -35.16
C LEU A 229 1.34 -14.16 -33.94
N THR A 230 2.22 -13.18 -33.74
CA THR A 230 2.00 -12.13 -32.74
C THR A 230 0.83 -11.24 -33.15
N ALA A 231 -0.05 -10.95 -32.18
CA ALA A 231 -1.18 -10.07 -32.41
C ALA A 231 -0.71 -8.65 -32.75
N LEU A 232 -1.40 -8.00 -33.69
CA LEU A 232 -1.08 -6.64 -34.11
C LEU A 232 -1.64 -5.67 -33.05
N LYS A 233 -0.74 -5.01 -32.31
CA LYS A 233 -1.06 -4.31 -31.06
C LYS A 233 -0.72 -2.82 -31.18
N LYS A 234 -1.70 -1.95 -30.97
CA LYS A 234 -1.56 -0.49 -31.13
C LYS A 234 -0.63 0.15 -30.08
N ILE A 235 0.68 0.12 -30.31
CA ILE A 235 1.70 0.59 -29.34
C ILE A 235 1.77 2.12 -29.26
N ASP A 236 1.62 2.69 -28.06
CA ASP A 236 1.94 4.09 -27.75
C ASP A 236 3.42 4.22 -27.32
N VAL A 237 4.10 5.29 -27.75
CA VAL A 237 5.49 5.59 -27.34
C VAL A 237 5.62 5.72 -25.82
N ALA A 238 4.58 6.21 -25.14
CA ALA A 238 4.53 6.32 -23.69
C ALA A 238 4.67 4.95 -22.97
N ASN A 239 4.23 3.87 -23.62
CA ASN A 239 4.18 2.52 -23.07
C ASN A 239 5.18 1.56 -23.73
N PHE A 240 6.16 2.08 -24.50
CA PHE A 240 7.05 1.27 -25.34
C PHE A 240 7.64 0.04 -24.62
N TYR A 241 8.25 0.24 -23.44
CA TYR A 241 8.87 -0.82 -22.63
C TYR A 241 7.91 -1.48 -21.59
N SER A 242 6.60 -1.55 -21.87
CA SER A 242 5.62 -2.20 -20.96
C SER A 242 4.80 -3.31 -21.65
N ILE A 243 4.06 -4.07 -20.84
CA ILE A 243 3.07 -5.06 -21.29
C ILE A 243 1.88 -4.45 -22.06
N ASP A 244 1.76 -3.13 -22.13
CA ASP A 244 0.81 -2.41 -23.00
C ASP A 244 1.47 -1.96 -24.33
N GLY A 245 2.80 -2.03 -24.43
CA GLY A 245 3.60 -1.73 -25.62
C GLY A 245 4.14 -2.97 -26.33
N ILE A 246 5.44 -3.00 -26.64
CA ILE A 246 6.09 -4.08 -27.40
C ILE A 246 6.57 -5.26 -26.55
N LEU A 247 6.20 -5.30 -25.27
CA LEU A 247 6.32 -6.49 -24.43
C LEU A 247 4.95 -7.16 -24.27
N GLU A 248 4.96 -8.44 -23.95
CA GLU A 248 3.78 -9.26 -23.71
C GLU A 248 3.97 -10.14 -22.46
N ASP A 249 2.90 -10.32 -21.71
CA ASP A 249 2.77 -11.23 -20.57
C ASP A 249 1.92 -12.41 -21.06
N THR A 250 2.52 -13.61 -21.15
CA THR A 250 1.86 -14.79 -21.73
C THR A 250 1.31 -15.78 -20.69
N ASP A 251 1.61 -15.60 -19.39
CA ASP A 251 1.08 -16.45 -18.31
C ASP A 251 0.18 -15.73 -17.29
N ASN A 252 -0.04 -14.42 -17.48
CA ASN A 252 -0.91 -13.51 -16.74
C ASN A 252 -0.43 -13.20 -15.30
N ASP A 253 0.89 -13.25 -15.06
CA ASP A 253 1.52 -12.87 -13.79
C ASP A 253 1.84 -11.36 -13.66
N PHE A 254 1.57 -10.59 -14.73
CA PHE A 254 1.82 -9.16 -14.90
C PHE A 254 3.29 -8.74 -15.07
N LEU A 255 4.20 -9.70 -15.25
CA LEU A 255 5.56 -9.48 -15.73
C LEU A 255 5.64 -9.81 -17.23
N PRO A 256 6.32 -8.99 -18.05
CA PRO A 256 6.54 -9.33 -19.45
C PRO A 256 7.46 -10.55 -19.56
N ASP A 257 7.03 -11.57 -20.30
CA ASP A 257 7.81 -12.79 -20.53
C ASP A 257 7.98 -13.10 -22.04
N GLU A 258 7.61 -12.16 -22.92
CA GLU A 258 7.86 -12.21 -24.35
C GLU A 258 8.08 -10.79 -24.95
N ILE A 259 8.93 -10.71 -25.97
CA ILE A 259 9.20 -9.48 -26.74
C ILE A 259 8.57 -9.66 -28.14
N ILE A 260 7.54 -8.87 -28.45
CA ILE A 260 6.79 -8.96 -29.72
C ILE A 260 7.31 -7.99 -30.79
N GLY A 261 8.20 -7.07 -30.45
CA GLY A 261 8.84 -6.15 -31.39
C GLY A 261 10.06 -6.74 -32.08
N LYS A 262 10.23 -6.46 -33.38
CA LYS A 262 11.38 -6.92 -34.18
C LYS A 262 12.18 -5.72 -34.71
N ILE A 263 13.49 -5.73 -34.54
CA ILE A 263 14.38 -4.63 -34.97
C ILE A 263 14.71 -4.76 -36.45
N MET A 264 14.54 -3.68 -37.21
CA MET A 264 14.84 -3.59 -38.64
C MET A 264 16.01 -2.64 -38.89
N ILE A 265 17.02 -3.09 -39.63
CA ILE A 265 18.21 -2.30 -40.02
C ILE A 265 18.43 -2.33 -41.54
N ARG A 266 19.20 -1.37 -42.06
CA ARG A 266 19.63 -1.38 -43.47
C ARG A 266 20.61 -2.52 -43.77
N ASP A 267 20.58 -3.06 -45.00
CA ASP A 267 21.58 -4.05 -45.45
C ASP A 267 23.02 -3.52 -45.36
N ASN A 268 23.20 -2.21 -45.52
CA ASN A 268 24.47 -1.51 -45.42
C ASN A 268 24.50 -0.59 -44.20
N ALA A 269 23.87 -1.01 -43.09
CA ALA A 269 23.81 -0.23 -41.86
C ALA A 269 25.19 0.24 -41.40
N ASP A 270 25.27 1.50 -41.00
CA ASP A 270 26.50 2.09 -40.51
C ASP A 270 26.73 1.79 -39.02
N ASN A 271 27.86 2.25 -38.50
CA ASN A 271 28.28 1.96 -37.13
C ASN A 271 27.44 2.72 -36.08
N TYR A 272 26.76 3.81 -36.47
CA TYR A 272 25.84 4.55 -35.61
C TYR A 272 24.50 3.82 -35.49
N GLU A 273 23.97 3.34 -36.61
CA GLU A 273 22.78 2.46 -36.64
C GLU A 273 23.01 1.18 -35.84
N LEU A 274 24.20 0.57 -35.93
CA LEU A 274 24.57 -0.59 -35.11
C LEU A 274 24.48 -0.29 -33.61
N ILE A 275 25.12 0.78 -33.13
CA ILE A 275 25.13 1.12 -31.71
C ILE A 275 23.72 1.47 -31.22
N ALA A 276 22.94 2.20 -32.02
CA ALA A 276 21.56 2.55 -31.71
C ALA A 276 20.67 1.30 -31.59
N ALA A 277 20.69 0.41 -32.60
CA ALA A 277 19.94 -0.83 -32.59
C ALA A 277 20.33 -1.74 -31.41
N SER A 278 21.63 -1.85 -31.13
CA SER A 278 22.16 -2.63 -30.00
C SER A 278 21.72 -2.09 -28.64
N SER A 279 21.59 -0.77 -28.51
CA SER A 279 21.14 -0.11 -27.27
C SER A 279 19.66 -0.40 -26.98
N ILE A 280 18.81 -0.31 -28.01
CA ILE A 280 17.39 -0.67 -27.91
C ILE A 280 17.23 -2.18 -27.65
N ALA A 281 17.99 -3.01 -28.36
CA ALA A 281 17.99 -4.46 -28.20
C ALA A 281 18.33 -4.89 -26.75
N ALA A 282 19.37 -4.29 -26.17
CA ALA A 282 19.76 -4.53 -24.79
C ALA A 282 18.68 -4.12 -23.79
N ARG A 283 18.03 -2.96 -23.96
CA ARG A 283 16.93 -2.54 -23.07
C ARG A 283 15.72 -3.47 -23.17
N LEU A 284 15.39 -3.97 -24.36
CA LEU A 284 14.28 -4.93 -24.54
C LEU A 284 14.55 -6.28 -23.88
N GLY A 285 15.77 -6.83 -24.05
CA GLY A 285 16.19 -8.01 -23.31
C GLY A 285 16.12 -7.80 -21.79
N LEU A 286 16.60 -6.65 -21.31
CA LEU A 286 16.63 -6.31 -19.89
C LEU A 286 15.24 -6.24 -19.26
N GLU A 287 14.25 -5.67 -19.93
CA GLU A 287 12.92 -5.51 -19.35
C GLU A 287 12.04 -6.76 -19.40
N SER A 288 12.40 -7.77 -20.21
CA SER A 288 11.60 -8.97 -20.42
C SER A 288 12.16 -10.21 -19.71
N LEU A 289 11.29 -11.02 -19.12
CA LEU A 289 11.59 -12.35 -18.60
C LEU A 289 11.70 -13.41 -19.70
N GLY A 290 11.49 -13.06 -20.97
CA GLY A 290 11.72 -13.91 -22.12
C GLY A 290 12.16 -13.18 -23.40
N VAL A 291 13.02 -13.82 -24.19
CA VAL A 291 13.56 -13.29 -25.45
C VAL A 291 13.44 -14.34 -26.56
N SER A 292 13.04 -13.89 -27.76
CA SER A 292 12.77 -14.75 -28.93
C SER A 292 13.61 -14.34 -30.13
N PHE A 293 14.51 -15.22 -30.55
CA PHE A 293 15.47 -14.99 -31.63
C PHE A 293 15.04 -15.62 -32.97
N PRO A 294 15.45 -15.03 -34.12
CA PRO A 294 16.15 -13.75 -34.23
C PRO A 294 15.21 -12.58 -33.92
N MET A 295 15.76 -11.57 -33.29
CA MET A 295 15.05 -10.33 -32.96
C MET A 295 15.32 -9.25 -34.01
N VAL A 296 16.29 -9.46 -34.90
CA VAL A 296 16.86 -8.45 -35.80
C VAL A 296 16.86 -8.97 -37.24
N TYR A 297 16.37 -8.15 -38.17
CA TYR A 297 16.30 -8.43 -39.59
C TYR A 297 16.79 -7.23 -40.42
N THR A 298 17.23 -7.47 -41.65
CA THR A 298 17.59 -6.44 -42.63
C THR A 298 16.39 -6.02 -43.49
N GLU A 299 16.52 -4.91 -44.24
CA GLU A 299 15.49 -4.47 -45.20
C GLU A 299 15.10 -5.56 -46.21
N LYS A 300 16.05 -6.37 -46.69
CA LYS A 300 15.76 -7.46 -47.64
C LYS A 300 14.98 -8.62 -47.04
N GLU A 301 15.07 -8.81 -45.73
CA GLU A 301 14.34 -9.84 -44.99
C GLU A 301 12.91 -9.39 -44.63
N PHE A 302 12.61 -8.08 -44.77
CA PHE A 302 11.29 -7.53 -44.43
C PHE A 302 10.17 -8.09 -45.30
N ASN A 303 9.10 -8.53 -44.65
CA ASN A 303 7.88 -9.03 -45.30
C ASN A 303 6.70 -8.95 -44.31
N ASP A 304 5.47 -9.04 -44.83
CA ASP A 304 4.23 -8.83 -44.06
C ASP A 304 4.02 -9.77 -42.86
N SER A 305 4.78 -10.88 -42.72
CA SER A 305 4.71 -11.72 -41.52
C SER A 305 5.34 -11.06 -40.29
N ILE A 306 6.32 -10.16 -40.48
CA ILE A 306 7.00 -9.45 -39.39
C ILE A 306 6.04 -8.38 -38.84
N LYS A 307 5.45 -8.67 -37.67
CA LYS A 307 4.59 -7.72 -36.96
C LYS A 307 5.39 -6.83 -36.02
N ASN A 308 4.85 -5.64 -35.77
CA ASN A 308 5.39 -4.63 -34.84
C ASN A 308 6.89 -4.29 -35.08
N PRO A 309 7.32 -3.98 -36.32
CA PRO A 309 8.71 -3.67 -36.62
C PRO A 309 9.17 -2.33 -36.01
N ILE A 310 10.42 -2.33 -35.54
CA ILE A 310 11.14 -1.21 -34.96
C ILE A 310 12.29 -0.84 -35.90
N PHE A 311 12.08 0.15 -36.77
CA PHE A 311 13.05 0.59 -37.77
C PHE A 311 14.10 1.52 -37.14
N ILE A 312 15.39 1.22 -37.32
CA ILE A 312 16.51 2.00 -36.77
C ILE A 312 17.28 2.72 -37.88
N GLY A 313 17.28 4.06 -37.86
CA GLY A 313 17.94 4.89 -38.85
C GLY A 313 17.03 5.30 -40.01
N ASN A 314 17.61 5.55 -41.19
CA ASN A 314 16.90 6.10 -42.35
C ASN A 314 16.63 5.03 -43.41
N LEU A 315 15.72 4.12 -43.12
CA LEU A 315 15.41 2.98 -43.99
C LEU A 315 14.67 3.42 -45.27
N ASN A 316 14.92 2.69 -46.37
CA ASN A 316 14.24 2.83 -47.65
C ASN A 316 12.73 2.61 -47.50
N LEU A 317 12.34 1.60 -46.71
CA LEU A 317 10.96 1.24 -46.39
C LEU A 317 10.22 2.36 -45.64
N THR A 318 10.94 3.18 -44.87
CA THR A 318 10.38 4.27 -44.08
C THR A 318 10.43 5.64 -44.76
N LYS A 319 10.90 5.72 -46.02
CA LYS A 319 11.16 7.00 -46.70
C LYS A 319 9.95 7.93 -46.76
N GLU A 320 8.75 7.42 -46.98
CA GLU A 320 7.54 8.24 -47.08
C GLU A 320 7.15 8.87 -45.73
N PHE A 321 7.36 8.14 -44.63
CA PHE A 321 7.09 8.60 -43.26
C PHE A 321 8.17 9.55 -42.71
N VAL A 322 9.43 9.37 -43.14
CA VAL A 322 10.60 10.17 -42.69
C VAL A 322 10.89 11.35 -43.65
N TYR A 323 10.15 11.51 -44.75
CA TYR A 323 10.43 12.53 -45.78
C TYR A 323 10.41 13.98 -45.24
N ASN A 324 9.48 14.27 -44.32
CA ASN A 324 9.27 15.59 -43.72
C ASN A 324 9.91 15.74 -42.32
N VAL A 325 10.85 14.86 -41.97
CA VAL A 325 11.50 14.81 -40.66
C VAL A 325 12.91 15.39 -40.79
N ASP A 326 13.32 16.23 -39.84
CA ASP A 326 14.69 16.72 -39.80
C ASP A 326 15.64 15.53 -39.57
N LYS A 327 16.60 15.38 -40.48
CA LYS A 327 17.58 14.29 -40.50
C LYS A 327 18.79 14.59 -39.61
N THR A 328 18.90 15.82 -39.10
CA THR A 328 19.96 16.23 -38.18
C THR A 328 19.61 15.95 -36.72
N SER A 329 18.33 15.96 -36.35
CA SER A 329 17.85 15.52 -35.03
C SER A 329 17.53 14.02 -34.98
N PHE A 330 17.45 13.48 -33.76
CA PHE A 330 16.91 12.14 -33.53
C PHE A 330 15.38 12.22 -33.38
N ASN A 331 14.65 11.24 -33.93
CA ASN A 331 13.19 11.21 -33.88
C ASN A 331 12.67 9.80 -33.53
N ILE A 332 11.77 9.69 -32.55
CA ILE A 332 10.82 8.57 -32.45
C ILE A 332 9.57 8.96 -33.25
N LEU A 333 9.10 8.07 -34.11
CA LEU A 333 7.84 8.22 -34.85
C LEU A 333 7.00 6.96 -34.64
N ARG A 334 5.70 7.13 -34.44
CA ARG A 334 4.70 6.07 -34.51
C ARG A 334 3.88 6.22 -35.78
N ASP A 335 3.91 5.21 -36.64
CA ASP A 335 2.91 5.01 -37.68
C ASP A 335 1.72 4.25 -37.06
N VAL A 336 0.52 4.83 -37.11
CA VAL A 336 -0.69 4.25 -36.52
C VAL A 336 -1.34 3.23 -37.46
N ASP A 337 -1.21 3.41 -38.77
CA ASP A 337 -1.92 2.60 -39.77
C ASP A 337 -1.18 1.29 -40.04
N ASN A 338 0.15 1.34 -40.14
CA ASN A 338 0.99 0.15 -40.31
C ASN A 338 1.53 -0.41 -38.98
N ASN A 339 1.31 0.30 -37.87
CA ASN A 339 1.81 -0.03 -36.53
C ASN A 339 3.35 -0.18 -36.47
N TYR A 340 4.04 0.75 -37.13
CA TYR A 340 5.50 0.81 -37.17
C TYR A 340 6.03 1.78 -36.11
N ILE A 341 7.18 1.45 -35.53
CA ILE A 341 7.94 2.36 -34.68
C ILE A 341 9.24 2.67 -35.41
N ILE A 342 9.52 3.94 -35.62
CA ILE A 342 10.68 4.38 -36.41
C ILE A 342 11.55 5.27 -35.50
N LEU A 343 12.80 4.88 -35.32
CA LEU A 343 13.82 5.58 -34.56
C LEU A 343 14.82 6.15 -35.57
N SER A 344 14.46 7.27 -36.21
CA SER A 344 15.23 7.88 -37.30
C SER A 344 16.18 8.97 -36.81
N GLY A 345 17.24 9.22 -37.58
CA GLY A 345 18.29 10.19 -37.27
C GLY A 345 19.56 9.85 -38.07
N SER A 346 20.65 10.57 -37.85
CA SER A 346 21.93 10.25 -38.50
C SER A 346 23.13 10.51 -37.59
N GLY A 347 24.25 9.80 -37.85
CA GLY A 347 25.51 9.98 -37.13
C GLY A 347 25.40 9.82 -35.61
N GLU A 348 26.17 10.62 -34.87
CA GLU A 348 26.15 10.61 -33.40
C GLU A 348 24.78 10.88 -32.79
N ASN A 349 23.93 11.69 -33.46
CA ASN A 349 22.62 12.05 -32.92
C ASN A 349 21.68 10.82 -32.90
N LEU A 350 21.82 9.91 -33.88
CA LEU A 350 21.13 8.62 -33.85
C LEU A 350 21.49 7.81 -32.59
N VAL A 351 22.79 7.76 -32.26
CA VAL A 351 23.31 7.04 -31.08
C VAL A 351 22.88 7.70 -29.78
N LYS A 352 23.03 9.02 -29.65
CA LYS A 352 22.69 9.77 -28.44
C LYS A 352 21.20 9.65 -28.12
N GLY A 353 20.32 9.81 -29.11
CA GLY A 353 18.88 9.68 -28.91
C GLY A 353 18.44 8.25 -28.59
N ALA A 354 18.93 7.24 -29.33
CA ALA A 354 18.62 5.84 -29.03
C ALA A 354 19.11 5.41 -27.64
N LYS A 355 20.29 5.90 -27.21
CA LYS A 355 20.80 5.70 -25.85
C LYS A 355 19.95 6.42 -24.80
N TYR A 356 19.58 7.69 -25.02
CA TYR A 356 18.70 8.43 -24.10
C TYR A 356 17.37 7.71 -23.91
N ILE A 357 16.77 7.19 -24.98
CA ILE A 357 15.54 6.40 -24.92
C ILE A 357 15.74 5.08 -24.18
N ALA A 358 16.82 4.37 -24.47
CA ALA A 358 17.15 3.13 -23.78
C ALA A 358 17.49 3.33 -22.29
N GLU A 359 18.00 4.50 -21.86
CA GLU A 359 18.28 4.82 -20.45
C GLU A 359 17.05 5.41 -19.72
N SER A 360 16.32 6.35 -20.33
CA SER A 360 15.37 7.25 -19.66
C SER A 360 13.89 6.92 -19.91
N LEU A 361 13.49 6.48 -21.12
CA LEU A 361 12.08 6.29 -21.48
C LEU A 361 11.42 5.23 -20.54
N PRO A 362 10.17 5.43 -20.05
CA PRO A 362 9.20 6.48 -20.38
C PRO A 362 9.35 7.81 -19.62
N PHE A 363 10.42 7.99 -18.84
CA PHE A 363 10.66 9.20 -18.07
C PHE A 363 11.24 10.35 -18.90
N LEU A 364 10.92 11.57 -18.47
CA LEU A 364 11.20 12.85 -19.13
C LEU A 364 12.15 13.74 -18.33
N ASN A 365 12.90 13.15 -17.40
CA ASN A 365 13.95 13.82 -16.65
C ASN A 365 14.91 12.78 -16.05
N SER A 366 16.15 13.19 -15.79
CA SER A 366 17.17 12.36 -15.14
C SER A 366 16.81 11.85 -13.74
N SER A 367 15.89 12.53 -13.03
CA SER A 367 15.37 12.10 -11.71
C SER A 367 14.28 11.03 -11.78
N LYS A 368 13.82 10.65 -12.98
CA LYS A 368 12.70 9.71 -13.23
C LYS A 368 11.38 10.08 -12.52
N GLY A 369 11.19 11.36 -12.21
CA GLY A 369 10.04 11.88 -11.46
C GLY A 369 8.83 12.30 -12.31
N VAL A 370 8.96 12.33 -13.65
CA VAL A 370 7.84 12.61 -14.58
C VAL A 370 7.98 11.69 -15.79
N SER A 371 6.88 11.07 -16.22
CA SER A 371 6.80 10.23 -17.41
C SER A 371 5.89 10.78 -18.51
N LEU A 372 6.03 10.21 -19.72
CA LEU A 372 5.13 10.44 -20.85
C LEU A 372 3.67 10.11 -20.52
N GLU A 373 3.44 9.07 -19.72
CA GLU A 373 2.10 8.66 -19.30
C GLU A 373 1.52 9.64 -18.26
N ASP A 374 2.35 10.29 -17.44
CA ASP A 374 1.90 11.39 -16.56
C ASP A 374 1.44 12.59 -17.38
N ILE A 375 2.14 12.95 -18.47
CA ILE A 375 1.66 14.00 -19.40
C ILE A 375 0.29 13.62 -19.97
N LYS A 376 0.12 12.38 -20.47
CA LYS A 376 -1.16 11.92 -21.01
C LYS A 376 -2.28 11.97 -19.97
N LYS A 377 -2.04 11.45 -18.75
CA LYS A 377 -3.02 11.43 -17.66
C LYS A 377 -3.37 12.83 -17.18
N ASN A 378 -2.37 13.68 -16.89
CA ASN A 378 -2.59 15.05 -16.43
C ASN A 378 -3.31 15.89 -17.49
N LEU A 379 -2.94 15.76 -18.76
CA LEU A 379 -3.58 16.48 -19.85
C LEU A 379 -5.00 15.98 -20.09
N LYS A 380 -5.24 14.66 -20.07
CA LYS A 380 -6.60 14.09 -20.22
C LYS A 380 -7.50 14.55 -19.09
N ALA A 381 -7.04 14.45 -17.84
CA ALA A 381 -7.76 14.96 -16.69
C ALA A 381 -7.99 16.49 -16.78
N SER A 382 -7.00 17.28 -17.19
CA SER A 382 -7.17 18.73 -17.36
C SER A 382 -8.15 19.09 -18.49
N LEU A 383 -8.11 18.40 -19.63
CA LEU A 383 -9.03 18.64 -20.73
C LEU A 383 -10.44 18.13 -20.42
N SER A 384 -10.59 17.09 -19.60
CA SER A 384 -11.87 16.66 -19.04
C SER A 384 -12.40 17.62 -17.97
N GLY A 385 -11.57 18.44 -17.31
CA GLY A 385 -12.00 19.28 -16.18
C GLY A 385 -11.88 18.56 -14.82
N ASP A 386 -11.14 17.46 -14.79
CA ASP A 386 -10.91 16.65 -13.60
C ASP A 386 -9.89 17.29 -12.64
N THR A 387 -9.13 18.28 -13.09
CA THR A 387 -8.10 19.00 -12.32
C THR A 387 -8.38 20.50 -12.24
N LEU A 388 -7.89 21.15 -11.18
CA LEU A 388 -7.93 22.61 -11.01
C LEU A 388 -7.34 23.35 -12.23
N ASN A 389 -6.24 22.86 -12.81
CA ASN A 389 -5.64 23.42 -14.03
C ASN A 389 -6.60 23.38 -15.24
N GLY A 390 -7.39 22.30 -15.37
CA GLY A 390 -8.44 22.16 -16.38
C GLY A 390 -9.60 23.13 -16.19
N GLU A 391 -10.02 23.34 -14.95
CA GLU A 391 -11.09 24.26 -14.59
C GLU A 391 -10.69 25.73 -14.84
N ILE A 392 -9.46 26.11 -14.49
CA ILE A 392 -8.87 27.43 -14.75
C ILE A 392 -8.75 27.67 -16.26
N ALA A 393 -8.30 26.68 -17.03
CA ALA A 393 -8.28 26.73 -18.49
C ALA A 393 -9.70 26.91 -19.08
N TYR A 394 -10.71 26.25 -18.50
CA TYR A 394 -12.10 26.45 -18.90
C TYR A 394 -12.60 27.87 -18.59
N ILE A 395 -12.32 28.42 -17.41
CA ILE A 395 -12.64 29.82 -17.04
C ILE A 395 -12.06 30.79 -18.06
N LEU A 396 -10.76 30.65 -18.39
CA LEU A 396 -10.12 31.49 -19.40
C LEU A 396 -10.80 31.33 -20.78
N SER A 397 -11.20 30.12 -21.16
CA SER A 397 -11.92 29.87 -22.41
C SER A 397 -13.30 30.56 -22.45
N LEU A 398 -14.00 30.65 -21.31
CA LEU A 398 -15.27 31.39 -21.19
C LEU A 398 -15.04 32.91 -21.34
N ILE A 399 -14.03 33.45 -20.66
CA ILE A 399 -13.64 34.87 -20.73
C ILE A 399 -13.25 35.26 -22.17
N LYS A 400 -12.53 34.39 -22.89
CA LYS A 400 -12.17 34.60 -24.31
C LYS A 400 -13.38 34.59 -25.24
N LYS A 401 -14.40 33.78 -24.96
CA LYS A 401 -15.64 33.67 -25.76
C LYS A 401 -16.62 34.83 -25.52
N ASP A 402 -16.91 35.16 -24.26
CA ASP A 402 -17.95 36.15 -23.90
C ASP A 402 -17.35 37.48 -23.43
N LYS A 403 -17.19 38.41 -24.39
CA LYS A 403 -16.70 39.77 -24.13
C LYS A 403 -17.57 40.58 -23.17
N SER A 404 -18.80 40.15 -22.86
CA SER A 404 -19.66 40.80 -21.86
C SER A 404 -19.27 40.48 -20.42
N ILE A 405 -18.30 39.58 -20.19
CA ILE A 405 -17.74 39.27 -18.86
C ILE A 405 -16.83 40.42 -18.37
N LYS A 406 -16.33 41.26 -19.29
CA LYS A 406 -15.49 42.42 -18.97
C LYS A 406 -16.17 43.33 -17.93
N ASP A 407 -15.40 43.72 -16.91
CA ASP A 407 -15.83 44.57 -15.78
C ASP A 407 -16.96 43.99 -14.90
N LYS A 408 -17.35 42.70 -15.06
CA LYS A 408 -18.25 41.99 -14.14
C LYS A 408 -17.48 41.25 -13.05
N LYS A 409 -18.15 41.03 -11.91
CA LYS A 409 -17.70 40.08 -10.89
C LYS A 409 -17.86 38.63 -11.37
N ILE A 410 -16.82 37.83 -11.14
CA ILE A 410 -16.78 36.38 -11.37
C ILE A 410 -16.51 35.68 -10.03
N ASP A 411 -17.38 34.77 -9.62
CA ASP A 411 -17.13 33.89 -8.47
C ASP A 411 -16.92 32.45 -8.99
N CYS A 412 -15.68 31.98 -8.90
CA CYS A 412 -15.25 30.65 -9.30
C CYS A 412 -15.24 29.71 -8.10
N PHE A 413 -15.85 28.55 -8.27
CA PHE A 413 -15.99 27.48 -7.30
C PHE A 413 -15.32 26.24 -7.85
N LEU A 414 -14.11 25.93 -7.38
CA LEU A 414 -13.12 25.07 -8.04
C LEU A 414 -12.68 23.91 -7.14
N LYS A 415 -11.97 22.92 -7.69
CA LYS A 415 -11.37 21.82 -6.92
C LYS A 415 -10.32 22.31 -5.92
N ASP A 416 -10.27 21.64 -4.78
CA ASP A 416 -9.48 22.00 -3.61
C ASP A 416 -8.03 21.48 -3.74
N ASP A 417 -7.26 22.06 -4.67
CA ASP A 417 -5.82 21.76 -4.89
C ASP A 417 -4.99 23.07 -4.90
N PHE A 418 -5.31 23.97 -3.97
CA PHE A 418 -4.78 25.34 -3.96
C PHE A 418 -3.31 25.44 -3.54
N GLU A 419 -2.74 24.44 -2.87
CA GLU A 419 -1.33 24.45 -2.43
C GLU A 419 -0.34 24.58 -3.60
N ASN A 420 -0.69 24.02 -4.76
CA ASN A 420 0.13 24.05 -5.97
C ASN A 420 -0.28 25.16 -6.96
N PHE A 421 -1.23 26.03 -6.56
CA PHE A 421 -1.83 27.04 -7.44
C PHE A 421 -1.54 28.47 -6.95
N ASP A 422 -0.81 29.22 -7.77
CA ASP A 422 -0.57 30.65 -7.54
C ASP A 422 -1.81 31.47 -7.96
N GLU A 423 -2.79 31.54 -7.04
CA GLU A 423 -4.01 32.32 -7.20
C GLU A 423 -3.70 33.79 -7.55
N TYR A 424 -2.69 34.38 -6.91
CA TYR A 424 -2.29 35.77 -7.15
C TYR A 424 -1.82 35.97 -8.59
N LYS A 425 -1.01 35.06 -9.11
CA LYS A 425 -0.53 35.07 -10.50
C LYS A 425 -1.66 34.89 -11.51
N PHE A 426 -2.61 33.97 -11.27
CA PHE A 426 -3.78 33.83 -12.15
C PHE A 426 -4.65 35.09 -12.17
N LYS A 427 -4.95 35.66 -11.00
CA LYS A 427 -5.72 36.91 -10.89
C LYS A 427 -5.04 38.07 -11.60
N ASN A 428 -3.72 38.23 -11.40
CA ASN A 428 -2.93 39.23 -12.08
C ASN A 428 -2.93 39.03 -13.61
N TYR A 429 -2.79 37.80 -14.08
CA TYR A 429 -2.82 37.46 -15.50
C TYR A 429 -4.16 37.84 -16.16
N LEU A 430 -5.28 37.47 -15.53
CA LEU A 430 -6.61 37.84 -16.00
C LEU A 430 -6.85 39.36 -15.97
N ASN A 431 -6.37 40.06 -14.94
CA ASN A 431 -6.48 41.51 -14.85
C ASN A 431 -5.64 42.20 -15.95
N SER A 432 -4.35 41.85 -16.09
CA SER A 432 -3.45 42.51 -17.03
C SER A 432 -3.81 42.24 -18.50
N LYS A 433 -4.25 41.03 -18.84
CA LYS A 433 -4.49 40.62 -20.24
C LYS A 433 -5.96 40.76 -20.67
N TYR A 434 -6.90 40.60 -19.75
CA TYR A 434 -8.34 40.60 -20.05
C TYR A 434 -9.15 41.65 -19.28
N ASN A 435 -8.52 42.45 -18.40
CA ASN A 435 -9.18 43.49 -17.58
C ASN A 435 -10.34 42.91 -16.74
N VAL A 436 -10.15 41.70 -16.19
CA VAL A 436 -11.03 41.10 -15.18
C VAL A 436 -10.47 41.46 -13.80
N LYS A 437 -11.20 42.31 -13.05
CA LYS A 437 -10.70 42.92 -11.80
C LYS A 437 -11.30 42.33 -10.52
N ASP A 438 -12.48 41.73 -10.60
CA ASP A 438 -13.19 41.17 -9.45
C ASP A 438 -13.46 39.68 -9.71
N ILE A 439 -12.50 38.84 -9.28
CA ILE A 439 -12.61 37.39 -9.34
C ILE A 439 -12.37 36.77 -7.95
N GLY A 440 -13.41 36.13 -7.42
CA GLY A 440 -13.34 35.26 -6.25
C GLY A 440 -13.01 33.84 -6.68
N ILE A 441 -12.13 33.16 -5.95
CA ILE A 441 -11.84 31.73 -6.11
C ILE A 441 -12.04 31.06 -4.76
N ARG A 442 -12.79 29.97 -4.74
CA ARG A 442 -13.20 29.23 -3.55
C ARG A 442 -13.33 27.74 -3.86
N PRO A 443 -13.22 26.82 -2.88
CA PRO A 443 -13.57 25.42 -3.08
C PRO A 443 -15.04 25.29 -3.52
N PHE A 444 -15.34 24.43 -4.51
CA PHE A 444 -16.74 24.17 -4.92
C PHE A 444 -17.53 23.45 -3.83
N ASN A 445 -16.83 22.59 -3.09
CA ASN A 445 -17.32 21.86 -1.94
C ASN A 445 -17.20 22.69 -0.64
N GLU A 446 -17.06 24.02 -0.70
CA GLU A 446 -17.02 24.85 0.51
C GLU A 446 -18.29 24.63 1.37
N LYS A 447 -18.13 24.69 2.69
CA LYS A 447 -19.21 24.39 3.63
C LYS A 447 -20.34 25.41 3.50
N GLN A 448 -21.51 24.95 3.06
CA GLN A 448 -22.76 25.70 3.17
C GLN A 448 -23.52 25.25 4.42
N LEU A 449 -23.77 26.17 5.34
CA LEU A 449 -24.62 25.92 6.51
C LEU A 449 -26.07 25.63 6.06
N ILE A 450 -26.64 24.53 6.56
CA ILE A 450 -28.03 24.10 6.33
C ILE A 450 -28.90 24.45 7.53
N PHE A 451 -28.45 24.11 8.74
CA PHE A 451 -29.03 24.56 10.00
C PHE A 451 -27.95 24.64 11.07
N GLU A 452 -28.14 25.53 12.05
CA GLU A 452 -27.36 25.58 13.28
C GLU A 452 -28.32 25.73 14.46
N GLU A 453 -28.13 24.93 15.51
CA GLU A 453 -28.98 24.90 16.70
C GLU A 453 -28.13 24.76 17.95
N LYS A 454 -28.53 25.41 19.05
CA LYS A 454 -27.94 25.19 20.37
C LYS A 454 -29.02 24.71 21.33
N TYR A 455 -28.70 23.68 22.11
CA TYR A 455 -29.53 23.17 23.20
C TYR A 455 -28.71 23.18 24.49
N ASP A 456 -29.17 23.95 25.48
CA ASP A 456 -28.59 23.96 26.82
C ASP A 456 -29.07 22.74 27.62
N ILE A 457 -28.20 22.19 28.47
CA ILE A 457 -28.44 20.98 29.26
C ILE A 457 -28.48 21.37 30.74
N PRO A 458 -29.64 21.22 31.44
CA PRO A 458 -29.76 21.57 32.85
C PRO A 458 -28.90 20.67 33.73
N TYR A 459 -28.01 21.28 34.51
CA TYR A 459 -26.96 20.62 35.28
C TYR A 459 -27.45 19.53 36.25
N GLU A 460 -26.89 18.32 36.19
CA GLU A 460 -27.35 17.16 36.98
C GLU A 460 -27.36 17.42 38.50
N VAL A 461 -26.30 18.03 39.03
CA VAL A 461 -26.17 18.35 40.47
C VAL A 461 -27.23 19.35 40.93
N ASP A 462 -27.59 20.33 40.11
CA ASP A 462 -28.62 21.31 40.50
C ASP A 462 -30.03 20.69 40.45
N ARG A 463 -30.28 19.75 39.52
CA ARG A 463 -31.50 18.93 39.51
C ARG A 463 -31.59 18.03 40.75
N PHE A 464 -30.47 17.44 41.20
CA PHE A 464 -30.39 16.69 42.45
C PHE A 464 -30.71 17.57 43.67
N LYS A 465 -30.09 18.76 43.78
CA LYS A 465 -30.40 19.74 44.83
C LYS A 465 -31.86 20.18 44.81
N GLN A 466 -32.44 20.39 43.62
CA GLN A 466 -33.84 20.78 43.47
C GLN A 466 -34.79 19.75 44.09
N VAL A 467 -34.60 18.46 43.83
CA VAL A 467 -35.43 17.40 44.43
C VAL A 467 -35.37 17.43 45.96
N LEU A 468 -34.19 17.68 46.54
CA LEU A 468 -34.03 17.81 48.00
C LEU A 468 -34.66 19.10 48.55
N ASN A 469 -34.53 20.23 47.85
CA ASN A 469 -35.14 21.51 48.20
C ASN A 469 -36.67 21.48 48.14
N GLU A 470 -37.26 20.71 47.23
CA GLU A 470 -38.71 20.58 47.10
C GLU A 470 -39.31 19.53 48.06
N LYS A 471 -38.60 18.41 48.29
CA LYS A 471 -39.19 17.23 48.96
C LYS A 471 -38.61 16.91 50.34
N LEU A 472 -37.31 17.17 50.58
CA LEU A 472 -36.64 16.85 51.85
C LEU A 472 -36.70 18.04 52.82
N PHE A 473 -36.00 19.13 52.50
CA PHE A 473 -35.75 20.22 53.44
C PHE A 473 -37.03 20.88 54.02
N PRO A 474 -38.14 21.05 53.27
CA PRO A 474 -39.38 21.60 53.83
C PRO A 474 -40.07 20.71 54.89
N ASN A 475 -39.73 19.43 54.93
CA ASN A 475 -40.39 18.41 55.77
C ASN A 475 -39.51 17.92 56.95
N LEU A 476 -38.24 18.32 56.96
CA LEU A 476 -37.23 17.84 57.90
C LEU A 476 -37.34 18.55 59.27
N LYS A 477 -37.18 17.80 60.37
CA LYS A 477 -37.33 18.32 61.73
C LYS A 477 -36.01 18.28 62.51
N PRO A 478 -35.84 19.14 63.53
CA PRO A 478 -34.72 19.01 64.46
C PRO A 478 -34.62 17.60 65.06
N GLU A 479 -33.40 17.10 65.23
CA GLU A 479 -33.05 15.75 65.71
C GLU A 479 -33.42 14.57 64.77
N ASP A 480 -34.02 14.79 63.59
CA ASP A 480 -34.22 13.72 62.60
C ASP A 480 -32.86 13.16 62.12
N ASN A 481 -32.74 11.84 61.99
CA ASN A 481 -31.54 11.19 61.43
C ASN A 481 -31.74 10.96 59.92
N VAL A 482 -30.84 11.50 59.10
CA VAL A 482 -30.91 11.50 57.64
C VAL A 482 -29.81 10.63 57.04
N LYS A 483 -30.17 9.77 56.08
CA LYS A 483 -29.25 9.02 55.21
C LYS A 483 -29.51 9.44 53.77
N ILE A 484 -28.50 9.99 53.11
CA ILE A 484 -28.56 10.30 51.67
C ILE A 484 -27.72 9.27 50.92
N PHE A 485 -28.31 8.73 49.86
CA PHE A 485 -27.66 8.00 48.80
C PHE A 485 -27.89 8.71 47.47
N GLY A 486 -26.85 8.83 46.65
CA GLY A 486 -26.95 9.39 45.32
C GLY A 486 -26.01 8.74 44.30
N THR A 487 -26.43 8.73 43.04
CA THR A 487 -25.56 8.51 41.88
C THR A 487 -25.69 9.70 40.95
N LEU A 488 -24.56 10.29 40.54
CA LEU A 488 -24.48 11.45 39.64
C LEU A 488 -23.30 11.27 38.70
N SER A 489 -23.38 11.62 37.42
CA SER A 489 -22.33 11.38 36.42
C SER A 489 -21.18 12.39 36.51
N GLU A 490 -20.60 12.50 37.71
CA GLU A 490 -19.77 13.63 38.09
C GLU A 490 -18.40 13.24 38.62
N GLU A 491 -17.46 14.16 38.41
CA GLU A 491 -16.11 14.11 38.96
C GLU A 491 -16.12 13.98 40.49
N LYS A 492 -15.10 13.30 41.03
CA LYS A 492 -15.09 13.00 42.47
C LYS A 492 -15.09 14.27 43.33
N SER A 493 -14.36 15.31 42.92
CA SER A 493 -14.34 16.60 43.61
C SER A 493 -15.73 17.25 43.65
N VAL A 494 -16.45 17.25 42.52
CA VAL A 494 -17.81 17.83 42.41
C VAL A 494 -18.79 17.09 43.34
N ARG A 495 -18.71 15.76 43.39
CA ARG A 495 -19.54 14.95 44.30
C ARG A 495 -19.16 15.14 45.77
N ASP A 496 -17.88 15.33 46.09
CA ASP A 496 -17.45 15.60 47.47
C ASP A 496 -17.84 17.01 47.93
N ASP A 497 -17.75 18.02 47.06
CA ASP A 497 -18.28 19.37 47.32
C ASP A 497 -19.81 19.33 47.55
N LEU A 498 -20.54 18.51 46.79
CA LEU A 498 -21.96 18.27 47.02
C LEU A 498 -22.23 17.60 48.38
N LYS A 499 -21.45 16.58 48.78
CA LYS A 499 -21.57 15.96 50.12
C LYS A 499 -21.37 16.98 51.24
N LEU A 500 -20.40 17.89 51.09
CA LEU A 500 -20.16 18.99 52.04
C LEU A 500 -21.34 19.96 52.09
N TYR A 501 -21.82 20.43 50.94
CA TYR A 501 -23.01 21.28 50.83
C TYR A 501 -24.23 20.67 51.53
N LEU A 502 -24.54 19.40 51.26
CA LEU A 502 -25.70 18.72 51.86
C LEU A 502 -25.56 18.52 53.36
N LYS A 503 -24.33 18.29 53.86
CA LYS A 503 -24.05 18.25 55.30
C LYS A 503 -24.36 19.58 55.96
N ASP A 504 -23.91 20.68 55.37
CA ASP A 504 -24.14 22.02 55.91
C ASP A 504 -25.63 22.41 55.87
N GLU A 505 -26.35 22.10 54.78
CA GLU A 505 -27.80 22.35 54.70
C GLU A 505 -28.60 21.51 55.71
N ILE A 506 -28.28 20.23 55.90
CA ILE A 506 -28.95 19.39 56.91
C ILE A 506 -28.70 19.94 58.32
N VAL A 507 -27.46 20.29 58.66
CA VAL A 507 -27.12 20.84 59.99
C VAL A 507 -27.87 22.15 60.27
N LYS A 508 -28.11 23.01 59.26
CA LYS A 508 -28.92 24.24 59.41
C LYS A 508 -30.38 23.98 59.83
N THR A 509 -30.93 22.80 59.53
CA THR A 509 -32.29 22.41 59.97
C THR A 509 -32.35 21.88 61.41
N GLY A 510 -31.20 21.62 62.03
CA GLY A 510 -31.11 20.93 63.33
C GLY A 510 -31.21 19.40 63.26
N ALA A 511 -31.33 18.82 62.06
CA ALA A 511 -31.26 17.38 61.84
C ALA A 511 -29.80 16.86 61.83
N LYS A 512 -29.63 15.54 61.90
CA LYS A 512 -28.34 14.86 61.90
C LYS A 512 -28.15 14.06 60.61
N LEU A 513 -27.06 14.32 59.90
CA LEU A 513 -26.65 13.51 58.76
C LEU A 513 -25.87 12.28 59.28
N GLU A 514 -26.49 11.10 59.21
CA GLU A 514 -25.88 9.83 59.62
C GLU A 514 -24.95 9.28 58.52
N ASN A 515 -25.36 9.40 57.26
CA ASN A 515 -24.54 8.98 56.11
C ASN A 515 -24.88 9.76 54.83
N CYS A 516 -23.88 10.00 53.97
CA CYS A 516 -24.03 10.71 52.69
C CYS A 516 -23.13 10.07 51.62
N ASP A 517 -23.61 8.97 51.04
CA ASP A 517 -22.91 8.23 50.00
C ASP A 517 -23.37 8.74 48.62
N ILE A 518 -22.53 9.55 47.96
CA ILE A 518 -22.74 10.00 46.57
C ILE A 518 -21.64 9.43 45.69
N PHE A 519 -22.01 8.49 44.82
CA PHE A 519 -21.12 7.79 43.90
C PHE A 519 -21.25 8.33 42.48
N CYS A 520 -20.28 8.02 41.62
CA CYS A 520 -20.39 8.32 40.19
C CYS A 520 -21.47 7.45 39.55
N ALA A 521 -22.34 8.02 38.70
CA ALA A 521 -23.33 7.28 37.93
C ALA A 521 -22.67 6.45 36.82
N TYR A 522 -21.61 6.98 36.19
CA TYR A 522 -20.73 6.21 35.31
C TYR A 522 -19.85 5.24 36.13
N LYS A 523 -19.82 3.95 35.75
CA LYS A 523 -19.10 2.86 36.46
C LYS A 523 -19.36 2.83 37.98
N GLN A 524 -20.64 2.85 38.37
CA GLN A 524 -21.10 2.82 39.78
C GLN A 524 -20.43 1.76 40.66
N GLY A 525 -20.17 0.56 40.13
CA GLY A 525 -19.51 -0.51 40.88
C GLY A 525 -18.11 -0.14 41.39
N ILE A 526 -17.33 0.57 40.56
CA ILE A 526 -15.98 1.05 40.92
C ILE A 526 -16.08 2.16 41.97
N SER A 527 -16.94 3.16 41.74
CA SER A 527 -17.11 4.28 42.67
C SER A 527 -17.61 3.78 44.04
N TRP A 528 -18.57 2.84 44.08
CA TRP A 528 -19.03 2.20 45.31
C TRP A 528 -17.90 1.46 46.05
N ILE A 529 -17.10 0.66 45.35
CA ILE A 529 -16.00 -0.08 45.97
C ILE A 529 -14.95 0.93 46.49
N MET A 530 -14.39 1.74 45.61
CA MET A 530 -13.23 2.59 45.92
C MET A 530 -13.56 3.72 46.90
N GLU A 531 -14.77 4.28 46.87
CA GLU A 531 -15.16 5.40 47.74
C GLU A 531 -16.03 4.98 48.92
N GLY A 532 -16.77 3.88 48.81
CA GLY A 532 -17.76 3.43 49.80
C GLY A 532 -17.35 2.20 50.61
N VAL A 533 -16.51 1.32 50.08
CA VAL A 533 -16.05 0.08 50.74
C VAL A 533 -14.62 0.20 51.23
N ILE A 534 -13.67 0.59 50.37
CA ILE A 534 -12.23 0.67 50.70
C ILE A 534 -11.95 1.46 51.99
N PRO A 535 -12.54 2.65 52.22
CA PRO A 535 -12.32 3.39 53.46
C PRO A 535 -12.76 2.66 54.75
N LYS A 536 -13.61 1.64 54.65
CA LYS A 536 -14.17 0.89 55.78
C LYS A 536 -13.41 -0.40 56.10
N VAL A 537 -12.44 -0.80 55.26
CA VAL A 537 -11.75 -2.11 55.35
C VAL A 537 -10.23 -2.03 55.52
N HIS A 538 -9.63 -0.83 55.54
CA HIS A 538 -8.18 -0.67 55.75
C HIS A 538 -7.67 -1.35 57.04
N ASP A 539 -8.43 -1.33 58.13
CA ASP A 539 -7.98 -1.89 59.41
C ASP A 539 -7.94 -3.44 59.42
N ILE A 540 -8.74 -4.09 58.56
CA ILE A 540 -8.89 -5.55 58.47
C ILE A 540 -8.09 -6.18 57.31
N ILE A 541 -7.48 -5.37 56.44
CA ILE A 541 -6.81 -5.89 55.23
C ILE A 541 -5.63 -6.81 55.56
N LYS A 542 -4.91 -6.53 56.66
CA LYS A 542 -3.80 -7.33 57.19
C LYS A 542 -4.21 -8.76 57.59
N ASP A 543 -5.48 -8.94 57.94
CA ASP A 543 -6.08 -10.20 58.39
C ASP A 543 -6.84 -10.91 57.24
N THR A 544 -6.99 -10.23 56.09
CA THR A 544 -7.65 -10.76 54.88
C THR A 544 -6.68 -11.61 54.07
N ASP A 545 -7.13 -12.80 53.63
CA ASP A 545 -6.40 -13.68 52.69
C ASP A 545 -7.03 -13.75 51.30
N GLU A 546 -8.33 -13.46 51.19
CA GLU A 546 -9.08 -13.47 49.93
C GLU A 546 -10.18 -12.39 49.92
N ILE A 547 -10.36 -11.73 48.78
CA ILE A 547 -11.49 -10.83 48.52
C ILE A 547 -12.31 -11.43 47.38
N VAL A 548 -13.63 -11.58 47.59
CA VAL A 548 -14.56 -12.07 46.55
C VAL A 548 -15.56 -10.98 46.20
N ILE A 549 -15.66 -10.65 44.91
CA ILE A 549 -16.68 -9.78 44.35
C ILE A 549 -17.66 -10.64 43.56
N LYS A 550 -18.90 -10.76 44.05
CA LYS A 550 -19.98 -11.40 43.33
C LYS A 550 -20.72 -10.38 42.46
N PHE A 551 -21.06 -10.76 41.24
CA PHE A 551 -21.92 -9.97 40.33
C PHE A 551 -23.12 -10.78 39.86
N LYS A 552 -24.27 -10.12 39.68
CA LYS A 552 -25.47 -10.75 39.14
C LYS A 552 -25.47 -10.62 37.60
N PRO A 553 -25.46 -11.71 36.82
CA PRO A 553 -25.45 -11.61 35.35
C PRO A 553 -26.59 -10.75 34.80
N PHE A 554 -26.31 -9.93 33.79
CA PHE A 554 -27.29 -9.01 33.20
C PHE A 554 -28.13 -9.74 32.15
N LEU A 555 -29.14 -10.46 32.64
CA LEU A 555 -30.06 -11.25 31.83
C LEU A 555 -31.48 -10.70 31.96
N LYS A 556 -32.24 -10.83 30.88
CA LYS A 556 -33.68 -10.54 30.86
C LYS A 556 -34.42 -11.44 31.84
N GLU A 557 -35.46 -10.91 32.49
CA GLU A 557 -36.31 -11.70 33.38
C GLU A 557 -36.88 -12.94 32.68
N GLY A 558 -36.71 -14.12 33.30
CA GLY A 558 -37.06 -15.41 32.72
C GLY A 558 -36.00 -16.05 31.80
N LYS A 559 -34.84 -15.41 31.57
CA LYS A 559 -33.72 -16.00 30.82
C LYS A 559 -32.59 -16.43 31.75
N ASP A 560 -32.32 -17.74 31.76
CA ASP A 560 -31.35 -18.38 32.66
C ASP A 560 -30.02 -18.77 31.98
N THR A 561 -29.91 -18.62 30.66
CA THR A 561 -28.75 -19.05 29.85
C THR A 561 -28.05 -17.88 29.18
N TRP A 562 -26.72 -17.98 29.03
CA TRP A 562 -25.90 -16.99 28.33
C TRP A 562 -25.89 -17.28 26.83
N ASP A 563 -26.03 -16.24 26.01
CA ASP A 563 -25.74 -16.31 24.58
C ASP A 563 -24.25 -16.02 24.40
N ASP A 564 -23.55 -16.81 23.58
CA ASP A 564 -22.11 -16.67 23.33
C ASP A 564 -21.87 -16.86 21.83
N ASP A 565 -21.97 -15.74 21.10
CA ASP A 565 -21.71 -15.61 19.66
C ASP A 565 -20.20 -15.53 19.40
N ASP A 566 -19.75 -15.95 18.21
CA ASP A 566 -18.37 -15.69 17.76
C ASP A 566 -18.09 -14.17 17.66
N GLY A 567 -17.01 -13.72 18.29
CA GLY A 567 -16.50 -12.34 18.30
C GLY A 567 -15.04 -12.20 17.84
N SER A 568 -14.53 -13.19 17.10
CA SER A 568 -13.20 -13.14 16.47
C SER A 568 -13.06 -12.02 15.43
N VAL A 569 -14.14 -11.68 14.71
CA VAL A 569 -14.17 -10.65 13.66
C VAL A 569 -15.35 -9.67 13.80
N PRO A 570 -15.23 -8.40 13.33
CA PRO A 570 -16.31 -7.42 13.36
C PRO A 570 -17.55 -7.79 12.52
N LYS A 571 -18.73 -7.31 12.93
CA LYS A 571 -20.03 -7.55 12.27
C LYS A 571 -20.62 -6.25 11.68
N ILE A 572 -19.90 -5.67 10.70
CA ILE A 572 -20.12 -4.31 10.17
C ILE A 572 -21.38 -4.16 9.28
N SER A 573 -22.00 -5.26 8.84
CA SER A 573 -23.10 -5.25 7.85
C SER A 573 -24.36 -4.48 8.28
N GLY A 574 -24.59 -4.32 9.59
CA GLY A 574 -25.59 -3.38 10.15
C GLY A 574 -27.04 -3.64 9.73
N ALA A 575 -27.39 -4.86 9.31
CA ALA A 575 -28.75 -5.23 8.94
C ALA A 575 -29.50 -5.78 10.17
N TYR A 576 -30.24 -4.90 10.86
CA TYR A 576 -31.04 -5.30 12.01
C TYR A 576 -32.44 -5.78 11.59
N ALA A 577 -32.72 -7.05 11.86
CA ALA A 577 -34.09 -7.54 11.98
C ALA A 577 -34.77 -6.91 13.19
N ASP A 578 -36.07 -6.63 13.10
CA ASP A 578 -36.82 -6.08 14.23
C ASP A 578 -37.07 -7.17 15.29
N ASP A 579 -36.61 -6.90 16.51
CA ASP A 579 -36.90 -7.61 17.75
C ASP A 579 -36.87 -6.61 18.92
N GLU A 580 -38.03 -6.02 19.25
CA GLU A 580 -38.19 -5.10 20.39
C GLU A 580 -37.81 -5.72 21.75
N ASN A 581 -37.70 -7.05 21.81
CA ASN A 581 -37.38 -7.81 23.01
C ASN A 581 -35.88 -8.07 23.19
N LYS A 582 -35.07 -7.77 22.16
CA LYS A 582 -33.61 -7.91 22.14
C LYS A 582 -32.95 -6.87 23.04
N TRP A 583 -32.01 -7.31 23.86
CA TRP A 583 -31.07 -6.44 24.57
C TRP A 583 -29.73 -6.46 23.81
N PHE A 584 -29.08 -5.30 23.66
CA PHE A 584 -27.74 -5.23 23.07
C PHE A 584 -26.63 -5.54 24.08
N ASP A 585 -26.88 -5.22 25.35
CA ASP A 585 -26.01 -5.50 26.49
C ASP A 585 -25.61 -6.98 26.60
N LEU A 586 -24.37 -7.22 27.02
CA LEU A 586 -23.88 -8.57 27.25
C LEU A 586 -24.29 -9.10 28.64
N PRO A 587 -24.43 -10.44 28.83
CA PRO A 587 -24.64 -11.04 30.14
C PRO A 587 -23.61 -10.64 31.20
N VAL A 588 -22.39 -10.27 30.75
CA VAL A 588 -21.26 -9.85 31.57
C VAL A 588 -21.20 -8.34 31.84
N ARG A 589 -22.20 -7.54 31.43
CA ARG A 589 -22.26 -6.06 31.57
C ARG A 589 -21.66 -5.51 32.87
N TRP A 590 -21.97 -6.13 34.00
CA TRP A 590 -21.49 -5.68 35.31
C TRP A 590 -20.04 -6.06 35.63
N ILE A 591 -19.47 -7.10 35.00
CA ILE A 591 -18.01 -7.30 34.96
C ILE A 591 -17.35 -6.23 34.09
N GLN A 592 -18.00 -5.80 33.00
CA GLN A 592 -17.47 -4.75 32.15
C GLN A 592 -17.37 -3.40 32.88
N GLU A 593 -18.43 -2.99 33.58
CA GLU A 593 -18.41 -1.81 34.43
C GLU A 593 -17.40 -1.88 35.59
N LEU A 594 -17.04 -3.08 36.04
CA LEU A 594 -16.02 -3.30 37.08
C LEU A 594 -14.58 -3.36 36.54
N TYR A 595 -14.31 -3.18 35.24
CA TYR A 595 -12.93 -3.08 34.75
C TYR A 595 -12.34 -1.69 35.04
N PRO A 596 -11.12 -1.54 35.60
CA PRO A 596 -10.18 -2.55 36.16
C PRO A 596 -10.12 -2.52 37.70
N VAL A 597 -11.25 -2.71 38.39
CA VAL A 597 -11.39 -2.50 39.84
C VAL A 597 -10.40 -3.32 40.69
N ASP A 598 -10.03 -4.53 40.30
CA ASP A 598 -9.14 -5.36 41.12
C ASP A 598 -7.69 -4.86 41.12
N ASP A 599 -7.21 -4.29 40.01
CA ASP A 599 -5.91 -3.60 39.97
C ASP A 599 -5.93 -2.33 40.82
N LEU A 600 -7.03 -1.56 40.80
CA LEU A 600 -7.21 -0.38 41.65
C LEU A 600 -7.24 -0.74 43.14
N MET A 601 -8.00 -1.77 43.50
CA MET A 601 -8.06 -2.30 44.87
C MET A 601 -6.72 -2.87 45.34
N ALA A 602 -6.05 -3.68 44.51
CA ALA A 602 -4.74 -4.25 44.81
C ALA A 602 -3.71 -3.15 45.11
N LYS A 603 -3.75 -2.06 44.34
CA LYS A 603 -2.88 -0.89 44.55
C LYS A 603 -3.21 -0.13 45.84
N GLU A 604 -4.48 0.22 46.06
CA GLU A 604 -4.91 1.04 47.21
C GLU A 604 -4.81 0.30 48.55
N LEU A 605 -5.07 -1.01 48.54
CA LEU A 605 -4.99 -1.87 49.73
C LEU A 605 -3.60 -2.50 49.95
N ASN A 606 -2.65 -2.30 49.02
CA ASN A 606 -1.39 -3.04 48.94
C ASN A 606 -1.61 -4.57 49.04
N PHE A 607 -2.58 -5.06 48.27
CA PHE A 607 -3.07 -6.44 48.28
C PHE A 607 -2.72 -7.15 46.97
N LYS A 608 -2.74 -8.49 46.95
CA LYS A 608 -2.39 -9.24 45.73
C LYS A 608 -3.61 -9.42 44.80
N ARG A 609 -3.46 -9.13 43.50
CA ARG A 609 -4.57 -9.20 42.52
C ARG A 609 -5.14 -10.60 42.28
N ASP A 610 -4.31 -11.64 42.43
CA ASP A 610 -4.71 -13.06 42.34
C ASP A 610 -5.62 -13.50 43.50
N LYS A 611 -5.56 -12.77 44.62
CA LYS A 611 -6.43 -12.97 45.78
C LYS A 611 -7.76 -12.20 45.70
N ILE A 612 -7.99 -11.42 44.65
CA ILE A 612 -9.27 -10.76 44.37
C ILE A 612 -9.99 -11.58 43.29
N LYS A 613 -11.09 -12.25 43.64
CA LYS A 613 -11.82 -13.19 42.76
C LYS A 613 -13.19 -12.67 42.39
N PHE A 614 -13.65 -13.05 41.20
CA PHE A 614 -14.99 -12.76 40.71
C PHE A 614 -15.84 -14.03 40.71
N GLU A 615 -17.07 -13.94 41.20
CA GLU A 615 -18.03 -15.04 41.26
C GLU A 615 -19.41 -14.61 40.74
N ILE A 616 -20.19 -15.55 40.24
CA ILE A 616 -21.60 -15.31 39.92
C ILE A 616 -22.40 -15.24 41.25
N MET A 617 -23.32 -14.28 41.33
CA MET A 617 -24.24 -14.09 42.46
C MET A 617 -25.31 -15.20 42.51
N ASP A 618 -25.70 -15.61 43.71
CA ASP A 618 -26.78 -16.56 43.94
C ASP A 618 -28.12 -16.03 43.37
N LYS A 619 -28.92 -16.87 42.68
CA LYS A 619 -30.11 -16.43 41.92
C LYS A 619 -31.16 -15.66 42.74
N GLU A 620 -31.26 -15.94 44.03
CA GLU A 620 -32.22 -15.28 44.94
C GLU A 620 -31.79 -13.86 45.35
N GLU A 621 -30.51 -13.51 45.16
CA GLU A 621 -29.99 -12.18 45.51
C GLU A 621 -30.47 -11.11 44.52
N LYS A 622 -30.91 -9.97 45.07
CA LYS A 622 -31.46 -8.86 44.30
C LYS A 622 -30.40 -7.82 43.93
N SER A 623 -29.36 -7.70 44.76
CA SER A 623 -28.25 -6.78 44.55
C SER A 623 -27.52 -7.04 43.22
N THR A 624 -26.93 -6.00 42.62
CA THR A 624 -26.06 -6.12 41.44
C THR A 624 -24.70 -6.67 41.82
N TYR A 625 -24.13 -6.17 42.93
CA TYR A 625 -22.81 -6.54 43.44
C TYR A 625 -22.86 -6.93 44.92
N LYS A 626 -21.97 -7.84 45.32
CA LYS A 626 -21.67 -8.15 46.72
C LYS A 626 -20.17 -8.40 46.89
N ILE A 627 -19.52 -7.65 47.77
CA ILE A 627 -18.11 -7.84 48.11
C ILE A 627 -17.99 -8.54 49.47
N ILE A 628 -16.98 -9.41 49.60
CA ILE A 628 -16.71 -10.23 50.78
C ILE A 628 -15.20 -10.26 51.03
N PHE A 629 -14.75 -9.92 52.23
CA PHE A 629 -13.37 -10.04 52.70
C PHE A 629 -13.30 -11.25 53.62
N LYS A 630 -12.37 -12.19 53.37
CA LYS A 630 -12.22 -13.44 54.12
C LYS A 630 -10.84 -13.55 54.76
N ASP A 631 -10.77 -14.15 55.94
CA ASP A 631 -9.50 -14.61 56.54
C ASP A 631 -8.98 -15.92 55.90
N LYS A 632 -7.89 -16.48 56.44
CA LYS A 632 -7.25 -17.72 55.94
C LYS A 632 -8.09 -18.97 56.18
N GLU A 633 -8.91 -18.94 57.22
CA GLU A 633 -9.84 -19.99 57.60
C GLU A 633 -11.15 -19.94 56.78
N GLY A 634 -11.37 -18.84 56.05
CA GLY A 634 -12.53 -18.60 55.18
C GLY A 634 -13.70 -17.88 55.87
N ASN A 635 -13.53 -17.38 57.10
CA ASN A 635 -14.54 -16.60 57.80
C ASN A 635 -14.67 -15.21 57.17
N ILE A 636 -15.89 -14.67 57.16
CA ILE A 636 -16.18 -13.34 56.60
C ILE A 636 -15.80 -12.27 57.63
N LEU A 637 -14.77 -11.47 57.31
CA LEU A 637 -14.35 -10.30 58.09
C LEU A 637 -15.24 -9.08 57.81
N TYR A 638 -15.63 -8.89 56.55
CA TYR A 638 -16.53 -7.83 56.12
C TYR A 638 -17.30 -8.25 54.87
N SER A 639 -18.54 -7.77 54.73
CA SER A 639 -19.29 -7.88 53.47
C SER A 639 -20.19 -6.67 53.26
N SER A 640 -20.32 -6.25 52.01
CA SER A 640 -21.20 -5.16 51.59
C SER A 640 -21.89 -5.53 50.27
N LYS A 641 -23.02 -4.88 49.98
CA LYS A 641 -23.85 -5.11 48.79
C LYS A 641 -24.19 -3.78 48.12
N TYR A 642 -24.44 -3.82 46.82
CA TYR A 642 -24.83 -2.64 46.02
C TYR A 642 -25.80 -3.02 44.91
N GLU A 643 -26.71 -2.11 44.59
CA GLU A 643 -27.71 -2.23 43.53
C GLU A 643 -27.49 -1.07 42.55
N ALA A 644 -26.92 -1.38 41.38
CA ALA A 644 -26.60 -0.39 40.35
C ALA A 644 -27.86 0.07 39.62
N LYS A 645 -27.93 1.37 39.34
CA LYS A 645 -29.05 2.04 38.71
C LYS A 645 -28.77 2.28 37.22
N TYR A 646 -29.69 1.82 36.40
CA TYR A 646 -29.69 1.98 34.94
C TYR A 646 -31.09 2.41 34.47
N SER A 647 -31.17 3.00 33.28
CA SER A 647 -32.45 3.22 32.59
C SER A 647 -32.64 2.15 31.50
N GLU A 648 -33.87 1.79 31.16
CA GLU A 648 -34.16 0.99 29.95
C GLU A 648 -34.64 1.94 28.85
N ARG A 649 -34.04 1.85 27.66
CA ARG A 649 -34.47 2.65 26.50
C ARG A 649 -34.24 1.94 25.16
N PRO A 650 -34.92 2.36 24.07
CA PRO A 650 -34.59 1.91 22.72
C PRO A 650 -33.15 2.27 22.35
N TYR A 651 -32.50 1.44 21.54
CA TYR A 651 -31.20 1.75 20.93
C TYR A 651 -31.31 2.97 20.00
N LEU A 652 -32.30 2.94 19.11
CA LEU A 652 -32.69 4.05 18.24
C LEU A 652 -34.15 4.44 18.52
N ASN A 653 -34.39 5.66 19.01
CA ASN A 653 -35.71 6.18 19.36
C ASN A 653 -36.69 6.14 18.17
N GLU A 654 -36.22 6.46 16.96
CA GLU A 654 -37.00 6.44 15.70
C GLU A 654 -37.28 5.00 15.19
N TYR A 655 -36.46 4.03 15.59
CA TYR A 655 -36.47 2.65 15.11
C TYR A 655 -36.47 1.67 16.30
N ASN A 656 -37.45 1.85 17.20
CA ASN A 656 -37.60 1.09 18.44
C ASN A 656 -37.61 -0.44 18.26
N GLY A 657 -38.04 -0.92 17.08
CA GLY A 657 -38.00 -2.32 16.67
C GLY A 657 -36.63 -3.00 16.76
N ILE A 658 -35.52 -2.25 16.75
CA ILE A 658 -34.16 -2.82 16.67
C ILE A 658 -33.67 -3.44 18.00
N GLY A 659 -34.28 -3.06 19.13
CA GLY A 659 -33.94 -3.54 20.46
C GLY A 659 -33.58 -2.43 21.45
N LYS A 660 -33.14 -2.83 22.64
CA LYS A 660 -32.96 -1.98 23.82
C LYS A 660 -31.52 -1.96 24.36
N VAL A 661 -31.21 -0.87 25.05
CA VAL A 661 -29.94 -0.61 25.74
C VAL A 661 -30.18 -0.09 27.15
N HIS A 662 -29.20 -0.30 28.03
CA HIS A 662 -29.32 0.01 29.45
C HIS A 662 -28.17 0.89 29.96
N PRO A 663 -28.10 2.19 29.60
CA PRO A 663 -27.07 3.07 30.12
C PRO A 663 -27.23 3.24 31.65
N SER A 664 -26.12 3.55 32.33
CA SER A 664 -26.17 3.93 33.74
C SER A 664 -26.97 5.22 33.93
N THR A 665 -27.63 5.40 35.07
CA THR A 665 -28.47 6.59 35.32
C THR A 665 -28.25 7.15 36.73
N GLY A 666 -28.56 8.43 36.90
CA GLY A 666 -28.52 9.11 38.19
C GLY A 666 -29.71 8.72 39.07
N TRP A 667 -29.53 8.85 40.39
CA TRP A 667 -30.54 8.45 41.36
C TRP A 667 -30.39 9.25 42.65
N VAL A 668 -31.50 9.51 43.33
CA VAL A 668 -31.53 10.09 44.68
C VAL A 668 -32.41 9.25 45.58
N LYS A 669 -31.86 8.79 46.70
CA LYS A 669 -32.59 8.06 47.73
C LYS A 669 -32.27 8.64 49.10
N VAL A 670 -33.31 9.03 49.83
CA VAL A 670 -33.17 9.62 51.17
C VAL A 670 -34.02 8.85 52.16
N CYS A 671 -33.41 8.47 53.27
CA CYS A 671 -34.10 7.90 54.42
C CYS A 671 -34.07 8.89 55.59
N VAL A 672 -35.21 9.12 56.23
CA VAL A 672 -35.33 9.91 57.46
C VAL A 672 -35.88 9.00 58.55
N ASN A 673 -35.13 8.84 59.65
CA ASN A 673 -35.42 7.89 60.73
C ASN A 673 -35.73 6.47 60.19
N ASP A 674 -34.82 5.97 59.34
CA ASP A 674 -34.88 4.69 58.62
C ASP A 674 -36.10 4.47 57.70
N LYS A 675 -36.92 5.50 57.44
CA LYS A 675 -37.99 5.46 56.45
C LYS A 675 -37.55 6.14 55.16
N VAL A 676 -37.68 5.46 54.02
CA VAL A 676 -37.46 6.05 52.71
C VAL A 676 -38.50 7.15 52.48
N VAL A 677 -38.03 8.38 52.22
CA VAL A 677 -38.87 9.57 51.93
C VAL A 677 -38.70 10.07 50.49
N ILE A 678 -37.57 9.75 49.84
CA ILE A 678 -37.28 10.00 48.44
C ILE A 678 -36.61 8.74 47.88
N ASP A 679 -37.01 8.30 46.69
CA ASP A 679 -36.38 7.19 45.94
C ASP A 679 -36.70 7.38 44.45
N GLU A 680 -35.95 8.26 43.78
CA GLU A 680 -36.30 8.82 42.47
C GLU A 680 -35.10 8.84 41.51
N ARG A 681 -35.37 8.64 40.22
CA ARG A 681 -34.37 8.75 39.14
C ARG A 681 -34.03 10.22 38.88
N ILE A 682 -32.74 10.48 38.67
CA ILE A 682 -32.23 11.72 38.06
C ILE A 682 -31.61 11.32 36.73
N GLU A 683 -32.10 11.84 35.59
CA GLU A 683 -31.47 11.53 34.29
C GLU A 683 -30.06 12.14 34.28
N THR A 684 -29.03 11.45 33.77
CA THR A 684 -27.70 12.07 33.67
C THR A 684 -27.66 13.16 32.62
N ASP A 685 -26.66 14.04 32.65
CA ASP A 685 -26.49 15.07 31.61
C ASP A 685 -26.21 14.41 30.23
N LEU A 686 -25.56 13.23 30.20
CA LEU A 686 -25.45 12.37 29.01
C LEU A 686 -26.82 11.92 28.48
N GLU A 687 -27.72 11.43 29.34
CA GLU A 687 -29.04 10.94 28.92
C GLU A 687 -29.89 12.08 28.31
N LEU A 688 -29.78 13.30 28.85
CA LEU A 688 -30.43 14.49 28.30
C LEU A 688 -29.82 14.90 26.95
N LEU A 689 -28.49 14.89 26.81
CA LEU A 689 -27.82 15.12 25.51
C LEU A 689 -28.25 14.09 24.47
N TRP A 690 -28.31 12.81 24.87
CA TRP A 690 -28.65 11.71 23.98
C TRP A 690 -30.08 11.82 23.43
N ASN A 691 -31.04 12.24 24.27
CA ASN A 691 -32.40 12.55 23.84
C ASN A 691 -32.40 13.70 22.80
N ILE A 692 -31.62 14.76 23.02
CA ILE A 692 -31.46 15.86 22.05
C ILE A 692 -30.85 15.38 20.73
N TYR A 693 -29.84 14.52 20.79
CA TYR A 693 -29.17 13.97 19.62
C TYR A 693 -30.13 13.16 18.73
N GLN A 694 -30.83 12.20 19.31
CA GLN A 694 -31.74 11.34 18.55
C GLN A 694 -33.02 12.08 18.09
N GLU A 695 -33.70 12.77 18.99
CA GLU A 695 -35.05 13.31 18.71
C GLU A 695 -35.04 14.62 17.92
N LYS A 696 -33.95 15.41 18.02
CA LYS A 696 -33.85 16.74 17.40
C LYS A 696 -32.82 16.77 16.28
N ILE A 697 -31.58 16.33 16.55
CA ILE A 697 -30.46 16.51 15.61
C ILE A 697 -30.55 15.49 14.46
N LEU A 698 -30.54 14.18 14.75
CA LEU A 698 -30.64 13.13 13.74
C LEU A 698 -31.95 13.22 12.94
N LYS A 699 -33.05 13.59 13.60
CA LYS A 699 -34.32 13.87 12.93
C LYS A 699 -34.21 15.02 11.91
N LYS A 700 -33.59 16.15 12.26
CA LYS A 700 -33.35 17.25 11.30
C LYS A 700 -32.44 16.83 10.14
N CYS A 701 -31.44 16.00 10.39
CA CYS A 701 -30.62 15.41 9.33
C CYS A 701 -31.46 14.54 8.38
N LYS A 702 -32.29 13.62 8.91
CA LYS A 702 -33.23 12.81 8.13
C LYS A 702 -34.19 13.67 7.30
N ASP A 703 -34.80 14.69 7.91
CA ASP A 703 -35.73 15.61 7.23
C ASP A 703 -35.02 16.38 6.09
N TYR A 704 -33.77 16.81 6.29
CA TYR A 704 -32.93 17.40 5.23
C TYR A 704 -32.62 16.41 4.10
N ILE A 705 -32.22 15.17 4.43
CA ILE A 705 -31.87 14.15 3.43
C ILE A 705 -33.09 13.80 2.57
N LEU A 706 -34.26 13.58 3.19
CA LEU A 706 -35.52 13.34 2.47
C LEU A 706 -35.85 14.50 1.53
N LYS A 707 -35.69 15.76 1.99
CA LYS A 707 -35.90 16.94 1.15
C LYS A 707 -34.89 17.07 0.01
N LYS A 708 -33.60 16.80 0.24
CA LYS A 708 -32.52 16.86 -0.77
C LYS A 708 -32.65 15.77 -1.84
N THR A 709 -33.28 14.65 -1.49
CA THR A 709 -33.31 13.45 -2.35
C THR A 709 -34.68 13.14 -2.95
N ASP A 710 -35.64 14.08 -2.87
CA ASP A 710 -37.05 13.91 -3.31
C ASP A 710 -37.72 12.67 -2.70
N GLY A 711 -37.48 12.45 -1.41
CA GLY A 711 -37.96 11.28 -0.65
C GLY A 711 -37.28 9.95 -1.00
N LYS A 712 -36.23 9.96 -1.84
CA LYS A 712 -35.53 8.75 -2.32
C LYS A 712 -34.02 8.83 -2.09
N PRO A 713 -33.54 8.57 -0.85
CA PRO A 713 -32.14 8.58 -0.49
C PRO A 713 -31.44 7.28 -0.93
N LEU A 714 -31.06 7.21 -2.21
CA LEU A 714 -30.32 6.07 -2.77
C LEU A 714 -28.82 6.18 -2.48
N SER A 715 -28.10 5.06 -2.48
CA SER A 715 -26.64 4.99 -2.30
C SER A 715 -25.90 5.84 -3.33
N SER A 716 -26.42 5.93 -4.56
CA SER A 716 -25.87 6.79 -5.63
C SER A 716 -26.00 8.30 -5.40
N LYS A 717 -26.76 8.72 -4.38
CA LYS A 717 -26.90 10.13 -3.96
C LYS A 717 -26.06 10.51 -2.74
N GLN A 718 -25.21 9.59 -2.27
CA GLN A 718 -24.31 9.83 -1.14
C GLN A 718 -22.99 10.50 -1.59
N PRO A 719 -22.29 11.26 -0.71
CA PRO A 719 -22.70 11.63 0.64
C PRO A 719 -23.81 12.68 0.65
N PHE A 720 -24.68 12.64 1.67
CA PHE A 720 -25.82 13.54 1.73
C PHE A 720 -25.46 14.92 2.28
N PHE A 721 -24.52 14.97 3.22
CA PHE A 721 -23.97 16.20 3.80
C PHE A 721 -22.44 16.12 3.82
N LYS A 722 -21.77 17.27 3.97
CA LYS A 722 -20.30 17.33 4.11
C LYS A 722 -19.91 17.06 5.55
N GLU A 723 -20.60 17.70 6.51
CA GLU A 723 -20.29 17.59 7.94
C GLU A 723 -21.54 17.82 8.80
N LEU A 724 -21.75 17.00 9.82
CA LEU A 724 -22.59 17.25 10.98
C LEU A 724 -21.65 17.51 12.17
N ARG A 725 -21.39 18.79 12.48
CA ARG A 725 -20.55 19.19 13.62
C ARG A 725 -21.40 19.30 14.87
N MET A 726 -20.90 18.79 16.00
CA MET A 726 -21.54 18.86 17.31
C MET A 726 -20.52 19.35 18.34
N ASP A 727 -20.50 20.65 18.61
CA ASP A 727 -19.69 21.23 19.68
C ASP A 727 -20.41 21.03 21.03
N VAL A 728 -19.81 20.24 21.92
CA VAL A 728 -20.40 19.82 23.21
C VAL A 728 -19.55 20.34 24.37
N SER A 729 -20.20 20.78 25.44
CA SER A 729 -19.59 21.02 26.75
C SER A 729 -20.41 20.32 27.84
N LEU A 730 -19.75 19.59 28.75
CA LEU A 730 -20.38 18.79 29.81
C LEU A 730 -19.49 18.70 31.08
N SER A 731 -20.11 18.54 32.24
CA SER A 731 -19.44 18.22 33.52
C SER A 731 -19.56 16.71 33.76
N GLU A 732 -18.49 15.97 33.50
CA GLU A 732 -18.50 14.50 33.44
C GLU A 732 -17.11 13.94 33.83
N PRO A 733 -17.01 12.69 34.33
CA PRO A 733 -15.73 12.04 34.63
C PRO A 733 -14.90 11.80 33.35
N ASP A 734 -13.64 12.26 33.38
CA ASP A 734 -12.62 11.97 32.35
C ASP A 734 -11.22 12.09 32.98
N PHE A 735 -10.63 10.96 33.37
CA PHE A 735 -9.33 10.91 34.04
C PHE A 735 -8.59 9.59 33.81
N ASP A 736 -7.26 9.66 33.75
CA ASP A 736 -6.38 8.50 33.67
C ASP A 736 -6.37 7.71 34.99
N LEU A 737 -6.34 6.38 34.89
CA LEU A 737 -6.14 5.50 36.04
C LEU A 737 -4.64 5.26 36.30
N PRO A 738 -4.25 4.94 37.54
CA PRO A 738 -2.85 4.76 37.90
C PRO A 738 -2.33 3.34 37.55
N VAL A 739 -2.89 2.69 36.51
CA VAL A 739 -2.63 1.31 36.08
C VAL A 739 -2.68 1.23 34.54
N ARG A 740 -1.72 0.50 33.92
CA ARG A 740 -1.51 0.41 32.45
C ARG A 740 -1.66 1.76 31.73
N GLN A 741 -2.55 1.84 30.74
CA GLN A 741 -3.04 3.04 30.07
C GLN A 741 -4.56 3.21 30.30
N ASP A 742 -5.11 2.52 31.30
CA ASP A 742 -6.55 2.51 31.55
C ASP A 742 -7.03 3.90 32.01
N ARG A 743 -8.30 4.22 31.74
CA ARG A 743 -8.91 5.51 32.11
C ARG A 743 -10.41 5.37 32.31
N ILE A 744 -11.00 6.32 33.01
CA ILE A 744 -12.46 6.44 33.20
C ILE A 744 -12.87 7.70 32.47
N SER A 745 -13.61 7.57 31.37
CA SER A 745 -14.08 8.70 30.58
C SER A 745 -15.46 8.43 29.98
N SER A 746 -16.50 9.03 30.57
CA SER A 746 -17.83 8.98 29.98
C SER A 746 -17.94 9.85 28.73
N LEU A 747 -17.04 10.83 28.58
CA LEU A 747 -16.95 11.70 27.41
C LEU A 747 -16.35 11.00 26.19
N ASP A 748 -15.32 10.18 26.36
CA ASP A 748 -14.79 9.31 25.29
C ASP A 748 -15.86 8.28 24.86
N ALA A 749 -16.53 7.64 25.82
CA ALA A 749 -17.66 6.73 25.55
C ALA A 749 -18.81 7.42 24.79
N LEU A 750 -19.15 8.66 25.17
CA LEU A 750 -20.15 9.47 24.46
C LEU A 750 -19.69 9.86 23.04
N HIS A 751 -18.42 10.20 22.85
CA HIS A 751 -17.86 10.50 21.53
C HIS A 751 -18.05 9.32 20.57
N GLU A 752 -17.75 8.11 21.05
CA GLU A 752 -17.93 6.85 20.33
C GLU A 752 -19.41 6.56 20.03
N ASP A 753 -20.29 6.70 21.02
CA ASP A 753 -21.76 6.56 20.85
C ASP A 753 -22.31 7.55 19.80
N LEU A 754 -21.95 8.84 19.87
CA LEU A 754 -22.39 9.86 18.91
C LEU A 754 -21.94 9.55 17.47
N TYR A 755 -20.77 8.94 17.28
CA TYR A 755 -20.29 8.56 15.96
C TYR A 755 -20.98 7.28 15.43
N PHE A 756 -20.82 6.15 16.13
CA PHE A 756 -21.27 4.85 15.60
C PHE A 756 -22.79 4.72 15.54
N VAL A 757 -23.51 5.21 16.55
CA VAL A 757 -24.99 5.18 16.52
C VAL A 757 -25.53 6.14 15.47
N GLY A 758 -24.81 7.25 15.20
CA GLY A 758 -25.08 8.12 14.06
C GLY A 758 -24.99 7.38 12.72
N LEU A 759 -23.93 6.60 12.50
CA LEU A 759 -23.79 5.76 11.31
C LEU A 759 -24.89 4.68 11.24
N ASP A 760 -25.20 4.01 12.35
CA ASP A 760 -26.26 2.98 12.41
C ASP A 760 -27.66 3.57 12.16
N PHE A 761 -27.93 4.80 12.60
CA PHE A 761 -29.15 5.53 12.28
C PHE A 761 -29.30 5.74 10.76
N PHE A 762 -28.23 6.16 10.05
CA PHE A 762 -28.29 6.37 8.61
C PHE A 762 -28.36 5.05 7.81
N LYS A 763 -27.62 4.00 8.22
CA LYS A 763 -27.75 2.64 7.66
C LYS A 763 -29.19 2.14 7.78
N THR A 764 -29.77 2.23 8.98
CA THR A 764 -31.15 1.82 9.28
C THR A 764 -32.17 2.64 8.49
N PHE A 765 -32.00 3.96 8.44
CA PHE A 765 -32.86 4.87 7.67
C PHE A 765 -32.89 4.48 6.19
N GLY A 766 -31.74 4.12 5.60
CA GLY A 766 -31.66 3.57 4.25
C GLY A 766 -32.46 2.28 4.08
N GLN A 767 -32.18 1.29 4.93
CA GLN A 767 -32.82 -0.02 4.87
C GLN A 767 -34.35 0.07 5.00
N ARG A 768 -34.84 0.92 5.91
CA ARG A 768 -36.28 1.11 6.18
C ARG A 768 -36.98 2.02 5.15
N THR A 769 -36.25 2.87 4.41
CA THR A 769 -36.85 3.82 3.43
C THR A 769 -36.74 3.35 1.98
N VAL A 770 -35.61 2.75 1.58
CA VAL A 770 -35.32 2.35 0.19
C VAL A 770 -34.79 0.92 0.05
N GLY A 771 -34.54 0.20 1.14
CA GLY A 771 -33.99 -1.15 1.11
C GLY A 771 -32.47 -1.24 0.91
N GLU A 772 -31.76 -0.11 0.91
CA GLU A 772 -30.31 -0.02 0.73
C GLU A 772 -29.62 0.35 2.05
N SER A 773 -28.46 -0.25 2.36
CA SER A 773 -27.67 0.14 3.53
C SER A 773 -26.83 1.38 3.19
N LEU A 774 -27.23 2.55 3.70
CA LEU A 774 -26.60 3.84 3.40
C LEU A 774 -25.37 4.05 4.30
N GLN A 775 -24.17 3.88 3.74
CA GLN A 775 -22.92 3.80 4.52
C GLN A 775 -22.08 5.08 4.54
N GLU A 776 -22.29 5.99 3.58
CA GLU A 776 -21.55 7.25 3.42
C GLU A 776 -22.48 8.46 3.68
N PRO A 777 -22.98 8.72 4.91
CA PRO A 777 -23.90 9.84 5.14
C PRO A 777 -23.21 11.21 4.97
N GLY A 778 -21.93 11.29 5.32
CA GLY A 778 -21.15 12.52 5.51
C GLY A 778 -20.40 12.45 6.85
N LEU A 779 -19.45 13.37 7.10
CA LEU A 779 -18.68 13.38 8.35
C LEU A 779 -19.59 13.67 9.55
N ILE A 780 -19.66 12.77 10.54
CA ILE A 780 -20.30 13.02 11.84
C ILE A 780 -19.18 13.39 12.82
N LEU A 781 -19.13 14.65 13.27
CA LEU A 781 -18.02 15.24 14.03
C LEU A 781 -18.46 15.73 15.41
N PRO A 782 -18.38 14.90 16.47
CA PRO A 782 -18.44 15.36 17.84
C PRO A 782 -17.13 16.10 18.19
N VAL A 783 -17.25 17.27 18.82
CA VAL A 783 -16.12 18.01 19.42
C VAL A 783 -16.51 18.29 20.86
N ILE A 784 -16.06 17.41 21.75
CA ILE A 784 -16.51 17.38 23.15
C ILE A 784 -15.44 17.99 24.05
N ASN A 785 -15.86 18.93 24.90
CA ASN A 785 -15.02 19.59 25.90
C ASN A 785 -15.56 19.31 27.30
N LYS A 786 -14.64 19.20 28.27
CA LYS A 786 -14.95 19.00 29.69
C LYS A 786 -15.02 20.33 30.43
N GLU A 787 -16.14 20.60 31.11
CA GLU A 787 -16.32 21.76 31.97
C GLU A 787 -16.94 21.37 33.33
N ASN A 788 -16.09 20.95 34.27
CA ASN A 788 -16.51 20.56 35.61
C ASN A 788 -17.35 21.64 36.32
N GLY A 789 -18.42 21.21 37.00
CA GLY A 789 -19.20 22.05 37.90
C GLY A 789 -20.19 23.01 37.23
N LYS A 790 -20.55 22.78 35.95
CA LYS A 790 -21.35 23.72 35.14
C LYS A 790 -22.46 23.05 34.34
N PRO A 791 -23.56 23.77 34.03
CA PRO A 791 -24.53 23.35 33.02
C PRO A 791 -23.87 23.17 31.65
N GLY A 792 -24.18 22.04 31.00
CA GLY A 792 -23.66 21.72 29.68
C GLY A 792 -24.45 22.32 28.52
N TYR A 793 -23.98 22.05 27.30
CA TYR A 793 -24.74 22.29 26.07
C TYR A 793 -24.28 21.39 24.93
N ILE A 794 -25.13 21.25 23.91
CA ILE A 794 -24.76 20.77 22.58
C ILE A 794 -25.15 21.81 21.52
N LYS A 795 -24.19 22.18 20.67
CA LYS A 795 -24.39 23.04 19.50
C LYS A 795 -24.18 22.21 18.24
N ALA A 796 -25.23 22.00 17.46
CA ALA A 796 -25.20 21.16 16.27
C ALA A 796 -25.36 21.99 14.99
N GLY A 797 -24.41 21.86 14.07
CA GLY A 797 -24.40 22.49 12.75
C GLY A 797 -24.33 21.44 11.64
N LEU A 798 -25.30 21.44 10.72
CA LEU A 798 -25.25 20.61 9.51
C LEU A 798 -24.76 21.45 8.34
N TYR A 799 -23.72 20.96 7.66
CA TYR A 799 -23.09 21.60 6.51
C TYR A 799 -23.16 20.69 5.30
N ALA A 800 -23.57 21.24 4.16
CA ALA A 800 -23.50 20.59 2.87
C ALA A 800 -22.34 21.14 2.03
N GLU A 801 -21.99 20.44 0.97
CA GLU A 801 -21.26 21.04 -0.14
C GLU A 801 -22.14 22.10 -0.81
N LYS A 802 -21.59 23.30 -1.02
CA LYS A 802 -22.30 24.40 -1.67
C LYS A 802 -22.68 24.10 -3.12
N TYR A 803 -21.83 23.35 -3.82
CA TYR A 803 -22.10 22.82 -5.15
C TYR A 803 -21.70 21.35 -5.24
N ASP A 804 -22.39 20.62 -6.10
CA ASP A 804 -22.16 19.23 -6.48
C ASP A 804 -20.90 19.03 -7.34
N ARG A 805 -20.47 20.09 -8.02
CA ARG A 805 -19.34 20.09 -8.95
C ARG A 805 -18.77 21.51 -9.15
N PRO A 806 -17.57 21.63 -9.75
CA PRO A 806 -16.96 22.92 -10.10
C PRO A 806 -17.86 23.80 -10.97
N LYS A 807 -17.89 25.10 -10.66
CA LYS A 807 -18.90 26.04 -11.13
C LYS A 807 -18.37 27.47 -11.22
N VAL A 808 -18.81 28.22 -12.22
CA VAL A 808 -18.49 29.65 -12.41
C VAL A 808 -19.77 30.46 -12.33
N VAL A 809 -19.77 31.53 -11.53
CA VAL A 809 -20.92 32.44 -11.35
C VAL A 809 -20.54 33.82 -11.87
N ILE A 810 -21.32 34.35 -12.83
CA ILE A 810 -21.08 35.64 -13.49
C ILE A 810 -22.36 36.47 -13.39
N GLY A 811 -22.40 37.40 -12.43
CA GLY A 811 -23.66 38.03 -12.02
C GLY A 811 -24.66 36.97 -11.54
N GLU A 812 -25.84 36.90 -12.15
CA GLU A 812 -26.85 35.87 -11.83
C GLU A 812 -26.62 34.53 -12.58
N LYS A 813 -25.81 34.53 -13.64
CA LYS A 813 -25.60 33.35 -14.50
C LYS A 813 -24.67 32.35 -13.81
N LYS A 814 -25.14 31.13 -13.59
CA LYS A 814 -24.35 29.99 -13.10
C LYS A 814 -23.99 29.10 -14.28
N ILE A 815 -22.74 28.68 -14.38
CA ILE A 815 -22.19 27.85 -15.46
C ILE A 815 -21.47 26.68 -14.81
N ASP A 816 -21.92 25.45 -15.05
CA ASP A 816 -21.19 24.25 -14.67
C ASP A 816 -19.92 24.10 -15.52
N ILE A 817 -18.84 23.61 -14.93
CA ILE A 817 -17.65 23.23 -15.70
C ILE A 817 -17.92 21.83 -16.27
N ASN A 818 -18.19 21.75 -17.57
CA ASN A 818 -18.55 20.50 -18.24
C ASN A 818 -17.36 19.54 -18.32
N GLU A 819 -17.65 18.25 -18.11
CA GLU A 819 -16.76 17.17 -18.51
C GLU A 819 -16.66 17.07 -20.03
N ALA A 820 -15.46 16.80 -20.55
CA ALA A 820 -15.22 16.68 -21.98
C ALA A 820 -14.20 15.57 -22.28
N LEU A 821 -14.69 14.42 -22.73
CA LEU A 821 -13.83 13.28 -23.08
C LEU A 821 -12.90 13.64 -24.25
N SER A 822 -11.60 13.48 -24.03
CA SER A 822 -10.57 13.52 -25.06
C SER A 822 -9.74 12.24 -25.00
N ASP A 823 -9.24 11.81 -26.15
CA ASP A 823 -8.23 10.75 -26.21
C ASP A 823 -6.88 11.31 -26.63
N ILE A 824 -5.85 10.89 -25.89
CA ILE A 824 -4.53 11.48 -25.91
C ILE A 824 -3.51 10.39 -26.12
N SER A 825 -2.66 10.56 -27.13
CA SER A 825 -1.59 9.63 -27.47
C SER A 825 -0.35 10.39 -27.91
N ILE A 826 0.82 9.77 -27.77
CA ILE A 826 2.09 10.40 -28.16
C ILE A 826 2.55 9.78 -29.47
N SER A 827 2.72 10.63 -30.48
CA SER A 827 2.93 10.23 -31.88
C SER A 827 4.36 10.41 -32.36
N LYS A 828 5.07 11.40 -31.80
CA LYS A 828 6.47 11.69 -32.14
C LYS A 828 7.21 12.33 -30.97
N ILE A 829 8.52 12.04 -30.86
CA ILE A 829 9.44 12.72 -29.94
C ILE A 829 10.70 13.10 -30.74
N VAL A 830 11.13 14.35 -30.66
CA VAL A 830 12.36 14.87 -31.26
C VAL A 830 13.40 15.07 -30.16
N PHE A 831 14.64 14.67 -30.40
CA PHE A 831 15.76 14.78 -29.46
C PHE A 831 16.96 15.41 -30.16
N ASN A 832 17.52 16.46 -29.55
CA ASN A 832 18.73 17.13 -30.02
C ASN A 832 19.98 16.49 -29.38
N ASP A 833 21.15 17.13 -29.39
CA ASP A 833 22.38 16.50 -28.88
C ASP A 833 22.43 16.38 -27.33
N LYS A 834 21.47 16.98 -26.61
CA LYS A 834 21.47 17.11 -25.14
C LYS A 834 20.14 16.79 -24.46
N THR A 835 19.01 17.15 -25.07
CA THR A 835 17.68 17.13 -24.45
C THR A 835 16.62 16.73 -25.47
N ILE A 836 15.41 16.41 -24.99
CA ILE A 836 14.24 16.37 -25.86
C ILE A 836 14.03 17.79 -26.40
N GLU A 837 13.87 17.91 -27.71
CA GLU A 837 13.55 19.17 -28.38
C GLU A 837 12.03 19.35 -28.38
N GLU A 838 11.30 18.38 -28.94
CA GLU A 838 9.85 18.48 -29.15
C GLU A 838 9.12 17.18 -28.77
N ILE A 839 8.00 17.27 -28.04
CA ILE A 839 7.08 16.15 -27.84
C ILE A 839 5.79 16.41 -28.61
N TYR A 840 5.39 15.50 -29.50
CA TYR A 840 4.13 15.60 -30.24
C TYR A 840 3.04 14.76 -29.58
N VAL A 841 2.02 15.46 -29.10
CA VAL A 841 0.84 14.89 -28.44
C VAL A 841 -0.36 15.02 -29.38
N ASN A 842 -0.94 13.91 -29.80
CA ASN A 842 -2.21 13.91 -30.51
C ASN A 842 -3.36 14.03 -29.51
N VAL A 843 -4.25 15.01 -29.71
CA VAL A 843 -5.45 15.24 -28.89
C VAL A 843 -6.68 15.10 -29.79
N GLU A 844 -7.38 13.97 -29.66
CA GLU A 844 -8.64 13.73 -30.38
C GLU A 844 -9.79 14.42 -29.65
N THR A 845 -10.55 15.21 -30.41
CA THR A 845 -11.65 16.04 -29.91
C THR A 845 -13.03 15.50 -30.26
N TYR A 846 -13.13 14.55 -31.21
CA TYR A 846 -14.38 14.03 -31.76
C TYR A 846 -15.34 15.14 -32.27
N GLY A 847 -14.77 16.27 -32.72
CA GLY A 847 -15.50 17.46 -33.15
C GLY A 847 -15.98 18.38 -32.01
N ASN A 848 -15.68 18.06 -30.74
CA ASN A 848 -16.03 18.91 -29.61
C ASN A 848 -15.10 20.13 -29.52
N ILE A 849 -15.60 21.26 -30.03
CA ILE A 849 -14.90 22.55 -30.02
C ILE A 849 -14.55 23.03 -28.60
N GLU A 850 -15.23 22.59 -27.54
CA GLU A 850 -14.89 23.00 -26.16
C GLU A 850 -13.51 22.49 -25.74
N ILE A 851 -13.12 21.29 -26.17
CA ILE A 851 -11.81 20.69 -25.88
C ILE A 851 -10.70 21.54 -26.50
N LEU A 852 -10.85 21.94 -27.78
CA LEU A 852 -9.90 22.84 -28.45
C LEU A 852 -9.77 24.20 -27.71
N ASN A 853 -10.89 24.82 -27.34
CA ASN A 853 -10.88 26.10 -26.60
C ASN A 853 -10.21 25.98 -25.21
N ARG A 854 -10.44 24.86 -24.52
CA ARG A 854 -9.84 24.55 -23.21
C ARG A 854 -8.33 24.30 -23.37
N LEU A 855 -7.91 23.54 -24.39
CA LEU A 855 -6.49 23.29 -24.71
C LEU A 855 -5.74 24.59 -25.07
N GLU A 856 -6.30 25.44 -25.93
CA GLU A 856 -5.69 26.75 -26.26
C GLU A 856 -5.51 27.63 -25.02
N SER A 857 -6.47 27.60 -24.10
CA SER A 857 -6.41 28.36 -22.85
C SER A 857 -5.43 27.73 -21.84
N TYR A 858 -5.32 26.41 -21.82
CA TYR A 858 -4.38 25.66 -20.99
C TYR A 858 -2.92 25.94 -21.40
N ILE A 859 -2.61 25.85 -22.70
CA ILE A 859 -1.29 26.21 -23.26
C ILE A 859 -0.94 27.66 -22.92
N GLU A 860 -1.87 28.59 -23.16
CA GLU A 860 -1.68 30.01 -22.89
C GLU A 860 -1.38 30.29 -21.39
N LEU A 861 -2.04 29.58 -20.47
CA LEU A 861 -1.76 29.68 -19.03
C LEU A 861 -0.39 29.08 -18.68
N ALA A 862 -0.01 27.96 -19.30
CA ALA A 862 1.26 27.28 -19.08
C ALA A 862 2.46 28.10 -19.60
N GLU A 863 2.36 28.74 -20.78
CA GLU A 863 3.41 29.63 -21.32
C GLU A 863 3.68 30.83 -20.40
N ASN A 864 2.64 31.35 -19.75
CA ASN A 864 2.75 32.43 -18.76
C ASN A 864 3.08 31.90 -17.34
N GLY A 865 3.32 30.59 -17.22
CA GLY A 865 3.66 29.87 -15.99
C GLY A 865 2.58 29.94 -14.91
N VAL A 866 1.32 30.21 -15.27
CA VAL A 866 0.18 30.30 -14.35
C VAL A 866 -0.26 28.92 -13.86
N ILE A 867 -0.06 27.90 -14.69
CA ILE A 867 -0.27 26.48 -14.37
C ILE A 867 0.97 25.66 -14.79
N SER A 868 1.09 24.43 -14.28
CA SER A 868 2.09 23.44 -14.71
C SER A 868 1.42 22.23 -15.37
N MET A 869 2.12 21.58 -16.31
CA MET A 869 1.66 20.32 -16.92
C MET A 869 1.98 19.07 -16.11
N ALA A 870 2.96 19.14 -15.21
CA ALA A 870 3.39 18.03 -14.38
C ALA A 870 3.84 18.49 -12.99
N ASN A 871 3.79 17.59 -12.02
CA ASN A 871 4.30 17.80 -10.66
C ASN A 871 5.82 17.58 -10.61
N GLY A 872 6.55 18.20 -11.54
CA GLY A 872 7.98 18.04 -11.71
C GLY A 872 8.50 18.75 -12.96
N TYR A 873 9.82 18.83 -13.09
CA TYR A 873 10.50 19.41 -14.24
C TYR A 873 10.40 18.47 -15.46
N ILE A 874 10.03 19.01 -16.63
CA ILE A 874 10.05 18.29 -17.91
C ILE A 874 11.32 18.73 -18.66
N GLU A 875 12.18 17.78 -19.01
CA GLU A 875 13.42 17.99 -19.77
C GLU A 875 13.12 17.97 -21.28
N ALA A 876 12.36 18.96 -21.74
CA ALA A 876 12.02 19.18 -23.14
C ALA A 876 11.95 20.69 -23.48
N GLU A 877 12.17 21.09 -24.74
CA GLU A 877 12.11 22.50 -25.16
C GLU A 877 10.68 22.96 -25.54
N SER A 878 9.92 22.15 -26.28
CA SER A 878 8.49 22.41 -26.54
C SER A 878 7.62 21.15 -26.57
N ILE A 879 6.30 21.33 -26.41
CA ILE A 879 5.29 20.30 -26.65
C ILE A 879 4.31 20.79 -27.71
N LYS A 880 4.16 20.02 -28.79
CA LYS A 880 3.27 20.29 -29.92
C LYS A 880 2.03 19.42 -29.84
N PHE A 881 0.86 20.06 -29.85
CA PHE A 881 -0.42 19.39 -29.76
C PHE A 881 -1.08 19.33 -31.14
N ASN A 882 -1.13 18.13 -31.73
CA ASN A 882 -1.88 17.86 -32.95
C ASN A 882 -3.34 17.64 -32.57
N VAL A 883 -4.19 18.65 -32.80
CA VAL A 883 -5.62 18.58 -32.52
C VAL A 883 -6.31 17.85 -33.66
N LEU A 884 -6.89 16.69 -33.35
CA LEU A 884 -7.61 15.84 -34.29
C LEU A 884 -9.12 15.97 -34.08
N SER A 885 -9.89 15.76 -35.14
CA SER A 885 -11.35 15.63 -35.10
C SER A 885 -11.77 14.47 -36.00
N ASN A 886 -12.20 13.37 -35.38
CA ASN A 886 -12.52 12.11 -36.05
C ASN A 886 -11.35 11.62 -36.92
N GLY A 887 -10.14 11.58 -36.34
CA GLY A 887 -8.89 11.19 -36.98
C GLY A 887 -8.25 12.26 -37.89
N ASN A 888 -8.98 13.30 -38.28
CA ASN A 888 -8.47 14.32 -39.19
C ASN A 888 -7.79 15.47 -38.43
N MET A 889 -6.58 15.85 -38.82
CA MET A 889 -5.86 16.96 -38.20
C MET A 889 -6.52 18.31 -38.52
N VAL A 890 -6.93 19.04 -37.49
CA VAL A 890 -7.62 20.34 -37.59
C VAL A 890 -6.64 21.49 -37.38
N LYS A 891 -5.75 21.37 -36.40
CA LYS A 891 -4.83 22.44 -35.98
C LYS A 891 -3.64 21.85 -35.22
N THR A 892 -2.48 22.48 -35.32
CA THR A 892 -1.36 22.25 -34.41
C THR A 892 -1.22 23.45 -33.48
N LEU A 893 -1.03 23.19 -32.19
CA LEU A 893 -0.70 24.18 -31.16
C LEU A 893 0.66 23.84 -30.58
N GLU A 894 1.35 24.81 -29.97
CA GLU A 894 2.67 24.63 -29.39
C GLU A 894 2.75 25.30 -28.02
N LEU A 895 3.44 24.64 -27.08
CA LEU A 895 3.76 25.13 -25.75
C LEU A 895 5.27 25.12 -25.58
N ASN A 896 5.87 26.30 -25.52
CA ASN A 896 7.28 26.45 -25.18
C ASN A 896 7.49 26.18 -23.69
N ILE A 897 8.33 25.21 -23.33
CA ILE A 897 8.61 24.87 -21.94
C ILE A 897 9.69 25.84 -21.43
N CYS A 898 9.25 26.90 -20.74
CA CYS A 898 10.12 27.76 -19.95
C CYS A 898 10.64 27.01 -18.71
N SER A 899 11.60 26.11 -18.92
CA SER A 899 12.10 25.16 -17.95
C SER A 899 13.03 25.83 -16.93
N LYS A 900 12.49 26.28 -15.79
CA LYS A 900 13.31 26.62 -14.62
C LYS A 900 13.75 25.32 -13.96
N SER A 901 15.06 25.07 -13.88
CA SER A 901 15.57 24.00 -13.03
C SER A 901 15.10 24.24 -11.59
N LEU A 902 14.35 23.29 -11.03
CA LEU A 902 14.13 23.26 -9.58
C LEU A 902 15.51 23.14 -8.91
N GLU A 903 15.71 23.91 -7.83
CA GLU A 903 17.03 24.11 -7.23
C GLU A 903 17.72 22.80 -6.84
N ASN A 904 19.06 22.85 -6.73
CA ASN A 904 19.91 21.76 -6.24
C ASN A 904 19.34 21.13 -4.95
N ASN A 905 18.56 20.07 -5.11
CA ASN A 905 18.08 19.26 -4.00
C ASN A 905 19.27 18.48 -3.43
N LYS A 906 19.91 19.09 -2.42
CA LYS A 906 20.97 18.45 -1.64
C LYS A 906 20.49 17.07 -1.18
N THR A 907 21.14 16.02 -1.68
CA THR A 907 20.91 14.64 -1.24
C THR A 907 21.12 14.56 0.27
N LEU A 908 20.19 13.91 0.96
CA LEU A 908 20.23 13.65 2.39
C LEU A 908 20.71 12.21 2.65
N ASN A 909 21.33 12.01 3.81
CA ASN A 909 21.56 10.69 4.38
C ASN A 909 20.33 10.30 5.21
N ALA A 910 20.16 9.01 5.50
CA ALA A 910 19.06 8.54 6.36
C ALA A 910 19.04 9.24 7.74
N ASN A 911 20.22 9.50 8.32
CA ASN A 911 20.38 10.16 9.62
C ASN A 911 20.03 11.67 9.59
N ASP A 912 19.83 12.28 8.43
CA ASP A 912 19.39 13.67 8.30
C ASP A 912 17.84 13.80 8.38
N VAL A 913 17.12 12.67 8.44
CA VAL A 913 15.67 12.61 8.56
C VAL A 913 15.29 12.10 9.95
N ASP A 914 14.73 13.00 10.75
CA ASP A 914 14.15 12.67 12.04
C ASP A 914 12.72 12.13 11.86
N VAL A 915 12.43 10.99 12.49
CA VAL A 915 11.13 10.33 12.53
C VAL A 915 10.83 10.06 14.01
N PRO A 916 9.80 10.72 14.59
CA PRO A 916 9.45 10.47 15.98
C PRO A 916 8.94 9.03 16.12
N VAL A 917 9.28 8.38 17.23
CA VAL A 917 8.83 7.00 17.54
C VAL A 917 7.90 6.95 18.76
N ASP A 918 7.69 8.08 19.40
CA ASP A 918 7.01 8.30 20.68
C ASP A 918 5.94 9.40 20.63
N LYS A 919 5.68 9.96 19.44
CA LYS A 919 4.66 10.97 19.18
C LYS A 919 3.85 10.58 17.94
N VAL A 920 2.53 10.76 18.00
CA VAL A 920 1.63 10.63 16.85
C VAL A 920 2.10 11.53 15.70
N ILE A 921 2.20 10.95 14.50
CA ILE A 921 2.52 11.67 13.26
C ILE A 921 1.20 12.12 12.61
N GLY A 922 0.87 13.41 12.71
CA GLY A 922 -0.24 14.01 11.96
C GLY A 922 0.06 14.11 10.46
N TYR A 923 -0.97 14.32 9.63
CA TYR A 923 -0.81 14.44 8.17
C TYR A 923 0.24 15.50 7.77
N GLU A 924 0.22 16.66 8.43
CA GLU A 924 1.15 17.77 8.17
C GLU A 924 2.61 17.41 8.51
N ASP A 925 2.85 16.65 9.58
CA ASP A 925 4.18 16.17 9.95
C ASP A 925 4.65 15.05 9.01
N TYR A 926 3.73 14.17 8.56
CA TYR A 926 3.99 13.16 7.54
C TYR A 926 4.45 13.77 6.21
N ILE A 927 3.78 14.81 5.69
CA ILE A 927 4.21 15.49 4.45
C ILE A 927 5.63 16.07 4.61
N LYS A 928 5.94 16.72 5.75
CA LYS A 928 7.29 17.24 6.04
C LYS A 928 8.35 16.14 6.09
N ILE A 929 8.01 14.95 6.61
CA ILE A 929 8.90 13.78 6.60
C ILE A 929 9.08 13.26 5.18
N MET A 930 8.01 13.17 4.38
CA MET A 930 8.07 12.69 3.01
C MET A 930 8.90 13.59 2.10
N ASP A 931 8.82 14.92 2.26
CA ASP A 931 9.65 15.86 1.51
C ASP A 931 11.15 15.79 1.86
N LYS A 932 11.50 15.29 3.05
CA LYS A 932 12.88 14.92 3.38
C LYS A 932 13.24 13.55 2.79
N MET A 933 12.38 12.54 2.93
CA MET A 933 12.64 11.18 2.44
C MET A 933 12.80 11.11 0.91
N LYS A 934 12.06 11.93 0.14
CA LYS A 934 12.28 12.13 -1.32
C LYS A 934 13.71 12.51 -1.70
N LYS A 935 14.53 12.97 -0.73
CA LYS A 935 15.93 13.40 -0.93
C LYS A 935 16.95 12.40 -0.37
N VAL A 936 16.51 11.31 0.28
CA VAL A 936 17.39 10.31 0.90
C VAL A 936 17.86 9.30 -0.13
N LYS A 937 19.18 9.14 -0.28
CA LYS A 937 19.74 8.13 -1.19
C LYS A 937 19.37 6.72 -0.72
N GLY A 938 18.71 5.94 -1.59
CA GLY A 938 18.29 4.56 -1.32
C GLY A 938 16.79 4.39 -1.06
N LEU A 939 16.02 5.48 -1.04
CA LEU A 939 14.56 5.47 -1.05
C LEU A 939 14.05 5.99 -2.40
N ASP A 940 13.08 5.30 -3.01
CA ASP A 940 12.31 5.81 -4.15
C ASP A 940 10.89 6.17 -3.64
N VAL A 941 10.67 7.46 -3.39
CA VAL A 941 9.42 7.99 -2.80
C VAL A 941 8.56 8.61 -3.88
N TRP A 942 7.36 8.08 -4.08
CA TRP A 942 6.43 8.48 -5.14
C TRP A 942 4.99 8.54 -4.60
N ARG A 943 4.12 9.33 -5.26
CA ARG A 943 2.71 9.46 -4.85
C ARG A 943 1.90 8.29 -5.38
N ALA A 944 1.40 7.44 -4.47
CA ALA A 944 0.55 6.28 -4.79
C ALA A 944 -0.90 6.67 -5.11
N SER A 945 -1.46 7.67 -4.40
CA SER A 945 -2.79 8.22 -4.70
C SER A 945 -3.02 9.61 -4.08
N LYS A 946 -4.25 10.13 -4.19
CA LYS A 946 -4.82 11.18 -3.34
C LYS A 946 -6.07 10.66 -2.64
N SER A 947 -6.41 11.19 -1.47
CA SER A 947 -7.69 10.92 -0.78
C SER A 947 -8.88 11.64 -1.44
N TYR A 948 -10.09 11.31 -0.99
CA TYR A 948 -11.34 12.00 -1.33
C TYR A 948 -11.30 13.53 -1.13
N GLN A 949 -10.65 14.02 -0.07
CA GLN A 949 -10.42 15.46 0.14
C GLN A 949 -9.09 15.98 -0.46
N GLY A 950 -8.43 15.22 -1.34
CA GLY A 950 -7.31 15.68 -2.14
C GLY A 950 -5.92 15.60 -1.49
N ARG A 951 -5.79 14.97 -0.31
CA ARG A 951 -4.52 14.81 0.42
C ARG A 951 -3.63 13.74 -0.23
N ASP A 952 -2.33 14.01 -0.32
CA ASP A 952 -1.37 13.10 -0.98
C ASP A 952 -1.11 11.83 -0.15
N ILE A 953 -1.15 10.67 -0.81
CA ILE A 953 -0.78 9.36 -0.25
C ILE A 953 0.49 8.88 -0.97
N TYR A 954 1.57 8.66 -0.23
CA TYR A 954 2.88 8.30 -0.75
C TYR A 954 3.22 6.83 -0.51
N ALA A 955 4.05 6.27 -1.37
CA ALA A 955 4.72 5.00 -1.18
C ALA A 955 6.25 5.18 -1.20
N ILE A 956 6.94 4.31 -0.48
CA ILE A 956 8.40 4.26 -0.38
C ILE A 956 8.86 2.89 -0.88
N ASP A 957 9.62 2.87 -1.96
CA ASP A 957 10.21 1.65 -2.48
C ASP A 957 11.69 1.55 -2.07
N ILE A 958 12.12 0.36 -1.65
CA ILE A 958 13.45 0.13 -1.09
C ILE A 958 14.02 -1.19 -1.63
N TYR A 959 15.17 -1.09 -2.30
CA TYR A 959 15.89 -2.22 -2.88
C TYR A 959 17.40 -1.92 -2.87
N LYS A 960 18.23 -2.94 -3.13
CA LYS A 960 19.69 -2.78 -3.21
C LYS A 960 20.05 -1.74 -4.28
N GLY A 961 20.90 -0.77 -3.93
CA GLY A 961 21.36 0.25 -4.87
C GLY A 961 22.35 -0.30 -5.90
N PHE A 962 22.09 0.00 -7.17
CA PHE A 962 22.90 -0.42 -8.32
C PHE A 962 23.98 0.61 -8.70
N LYS A 963 25.06 0.16 -9.35
CA LYS A 963 26.05 1.05 -9.97
C LYS A 963 25.65 1.47 -11.38
N SER A 964 25.04 0.56 -12.15
CA SER A 964 24.58 0.82 -13.51
C SER A 964 23.31 1.68 -13.55
N LYS A 965 23.16 2.45 -14.63
CA LYS A 965 22.10 3.45 -14.79
C LYS A 965 20.70 2.87 -15.03
N ILE A 966 20.64 1.75 -15.74
CA ILE A 966 19.40 1.08 -16.10
C ILE A 966 19.23 -0.11 -15.19
N VAL A 967 18.06 -0.21 -14.55
CA VAL A 967 17.67 -1.29 -13.65
C VAL A 967 16.26 -1.71 -14.04
N SER A 968 16.04 -3.00 -14.33
CA SER A 968 14.67 -3.50 -14.57
C SER A 968 14.00 -3.87 -13.26
N ARG A 969 12.85 -3.24 -13.00
CA ARG A 969 11.97 -3.61 -11.89
C ARG A 969 11.40 -5.02 -12.09
N ASN A 970 11.13 -5.43 -13.32
CA ASN A 970 10.62 -6.77 -13.63
C ASN A 970 11.63 -7.85 -13.24
N LYS A 971 12.91 -7.64 -13.57
CA LYS A 971 14.01 -8.52 -13.15
C LYS A 971 14.20 -8.53 -11.63
N LEU A 972 14.10 -7.38 -10.95
CA LEU A 972 14.13 -7.31 -9.48
C LEU A 972 13.01 -8.13 -8.83
N ILE A 973 11.76 -7.95 -9.29
CA ILE A 973 10.58 -8.68 -8.81
C ILE A 973 10.73 -10.18 -9.07
N ASN A 974 11.29 -10.57 -10.21
CA ASN A 974 11.53 -11.97 -10.57
C ASN A 974 12.63 -12.60 -9.69
N SER A 975 13.75 -11.91 -9.49
CA SER A 975 14.94 -12.45 -8.79
C SER A 975 14.82 -12.49 -7.26
N LYS A 976 14.14 -11.52 -6.64
CA LYS A 976 14.04 -11.35 -5.18
C LYS A 976 12.57 -11.30 -4.75
N PRO A 977 12.16 -11.95 -3.63
CA PRO A 977 10.84 -11.73 -3.05
C PRO A 977 10.59 -10.26 -2.75
N VAL A 978 9.32 -9.88 -2.81
CA VAL A 978 8.88 -8.52 -2.52
C VAL A 978 7.90 -8.53 -1.35
N PHE A 979 8.16 -7.69 -0.34
CA PHE A 979 7.31 -7.47 0.83
C PHE A 979 6.61 -6.12 0.73
N MET A 980 5.29 -6.10 0.92
CA MET A 980 4.50 -4.88 0.99
C MET A 980 4.04 -4.63 2.43
N ILE A 981 4.21 -3.40 2.92
CA ILE A 981 3.76 -2.99 4.26
C ILE A 981 2.77 -1.83 4.09
N ASN A 982 1.49 -2.09 4.34
CA ASN A 982 0.47 -1.04 4.46
C ASN A 982 0.34 -0.61 5.92
N ASN A 983 0.04 0.66 6.16
CA ASN A 983 0.00 1.25 7.50
C ASN A 983 -1.08 2.34 7.52
N ARG A 984 -1.76 2.46 8.67
CA ARG A 984 -2.80 3.46 8.87
C ARG A 984 -3.94 3.37 7.84
N HIS A 985 -4.36 2.15 7.56
CA HIS A 985 -5.62 1.87 6.86
C HIS A 985 -6.78 2.52 7.63
N HIS A 986 -6.88 2.23 8.93
CA HIS A 986 -7.61 3.09 9.85
C HIS A 986 -6.68 4.14 10.44
N ALA A 987 -7.13 5.38 10.55
CA ALA A 987 -6.20 6.48 10.83
C ALA A 987 -6.00 6.78 12.31
N ASN A 988 -6.79 6.23 13.21
CA ASN A 988 -6.53 6.26 14.66
C ASN A 988 -5.48 5.22 15.10
N GLU A 989 -5.11 4.25 14.25
CA GLU A 989 -4.16 3.17 14.57
C GLU A 989 -2.71 3.61 14.24
N VAL A 990 -2.07 4.32 15.19
CA VAL A 990 -1.00 5.29 14.88
C VAL A 990 0.43 4.75 14.73
N SER A 991 0.82 3.69 15.44
CA SER A 991 2.24 3.29 15.58
C SER A 991 2.81 2.63 14.33
N SER A 992 1.94 2.14 13.45
CA SER A 992 2.26 1.58 12.14
C SER A 992 3.04 2.58 11.26
N THR A 993 2.57 3.84 11.16
CA THR A 993 3.27 4.93 10.45
C THR A 993 4.64 5.22 11.07
N ASN A 994 4.74 5.31 12.40
CA ASN A 994 6.00 5.54 13.10
C ASN A 994 7.01 4.40 12.83
N SER A 995 6.55 3.14 12.92
CA SER A 995 7.36 1.94 12.69
C SER A 995 7.91 1.88 11.26
N SER A 996 7.03 2.03 10.27
CA SER A 996 7.36 1.85 8.86
C SER A 996 8.28 2.95 8.31
N LEU A 997 8.11 4.20 8.75
CA LEU A 997 9.03 5.29 8.44
C LEU A 997 10.41 5.08 9.11
N TYR A 998 10.44 4.60 10.35
CA TYR A 998 11.68 4.27 11.04
C TYR A 998 12.41 3.09 10.37
N LEU A 999 11.67 2.04 9.99
CA LEU A 999 12.15 0.89 9.24
C LEU A 999 12.79 1.30 7.91
N ALA A 1000 12.12 2.18 7.14
CA ALA A 1000 12.62 2.68 5.87
C ALA A 1000 14.01 3.33 6.01
N LEU A 1001 14.23 4.12 7.07
CA LEU A 1001 15.54 4.71 7.34
C LEU A 1001 16.56 3.69 7.87
N LYS A 1002 16.14 2.76 8.74
CA LYS A 1002 17.04 1.76 9.33
C LYS A 1002 17.53 0.71 8.33
N ILE A 1003 16.68 0.24 7.43
CA ILE A 1003 17.06 -0.79 6.46
C ILE A 1003 18.11 -0.33 5.45
N ILE A 1004 18.24 0.99 5.21
CA ILE A 1004 19.30 1.53 4.34
C ILE A 1004 20.56 2.00 5.09
N SER A 1005 20.48 2.22 6.41
CA SER A 1005 21.55 2.86 7.20
C SER A 1005 22.23 1.97 8.23
N ASP A 1006 21.56 0.92 8.72
CA ASP A 1006 22.10 -0.02 9.70
C ASP A 1006 22.50 -1.32 9.01
N GLU A 1007 23.80 -1.65 9.03
CA GLU A 1007 24.37 -2.86 8.42
C GLU A 1007 23.73 -4.16 8.94
N LYS A 1008 23.12 -4.14 10.14
CA LYS A 1008 22.34 -5.28 10.66
C LYS A 1008 21.15 -5.64 9.77
N TYR A 1009 20.48 -4.64 9.20
CA TYR A 1009 19.24 -4.77 8.42
C TYR A 1009 19.50 -4.63 6.91
N LYS A 1010 20.48 -3.82 6.51
CA LYS A 1010 20.84 -3.54 5.11
C LYS A 1010 21.18 -4.77 4.27
N LYS A 1011 21.76 -5.80 4.89
CA LYS A 1011 21.98 -7.13 4.28
C LYS A 1011 20.70 -7.78 3.73
N TYR A 1012 19.50 -7.41 4.23
CA TYR A 1012 18.25 -7.98 3.75
C TYR A 1012 17.95 -7.58 2.31
N LEU A 1013 18.39 -6.38 1.88
CA LEU A 1013 18.22 -5.88 0.52
C LEU A 1013 18.98 -6.71 -0.54
N ASP A 1014 19.96 -7.52 -0.11
CA ASP A 1014 20.66 -8.48 -0.98
C ASP A 1014 19.69 -9.58 -1.48
N ARG A 1015 18.59 -9.85 -0.76
CA ARG A 1015 17.63 -10.92 -1.10
C ARG A 1015 16.16 -10.49 -1.12
N VAL A 1016 15.79 -9.34 -0.58
CA VAL A 1016 14.38 -8.90 -0.43
C VAL A 1016 14.23 -7.47 -0.95
N ASN A 1017 13.18 -7.20 -1.72
CA ASN A 1017 12.74 -5.83 -2.05
C ASN A 1017 11.56 -5.44 -1.15
N LEU A 1018 11.44 -4.17 -0.78
CA LEU A 1018 10.35 -3.67 0.07
C LEU A 1018 9.58 -2.55 -0.65
N THR A 1019 8.28 -2.47 -0.40
CA THR A 1019 7.48 -1.28 -0.69
C THR A 1019 6.56 -0.99 0.50
N ILE A 1020 6.43 0.28 0.87
CA ILE A 1020 5.77 0.72 2.10
C ILE A 1020 4.78 1.83 1.75
N ILE A 1021 3.52 1.69 2.17
CA ILE A 1021 2.56 2.79 2.28
C ILE A 1021 2.56 3.21 3.76
N PRO A 1022 3.15 4.35 4.15
CA PRO A 1022 3.28 4.70 5.56
C PRO A 1022 1.98 5.20 6.19
N PHE A 1023 1.02 5.67 5.37
CA PHE A 1023 -0.16 6.40 5.82
C PHE A 1023 -1.23 6.38 4.70
N GLU A 1024 -2.10 5.37 4.71
CA GLU A 1024 -3.12 5.21 3.66
C GLU A 1024 -4.30 6.19 3.83
N ASN A 1025 -4.97 6.20 4.98
CA ASN A 1025 -6.15 7.03 5.23
C ASN A 1025 -5.79 8.44 5.72
N THR A 1026 -5.24 9.25 4.82
CA THR A 1026 -4.78 10.62 5.12
C THR A 1026 -5.91 11.59 5.50
N ASP A 1027 -7.15 11.33 5.09
CA ASP A 1027 -8.32 12.12 5.48
C ASP A 1027 -8.77 11.84 6.91
N GLY A 1028 -8.94 10.57 7.27
CA GLY A 1028 -9.16 10.15 8.65
C GLY A 1028 -8.04 10.65 9.55
N GLY A 1029 -6.78 10.56 9.09
CA GLY A 1029 -5.62 10.94 9.90
C GLY A 1029 -5.47 12.44 10.14
N TYR A 1030 -6.05 13.26 9.25
CA TYR A 1030 -6.20 14.70 9.51
C TYR A 1030 -7.27 14.97 10.57
N ILE A 1031 -8.41 14.24 10.53
CA ILE A 1031 -9.47 14.33 11.55
C ILE A 1031 -8.93 13.86 12.91
N HIS A 1032 -8.17 12.75 12.94
CA HIS A 1032 -7.50 12.25 14.13
C HIS A 1032 -6.55 13.29 14.72
N ASP A 1033 -5.63 13.83 13.90
CA ASP A 1033 -4.66 14.82 14.37
C ASP A 1033 -5.29 16.14 14.82
N MET A 1034 -6.47 16.49 14.31
CA MET A 1034 -7.26 17.61 14.84
C MET A 1034 -7.77 17.32 16.25
N LEU A 1035 -8.41 16.16 16.48
CA LEU A 1035 -9.08 15.85 17.74
C LEU A 1035 -8.14 15.42 18.87
N GLN A 1036 -7.06 14.68 18.54
CA GLN A 1036 -6.08 14.21 19.53
C GLN A 1036 -5.24 15.35 20.14
N LYS A 1037 -5.24 16.54 19.54
CA LYS A 1037 -4.58 17.74 20.14
C LYS A 1037 -5.26 18.19 21.43
N ASP A 1038 -6.58 18.04 21.50
CA ASP A 1038 -7.37 18.36 22.71
C ASP A 1038 -7.49 17.13 23.61
N ASN A 1039 -7.76 15.94 23.05
CA ASN A 1039 -8.00 14.70 23.79
C ASN A 1039 -7.04 13.57 23.31
N PRO A 1040 -5.74 13.61 23.64
CA PRO A 1040 -4.71 12.71 23.08
C PRO A 1040 -4.79 11.24 23.50
N LYS A 1041 -5.72 10.89 24.40
CA LYS A 1041 -5.93 9.54 24.95
C LYS A 1041 -7.38 9.03 24.77
N TRP A 1042 -8.14 9.63 23.87
CA TRP A 1042 -9.46 9.14 23.46
C TRP A 1042 -9.33 8.21 22.26
N LYS A 1043 -10.30 7.31 22.06
CA LYS A 1043 -10.27 6.29 20.99
C LYS A 1043 -10.39 6.90 19.58
N LEU A 1044 -11.20 7.96 19.47
CA LEU A 1044 -11.35 8.78 18.26
C LEU A 1044 -11.66 7.98 16.99
N HIS A 1045 -12.51 6.94 17.10
CA HIS A 1045 -12.88 6.09 15.95
C HIS A 1045 -13.65 6.81 14.85
N ILE A 1046 -14.05 8.07 15.05
CA ILE A 1046 -14.46 8.98 13.98
C ILE A 1046 -13.46 8.97 12.80
N ALA A 1047 -12.17 8.86 13.10
CA ALA A 1047 -11.07 8.83 12.15
C ALA A 1047 -10.71 7.43 11.64
N ARG A 1048 -11.43 6.38 12.08
CA ARG A 1048 -11.22 4.99 11.65
C ARG A 1048 -11.43 4.88 10.13
N PHE A 1049 -12.58 5.35 9.67
CA PHE A 1049 -12.96 5.34 8.25
C PHE A 1049 -12.49 6.61 7.52
N ASN A 1050 -12.82 6.73 6.24
CA ASN A 1050 -12.50 7.92 5.46
C ASN A 1050 -13.36 9.15 5.84
N ALA A 1051 -13.15 10.27 5.14
CA ALA A 1051 -13.82 11.56 5.34
C ALA A 1051 -15.36 11.56 5.40
N VAL A 1052 -16.05 10.48 5.01
CA VAL A 1052 -17.52 10.38 5.02
C VAL A 1052 -18.07 9.23 5.88
N GLY A 1053 -17.21 8.60 6.69
CA GLY A 1053 -17.55 7.45 7.52
C GLY A 1053 -17.62 6.11 6.78
N LYS A 1054 -16.98 6.01 5.60
CA LYS A 1054 -17.01 4.81 4.76
C LYS A 1054 -15.75 3.98 4.89
N GLU A 1055 -15.95 2.67 5.02
CA GLU A 1055 -14.92 1.66 4.81
C GLU A 1055 -14.48 1.67 3.33
N PHE A 1056 -13.34 2.30 3.06
CA PHE A 1056 -12.88 2.60 1.69
C PHE A 1056 -12.15 1.44 1.03
N ALA A 1057 -11.62 0.46 1.79
CA ALA A 1057 -11.03 -0.74 1.17
C ALA A 1057 -12.06 -1.53 0.35
N GLN A 1058 -13.37 -1.38 0.62
CA GLN A 1058 -14.42 -1.95 -0.24
C GLN A 1058 -14.37 -1.42 -1.68
N GLY A 1059 -13.73 -0.27 -1.90
CA GLY A 1059 -13.42 0.33 -3.20
C GLY A 1059 -12.12 -0.17 -3.84
N TYR A 1060 -11.29 -0.98 -3.16
CA TYR A 1060 -10.11 -1.60 -3.77
C TYR A 1060 -10.50 -2.35 -5.04
N TRP A 1061 -9.67 -2.21 -6.08
CA TRP A 1061 -9.85 -2.84 -7.39
C TRP A 1061 -11.09 -2.38 -8.18
N LYS A 1062 -11.75 -1.27 -7.79
CA LYS A 1062 -12.96 -0.74 -8.43
C LYS A 1062 -12.77 0.74 -8.78
N ASP A 1063 -13.51 1.20 -9.77
CA ASP A 1063 -13.63 2.64 -10.03
C ASP A 1063 -14.42 3.31 -8.89
N THR A 1064 -13.87 4.37 -8.30
CA THR A 1064 -14.39 4.97 -7.07
C THR A 1064 -13.93 6.42 -6.91
N LYS A 1065 -14.86 7.28 -6.47
CA LYS A 1065 -14.57 8.67 -6.07
C LYS A 1065 -13.71 8.76 -4.79
N TYR A 1066 -13.60 7.67 -4.04
CA TYR A 1066 -12.79 7.54 -2.82
C TYR A 1066 -11.38 7.07 -3.20
N THR A 1067 -10.59 7.98 -3.77
CA THR A 1067 -9.35 7.63 -4.45
C THR A 1067 -8.24 7.15 -3.52
N GLU A 1068 -8.38 7.28 -2.19
CA GLU A 1068 -7.53 6.58 -1.21
C GLU A 1068 -7.49 5.07 -1.48
N ALA A 1069 -8.61 4.47 -1.91
CA ALA A 1069 -8.73 3.06 -2.27
C ALA A 1069 -7.88 2.62 -3.48
N ASN A 1070 -7.23 3.55 -4.19
CA ASN A 1070 -6.31 3.23 -5.27
C ASN A 1070 -4.86 3.04 -4.79
N ALA A 1071 -4.52 3.43 -3.56
CA ALA A 1071 -3.15 3.39 -3.05
C ALA A 1071 -2.58 1.97 -3.02
N VAL A 1072 -3.23 1.05 -2.29
CA VAL A 1072 -2.84 -0.37 -2.23
C VAL A 1072 -2.83 -1.04 -3.61
N PRO A 1073 -3.88 -0.94 -4.46
CA PRO A 1073 -3.85 -1.45 -5.83
C PRO A 1073 -2.70 -0.92 -6.70
N ASN A 1074 -2.39 0.38 -6.64
CA ASN A 1074 -1.31 0.98 -7.43
C ASN A 1074 0.07 0.47 -7.01
N VAL A 1075 0.32 0.38 -5.71
CA VAL A 1075 1.58 -0.15 -5.16
C VAL A 1075 1.72 -1.63 -5.46
N TRP A 1076 0.67 -2.43 -5.24
CA TRP A 1076 0.66 -3.84 -5.57
C TRP A 1076 0.92 -4.06 -7.06
N ARG A 1077 0.27 -3.30 -7.96
CA ARG A 1077 0.47 -3.39 -9.41
C ARG A 1077 1.88 -3.02 -9.85
N LYS A 1078 2.57 -2.12 -9.12
CA LYS A 1078 3.96 -1.75 -9.38
C LYS A 1078 4.93 -2.88 -9.00
N TRP A 1079 4.65 -3.64 -7.93
CA TRP A 1079 5.64 -4.48 -7.25
C TRP A 1079 5.35 -5.98 -7.14
N LEU A 1080 4.09 -6.41 -7.32
CA LEU A 1080 3.65 -7.81 -7.32
C LEU A 1080 4.18 -8.60 -6.09
N PRO A 1081 3.90 -8.14 -4.85
CA PRO A 1081 4.43 -8.70 -3.62
C PRO A 1081 4.11 -10.18 -3.40
N ASP A 1082 5.07 -10.94 -2.87
CA ASP A 1082 4.89 -12.33 -2.44
C ASP A 1082 4.15 -12.39 -1.10
N MET A 1083 4.34 -11.37 -0.26
CA MET A 1083 3.68 -11.19 1.04
C MET A 1083 3.28 -9.74 1.23
N MET A 1084 2.12 -9.51 1.84
CA MET A 1084 1.71 -8.21 2.37
C MET A 1084 1.40 -8.34 3.86
N VAL A 1085 1.80 -7.32 4.62
CA VAL A 1085 1.24 -7.02 5.94
C VAL A 1085 0.42 -5.73 5.86
N ASP A 1086 -0.69 -5.70 6.57
CA ASP A 1086 -1.42 -4.48 6.90
C ASP A 1086 -1.29 -4.25 8.40
N ASN A 1087 -0.59 -3.19 8.80
CA ASN A 1087 -0.28 -2.90 10.19
C ASN A 1087 -1.41 -2.05 10.80
N HIS A 1088 -2.26 -2.70 11.60
CA HIS A 1088 -3.42 -2.14 12.31
C HIS A 1088 -3.14 -1.99 13.82
N GLY A 1089 -4.13 -1.48 14.54
CA GLY A 1089 -4.08 -1.32 15.99
C GLY A 1089 -5.45 -1.34 16.67
N VAL A 1090 -5.41 -1.34 17.99
CA VAL A 1090 -6.59 -1.33 18.86
C VAL A 1090 -6.45 -0.32 20.02
N PRO A 1091 -7.55 0.05 20.70
CA PRO A 1091 -7.50 0.86 21.92
C PRO A 1091 -6.46 0.38 22.94
N THR A 1092 -5.89 1.29 23.72
CA THR A 1092 -4.94 0.95 24.81
C THR A 1092 -5.64 0.61 26.13
N HIS A 1093 -6.96 0.72 26.15
CA HIS A 1093 -7.85 0.59 27.29
C HIS A 1093 -9.22 0.14 26.77
N GLU A 1094 -10.25 0.05 27.61
CA GLU A 1094 -11.55 -0.46 27.17
C GLU A 1094 -12.25 0.43 26.11
N TRP A 1095 -12.96 -0.23 25.20
CA TRP A 1095 -13.88 0.38 24.26
C TRP A 1095 -15.31 0.21 24.75
N ASP A 1096 -15.77 1.20 25.50
CA ASP A 1096 -17.14 1.26 26.00
C ASP A 1096 -18.02 2.28 25.24
N GLN A 1097 -19.32 2.00 25.24
CA GLN A 1097 -20.37 2.77 24.58
C GLN A 1097 -21.69 2.59 25.35
N GLN A 1098 -21.99 3.49 26.28
CA GLN A 1098 -23.11 3.34 27.22
C GLN A 1098 -24.47 3.20 26.53
N PHE A 1099 -24.69 3.96 25.45
CA PHE A 1099 -25.95 3.98 24.71
C PHE A 1099 -26.02 2.92 23.60
N SER A 1100 -25.01 2.05 23.50
CA SER A 1100 -24.94 0.96 22.52
C SER A 1100 -25.01 -0.44 23.13
N GLY A 1101 -25.25 -0.54 24.45
CA GLY A 1101 -25.24 -1.82 25.19
C GLY A 1101 -23.90 -2.09 25.86
N TYR A 1102 -23.25 -1.05 26.38
CA TYR A 1102 -21.87 -0.97 26.87
C TYR A 1102 -20.77 -1.19 25.83
N VAL A 1103 -21.03 -1.89 24.72
CA VAL A 1103 -20.06 -2.15 23.64
C VAL A 1103 -20.75 -2.03 22.28
N SER A 1104 -19.99 -1.64 21.25
CA SER A 1104 -20.53 -1.54 19.89
C SER A 1104 -21.21 -2.84 19.43
N PRO A 1105 -22.43 -2.79 18.88
CA PRO A 1105 -23.04 -3.93 18.22
C PRO A 1105 -22.19 -4.50 17.07
N TRP A 1106 -21.34 -3.68 16.43
CA TRP A 1106 -20.46 -4.09 15.35
C TRP A 1106 -19.16 -4.73 15.86
N PHE A 1107 -18.68 -4.32 17.04
CA PHE A 1107 -17.35 -4.65 17.58
C PHE A 1107 -17.41 -5.32 18.97
N LYS A 1108 -18.48 -6.06 19.29
CA LYS A 1108 -18.72 -6.66 20.62
C LYS A 1108 -17.52 -7.42 21.22
N GLY A 1109 -16.71 -8.10 20.41
CA GLY A 1109 -15.52 -8.83 20.85
C GLY A 1109 -14.29 -7.95 21.16
N PHE A 1110 -14.28 -6.67 20.76
CA PHE A 1110 -13.14 -5.74 20.85
C PHE A 1110 -13.21 -4.84 22.08
N TRP A 1111 -14.10 -5.13 23.03
CA TRP A 1111 -14.31 -4.36 24.26
C TRP A 1111 -13.02 -4.10 25.06
N LEU A 1112 -12.16 -5.12 25.19
CA LEU A 1112 -10.96 -5.07 26.02
C LEU A 1112 -9.74 -5.52 25.19
N PRO A 1113 -8.58 -4.84 25.29
CA PRO A 1113 -7.37 -5.27 24.60
C PRO A 1113 -6.97 -6.69 25.02
N ARG A 1114 -6.74 -7.56 24.03
CA ARG A 1114 -6.50 -9.00 24.23
C ARG A 1114 -5.05 -9.33 24.56
N ALA A 1115 -4.14 -8.50 24.04
CA ALA A 1115 -2.69 -8.57 24.10
C ALA A 1115 -2.13 -7.20 23.63
N LEU A 1116 -0.87 -6.89 23.93
CA LEU A 1116 -0.17 -5.75 23.29
C LEU A 1116 0.06 -6.03 21.79
N PHE A 1117 0.21 -7.30 21.41
CA PHE A 1117 0.34 -7.74 20.01
C PHE A 1117 -0.49 -9.00 19.74
N TYR A 1118 -1.30 -8.97 18.69
CA TYR A 1118 -1.92 -10.16 18.08
C TYR A 1118 -2.04 -9.99 16.55
N GLY A 1119 -2.66 -10.93 15.84
CA GLY A 1119 -2.87 -10.77 14.39
C GLY A 1119 -3.83 -11.75 13.71
N TYR A 1120 -4.06 -11.54 12.42
CA TYR A 1120 -4.98 -12.29 11.57
C TYR A 1120 -4.29 -12.79 10.30
N PHE A 1121 -4.35 -14.09 10.01
CA PHE A 1121 -3.92 -14.67 8.74
C PHE A 1121 -5.12 -14.85 7.80
N TRP A 1122 -5.18 -14.02 6.75
CA TRP A 1122 -6.17 -14.11 5.67
C TRP A 1122 -5.63 -15.04 4.58
N TYR A 1123 -5.83 -16.35 4.77
CA TYR A 1123 -5.15 -17.36 3.97
C TYR A 1123 -6.07 -18.13 3.01
N VAL A 1124 -5.50 -18.55 1.89
CA VAL A 1124 -6.19 -19.39 0.91
C VAL A 1124 -6.05 -20.86 1.29
N ASP A 1125 -7.18 -21.50 1.61
CA ASP A 1125 -7.27 -22.95 1.78
C ASP A 1125 -7.81 -23.59 0.49
N SER A 1126 -6.88 -24.07 -0.34
CA SER A 1126 -7.21 -24.63 -1.65
C SER A 1126 -6.16 -25.67 -2.08
N PRO A 1127 -6.58 -26.85 -2.59
CA PRO A 1127 -5.67 -27.83 -3.20
C PRO A 1127 -4.85 -27.30 -4.39
N LYS A 1128 -5.27 -26.19 -5.02
CA LYS A 1128 -4.50 -25.51 -6.08
C LYS A 1128 -3.27 -24.77 -5.51
N TYR A 1129 -3.31 -24.37 -4.24
CA TYR A 1129 -2.33 -23.51 -3.58
C TYR A 1129 -1.84 -24.12 -2.25
N PRO A 1130 -1.36 -25.38 -2.24
CA PRO A 1130 -1.17 -26.17 -1.00
C PRO A 1130 -0.12 -25.59 -0.05
N ASN A 1131 0.81 -24.78 -0.55
CA ASN A 1131 1.88 -24.18 0.25
C ASN A 1131 1.45 -22.90 1.00
N HIS A 1132 0.29 -22.32 0.70
CA HIS A 1132 -0.12 -21.02 1.27
C HIS A 1132 -0.28 -21.09 2.79
N LYS A 1133 -1.05 -22.07 3.27
CA LYS A 1133 -1.19 -22.30 4.71
C LYS A 1133 0.16 -22.48 5.39
N ARG A 1134 1.04 -23.31 4.81
CA ARG A 1134 2.38 -23.57 5.36
C ARG A 1134 3.28 -22.33 5.41
N LEU A 1135 3.17 -21.42 4.44
CA LEU A 1135 3.89 -20.14 4.47
C LEU A 1135 3.39 -19.24 5.61
N ASN A 1136 2.08 -19.15 5.82
CA ASN A 1136 1.50 -18.41 6.94
C ASN A 1136 1.90 -19.04 8.31
N GLU A 1137 1.99 -20.37 8.40
CA GLU A 1137 2.40 -21.07 9.63
C GLU A 1137 3.86 -20.76 9.99
N VAL A 1138 4.75 -20.70 8.99
CA VAL A 1138 6.14 -20.30 9.25
C VAL A 1138 6.25 -18.80 9.56
N LEU A 1139 5.40 -17.94 8.97
CA LEU A 1139 5.38 -16.53 9.36
C LEU A 1139 4.93 -16.37 10.82
N GLN A 1140 3.89 -17.09 11.25
CA GLN A 1140 3.46 -17.15 12.64
C GLN A 1140 4.61 -17.55 13.58
N ASP A 1141 5.37 -18.60 13.23
CA ASP A 1141 6.56 -19.02 13.96
C ASP A 1141 7.61 -17.89 14.10
N TYR A 1142 7.96 -17.23 12.99
CA TYR A 1142 8.98 -16.18 12.94
C TYR A 1142 8.58 -14.94 13.75
N VAL A 1143 7.35 -14.45 13.55
CA VAL A 1143 6.83 -13.29 14.27
C VAL A 1143 6.70 -13.60 15.76
N ALA A 1144 6.13 -14.75 16.13
CA ALA A 1144 5.96 -15.12 17.53
C ALA A 1144 7.30 -15.29 18.25
N ASP A 1145 8.28 -15.95 17.62
CA ASP A 1145 9.60 -16.08 18.22
C ASP A 1145 10.36 -14.74 18.30
N ALA A 1146 10.08 -13.78 17.40
CA ALA A 1146 10.71 -12.46 17.45
C ALA A 1146 10.11 -11.56 18.54
N ILE A 1147 8.78 -11.54 18.64
CA ILE A 1147 8.02 -10.77 19.64
C ILE A 1147 8.34 -11.24 21.06
N ASN A 1148 8.32 -12.55 21.31
CA ASN A 1148 8.61 -13.12 22.65
C ASN A 1148 10.08 -13.02 23.09
N ARG A 1149 11.02 -12.61 22.21
CA ARG A 1149 12.42 -12.35 22.61
C ARG A 1149 12.61 -11.01 23.30
N ASP A 1150 11.63 -10.10 23.21
CA ASP A 1150 11.68 -8.80 23.85
C ASP A 1150 10.91 -8.86 25.19
N SER A 1151 11.66 -8.83 26.29
CA SER A 1151 11.13 -9.02 27.64
C SER A 1151 10.19 -7.91 28.13
N GLU A 1152 10.17 -6.75 27.47
CA GLU A 1152 9.19 -5.70 27.74
C GLU A 1152 7.86 -6.02 27.08
N ILE A 1153 7.88 -6.46 25.82
CA ILE A 1153 6.68 -6.87 25.06
C ILE A 1153 6.07 -8.14 25.67
N GLU A 1154 6.89 -9.14 26.01
CA GLU A 1154 6.45 -10.37 26.69
C GLU A 1154 5.65 -10.05 27.96
N LYS A 1155 6.23 -9.21 28.85
CA LYS A 1155 5.58 -8.79 30.11
C LYS A 1155 4.24 -8.06 29.89
N TRP A 1156 4.14 -7.22 28.86
CA TRP A 1156 2.89 -6.53 28.54
C TRP A 1156 1.82 -7.48 27.98
N ASN A 1157 2.22 -8.46 27.16
CA ASN A 1157 1.32 -9.52 26.71
C ASN A 1157 0.84 -10.41 27.86
N GLU A 1158 1.70 -10.72 28.84
CA GLU A 1158 1.30 -11.46 30.04
C GLU A 1158 0.29 -10.69 30.92
N ASP A 1159 0.49 -9.38 31.14
CA ASP A 1159 -0.48 -8.59 31.92
C ASP A 1159 -1.83 -8.49 31.18
N TRP A 1160 -1.82 -8.15 29.88
CA TRP A 1160 -3.04 -8.09 29.07
C TRP A 1160 -3.77 -9.43 29.01
N LYS A 1161 -3.04 -10.54 28.88
CA LYS A 1161 -3.60 -11.90 28.96
C LYS A 1161 -4.34 -12.14 30.27
N ASP A 1162 -3.72 -11.86 31.42
CA ASP A 1162 -4.37 -12.07 32.73
C ASP A 1162 -5.63 -11.19 32.90
N ARG A 1163 -5.64 -9.98 32.33
CA ARG A 1163 -6.84 -9.12 32.30
C ARG A 1163 -7.93 -9.68 31.38
N PHE A 1164 -7.57 -10.02 30.15
CA PHE A 1164 -8.51 -10.52 29.15
C PHE A 1164 -9.15 -11.85 29.57
N GLU A 1165 -8.37 -12.75 30.16
CA GLU A 1165 -8.87 -13.98 30.79
C GLU A 1165 -9.92 -13.67 31.88
N LYS A 1166 -9.53 -12.86 32.88
CA LYS A 1166 -10.35 -12.58 34.07
C LYS A 1166 -11.64 -11.82 33.78
N TYR A 1167 -11.61 -10.88 32.85
CA TYR A 1167 -12.73 -9.98 32.57
C TYR A 1167 -13.57 -10.40 31.35
N ALA A 1168 -13.01 -11.14 30.39
CA ALA A 1168 -13.66 -11.43 29.12
C ALA A 1168 -13.73 -12.94 28.80
N HIS A 1169 -12.59 -13.60 28.52
CA HIS A 1169 -12.56 -14.98 28.00
C HIS A 1169 -13.18 -16.01 28.95
N GLN A 1170 -12.89 -15.94 30.26
CA GLN A 1170 -13.42 -16.87 31.26
C GLN A 1170 -14.97 -16.92 31.27
N TRP A 1171 -15.63 -15.85 30.84
CA TRP A 1171 -17.08 -15.72 30.90
C TRP A 1171 -17.76 -15.99 29.54
N MET A 1172 -17.23 -15.45 28.45
CA MET A 1172 -17.81 -15.58 27.11
C MET A 1172 -16.73 -15.99 26.09
N PRO A 1173 -16.29 -17.26 26.12
CA PRO A 1173 -15.10 -17.70 25.41
C PRO A 1173 -15.22 -17.69 23.88
N LYS A 1174 -16.43 -17.71 23.30
CA LYS A 1174 -16.61 -17.54 21.84
C LYS A 1174 -16.65 -16.07 21.43
N LEU A 1175 -17.24 -15.20 22.26
CA LEU A 1175 -17.27 -13.76 22.00
C LEU A 1175 -15.89 -13.12 22.20
N PHE A 1176 -15.11 -13.66 23.13
CA PHE A 1176 -13.77 -13.20 23.48
C PHE A 1176 -12.74 -14.34 23.31
N PRO A 1177 -12.49 -14.83 22.09
CA PRO A 1177 -11.66 -16.02 21.85
C PRO A 1177 -10.17 -15.73 22.13
N ALA A 1178 -9.52 -16.64 22.87
CA ALA A 1178 -8.16 -16.47 23.40
C ALA A 1178 -7.25 -17.68 23.06
N ASP A 1179 -7.20 -18.07 21.79
CA ASP A 1179 -6.36 -19.19 21.34
C ASP A 1179 -4.86 -18.81 21.30
N TYR A 1180 -4.16 -19.07 22.41
CA TYR A 1180 -2.75 -18.72 22.56
C TYR A 1180 -1.81 -19.68 21.82
N TYR A 1181 -1.09 -19.16 20.82
CA TYR A 1181 0.06 -19.79 20.17
C TYR A 1181 1.35 -19.10 20.61
N LYS A 1182 2.25 -19.82 21.31
CA LYS A 1182 3.48 -19.26 21.90
C LYS A 1182 3.21 -17.93 22.64
N ASN A 1183 2.28 -17.94 23.60
CA ASN A 1183 1.84 -16.78 24.38
C ASN A 1183 1.18 -15.60 23.62
N LEU A 1184 1.06 -15.67 22.29
CA LEU A 1184 0.39 -14.66 21.46
C LEU A 1184 -0.91 -15.19 20.87
N ILE A 1185 -1.79 -14.30 20.41
CA ILE A 1185 -3.04 -14.69 19.76
C ILE A 1185 -2.90 -14.50 18.25
N PHE A 1186 -3.32 -15.50 17.47
CA PHE A 1186 -3.37 -15.42 16.01
C PHE A 1186 -4.65 -16.07 15.48
N TYR A 1187 -5.47 -15.31 14.79
CA TYR A 1187 -6.70 -15.81 14.18
C TYR A 1187 -6.44 -16.30 12.75
N TRP A 1188 -7.05 -17.43 12.39
CA TRP A 1188 -6.81 -18.12 11.13
C TRP A 1188 -8.09 -18.16 10.28
N ILE A 1189 -8.18 -17.27 9.29
CA ILE A 1189 -9.40 -17.06 8.53
C ILE A 1189 -9.20 -17.62 7.11
N ALA A 1190 -9.88 -18.73 6.83
CA ALA A 1190 -9.70 -19.53 5.62
C ALA A 1190 -10.64 -19.08 4.49
N TYR A 1191 -10.08 -18.90 3.29
CA TYR A 1191 -10.82 -18.47 2.10
C TYR A 1191 -10.53 -19.33 0.87
N LYS A 1192 -11.47 -19.31 -0.10
CA LYS A 1192 -11.31 -19.90 -1.45
C LYS A 1192 -11.10 -18.80 -2.48
N PRO A 1193 -10.14 -18.92 -3.43
CA PRO A 1193 -9.79 -17.85 -4.39
C PRO A 1193 -11.00 -17.15 -5.01
N ASN A 1194 -11.05 -15.82 -4.95
CA ASN A 1194 -12.16 -15.02 -5.42
C ASN A 1194 -11.66 -13.77 -6.17
N PRO A 1195 -11.88 -13.64 -7.49
CA PRO A 1195 -11.43 -12.48 -8.26
C PRO A 1195 -12.14 -11.18 -7.88
N GLU A 1196 -13.19 -11.20 -7.05
CA GLU A 1196 -13.86 -10.01 -6.50
C GLU A 1196 -13.47 -9.68 -5.05
N ALA A 1197 -12.54 -10.43 -4.45
CA ALA A 1197 -12.04 -10.14 -3.11
C ALA A 1197 -11.26 -8.83 -3.04
N TRP A 1198 -11.29 -8.20 -1.86
CA TRP A 1198 -10.48 -7.03 -1.54
C TRP A 1198 -9.04 -7.41 -1.09
N HIS A 1199 -8.92 -8.40 -0.19
CA HIS A 1199 -7.67 -9.06 0.22
C HIS A 1199 -6.91 -9.62 -0.98
N ILE A 1200 -5.60 -9.40 -0.96
CA ILE A 1200 -4.70 -9.60 -2.09
C ILE A 1200 -4.39 -11.08 -2.27
N SER A 1201 -4.08 -11.82 -1.19
CA SER A 1201 -3.84 -13.27 -1.27
C SER A 1201 -5.08 -14.02 -1.79
N HIS A 1202 -6.25 -13.47 -1.53
CA HIS A 1202 -7.55 -14.04 -1.89
C HIS A 1202 -7.92 -13.76 -3.35
N ARG A 1203 -7.55 -12.58 -3.87
CA ARG A 1203 -7.76 -12.14 -5.26
C ARG A 1203 -6.69 -12.66 -6.23
N TYR A 1204 -5.41 -12.58 -5.86
CA TYR A 1204 -4.25 -12.94 -6.67
C TYR A 1204 -3.32 -13.99 -6.00
N PRO A 1205 -3.84 -15.17 -5.58
CA PRO A 1205 -3.06 -16.18 -4.86
C PRO A 1205 -1.85 -16.74 -5.64
N TYR A 1206 -1.81 -16.59 -6.96
CA TYR A 1206 -0.67 -17.05 -7.76
C TYR A 1206 0.53 -16.08 -7.69
N ILE A 1207 0.34 -14.85 -7.19
CA ILE A 1207 1.38 -13.83 -6.99
C ILE A 1207 1.68 -13.66 -5.50
N THR A 1208 0.64 -13.43 -4.69
CA THR A 1208 0.73 -13.10 -3.25
C THR A 1208 0.20 -14.26 -2.41
N ALA A 1209 1.02 -14.83 -1.53
CA ALA A 1209 0.65 -16.01 -0.72
C ALA A 1209 0.33 -15.73 0.74
N VAL A 1210 0.74 -14.57 1.26
CA VAL A 1210 0.45 -14.10 2.60
C VAL A 1210 -0.20 -12.73 2.52
N ASP A 1211 -1.31 -12.60 3.25
CA ASP A 1211 -2.03 -11.37 3.54
C ASP A 1211 -2.31 -11.45 5.04
N PHE A 1212 -1.58 -10.65 5.83
CA PHE A 1212 -1.49 -10.75 7.28
C PHE A 1212 -1.81 -9.39 7.89
N THR A 1213 -2.64 -9.35 8.92
CA THR A 1213 -2.91 -8.13 9.70
C THR A 1213 -2.26 -8.25 11.06
N THR A 1214 -1.44 -7.28 11.46
CA THR A 1214 -0.99 -7.14 12.86
C THR A 1214 -1.91 -6.20 13.61
N GLU A 1215 -2.05 -6.42 14.90
CA GLU A 1215 -2.86 -5.61 15.79
C GLU A 1215 -2.02 -5.26 17.02
N VAL A 1216 -1.70 -3.97 17.17
CA VAL A 1216 -0.97 -3.45 18.34
C VAL A 1216 -1.88 -2.51 19.13
N SER A 1217 -1.87 -2.59 20.47
CA SER A 1217 -2.67 -1.68 21.31
C SER A 1217 -2.11 -0.25 21.28
N ASP A 1218 -2.41 0.53 20.25
CA ASP A 1218 -1.75 1.81 19.95
C ASP A 1218 -2.66 3.02 19.74
N GLU A 1219 -3.98 2.85 19.60
CA GLU A 1219 -4.83 3.93 19.06
C GLU A 1219 -4.80 5.21 19.90
N THR A 1220 -4.63 5.06 21.21
CA THR A 1220 -4.57 6.16 22.18
C THR A 1220 -3.20 6.25 22.85
N ALA A 1221 -2.17 5.66 22.23
CA ALA A 1221 -0.82 5.58 22.77
C ALA A 1221 -0.05 6.90 22.60
N GLN A 1222 0.66 7.29 23.65
CA GLN A 1222 1.48 8.51 23.68
C GLN A 1222 2.80 8.23 24.41
N GLY A 1223 3.86 8.97 24.06
CA GLY A 1223 5.16 8.91 24.73
C GLY A 1223 5.78 7.51 24.70
N ASP A 1224 6.28 7.05 25.85
CA ASP A 1224 6.98 5.77 25.97
C ASP A 1224 6.10 4.55 25.65
N TYR A 1225 4.78 4.64 25.80
CA TYR A 1225 3.89 3.55 25.39
C TYR A 1225 3.76 3.50 23.85
N LEU A 1226 3.69 4.65 23.17
CA LEU A 1226 3.75 4.70 21.70
C LEU A 1226 5.12 4.22 21.18
N ARG A 1227 6.20 4.49 21.91
CA ARG A 1227 7.55 3.94 21.63
C ARG A 1227 7.56 2.42 21.67
N LEU A 1228 6.88 1.83 22.66
CA LEU A 1228 6.73 0.38 22.78
C LEU A 1228 5.88 -0.20 21.62
N CYS A 1229 4.76 0.42 21.27
CA CYS A 1229 3.94 0.00 20.13
C CYS A 1229 4.71 0.06 18.81
N THR A 1230 5.44 1.17 18.58
CA THR A 1230 6.34 1.34 17.42
C THR A 1230 7.45 0.29 17.37
N LYS A 1231 8.06 -0.04 18.52
CA LYS A 1231 9.05 -1.14 18.64
C LYS A 1231 8.43 -2.50 18.29
N THR A 1232 7.18 -2.71 18.67
CA THR A 1232 6.44 -3.97 18.47
C THR A 1232 6.14 -4.22 16.99
N HIS A 1233 5.58 -3.23 16.28
CA HIS A 1233 5.43 -3.31 14.82
C HIS A 1233 6.79 -3.53 14.12
N PHE A 1234 7.82 -2.77 14.49
CA PHE A 1234 9.16 -2.90 13.88
C PHE A 1234 9.76 -4.31 14.03
N ILE A 1235 9.54 -4.97 15.18
CA ILE A 1235 9.98 -6.35 15.40
C ILE A 1235 9.21 -7.33 14.50
N SER A 1236 7.90 -7.16 14.32
CA SER A 1236 7.07 -7.98 13.43
C SER A 1236 7.50 -7.83 11.95
N ASP A 1237 7.68 -6.60 11.48
CA ASP A 1237 8.14 -6.31 10.12
C ASP A 1237 9.52 -6.93 9.85
N ILE A 1238 10.47 -6.75 10.78
CA ILE A 1238 11.82 -7.32 10.67
C ILE A 1238 11.82 -8.86 10.72
N ALA A 1239 10.92 -9.48 11.50
CA ALA A 1239 10.77 -10.93 11.52
C ALA A 1239 10.26 -11.48 10.18
N THR A 1240 9.32 -10.78 9.56
CA THR A 1240 8.79 -11.09 8.23
C THR A 1240 9.89 -10.95 7.16
N ILE A 1241 10.70 -9.90 7.23
CA ILE A 1241 11.85 -9.69 6.33
C ILE A 1241 12.93 -10.76 6.52
N ASP A 1242 13.22 -11.19 7.76
CA ASP A 1242 14.18 -12.27 8.04
C ASP A 1242 13.70 -13.65 7.52
N MET A 1243 12.39 -13.92 7.59
CA MET A 1243 11.78 -15.09 6.95
C MET A 1243 12.00 -15.06 5.42
N LEU A 1244 11.68 -13.94 4.77
CA LEU A 1244 11.86 -13.76 3.32
C LEU A 1244 13.32 -13.84 2.89
N TYR A 1245 14.23 -13.26 3.66
CA TYR A 1245 15.69 -13.32 3.43
C TYR A 1245 16.22 -14.77 3.48
N LYS A 1246 15.63 -15.61 4.33
CA LYS A 1246 16.00 -17.02 4.47
C LYS A 1246 15.34 -17.94 3.44
N ALA A 1247 14.24 -17.53 2.81
CA ALA A 1247 13.56 -18.31 1.78
C ALA A 1247 14.44 -18.57 0.53
N GLU A 1248 13.94 -19.43 -0.36
CA GLU A 1248 14.55 -19.77 -1.64
C GLU A 1248 13.67 -19.28 -2.80
N THR A 1249 14.25 -18.49 -3.70
CA THR A 1249 13.66 -18.19 -5.00
C THR A 1249 14.08 -19.27 -6.01
N VAL A 1250 13.10 -20.00 -6.53
CA VAL A 1250 13.35 -21.07 -7.51
C VAL A 1250 13.09 -20.53 -8.90
N MET A 1251 14.14 -20.40 -9.70
CA MET A 1251 14.02 -20.03 -11.11
C MET A 1251 13.63 -21.23 -11.97
N GLU A 1252 12.79 -21.00 -12.98
CA GLU A 1252 12.50 -21.96 -14.05
C GLU A 1252 12.99 -21.40 -15.38
N ASP A 1253 14.06 -21.99 -15.89
CA ASP A 1253 14.54 -21.76 -17.25
C ASP A 1253 13.68 -22.61 -18.22
N LYS A 1254 12.94 -21.92 -19.10
CA LYS A 1254 12.14 -22.53 -20.16
C LYS A 1254 12.78 -22.15 -21.50
N SER A 1255 13.09 -23.14 -22.32
CA SER A 1255 13.63 -22.93 -23.67
C SER A 1255 12.93 -23.87 -24.65
N PHE A 1256 12.58 -23.35 -25.82
CA PHE A 1256 11.89 -24.11 -26.87
C PHE A 1256 12.11 -23.48 -28.24
N GLU A 1257 11.91 -24.30 -29.28
CA GLU A 1257 12.12 -23.95 -30.68
C GLU A 1257 10.82 -24.12 -31.46
N ASP A 1258 10.28 -23.03 -31.99
CA ASP A 1258 8.99 -22.97 -32.72
C ASP A 1258 9.03 -21.82 -33.75
N GLY A 1259 9.70 -22.06 -34.87
CA GLY A 1259 10.10 -21.05 -35.86
C GLY A 1259 11.15 -20.05 -35.36
N GLY A 1260 11.12 -19.70 -34.07
CA GLY A 1260 12.13 -18.95 -33.32
C GLY A 1260 12.79 -19.79 -32.24
N ILE A 1261 13.96 -19.35 -31.75
CA ILE A 1261 14.52 -19.81 -30.47
C ILE A 1261 14.00 -18.91 -29.36
N THR A 1262 13.20 -19.45 -28.45
CA THR A 1262 12.69 -18.69 -27.28
C THR A 1262 13.35 -19.15 -26.00
N LEU A 1263 13.79 -18.19 -25.19
CA LEU A 1263 14.45 -18.38 -23.91
C LEU A 1263 13.70 -17.55 -22.85
N LYS A 1264 13.14 -18.20 -21.81
CA LYS A 1264 12.44 -17.55 -20.69
C LYS A 1264 13.04 -17.97 -19.35
N LYS A 1265 13.05 -17.05 -18.38
CA LYS A 1265 13.65 -17.23 -17.04
C LYS A 1265 12.72 -16.63 -15.99
N VAL A 1266 11.76 -17.44 -15.53
CA VAL A 1266 10.62 -17.00 -14.70
C VAL A 1266 10.71 -17.66 -13.32
N ARG A 1267 10.43 -16.93 -12.24
CA ARG A 1267 10.42 -17.46 -10.88
C ARG A 1267 9.16 -18.29 -10.63
N LYS A 1268 9.31 -19.46 -10.00
CA LYS A 1268 8.19 -20.21 -9.42
C LYS A 1268 7.67 -19.49 -8.18
N ARG A 1269 6.40 -19.12 -8.20
CA ARG A 1269 5.67 -18.56 -7.05
C ARG A 1269 4.74 -19.62 -6.40
N PRO A 1270 4.44 -19.48 -5.10
CA PRO A 1270 5.12 -18.60 -4.15
C PRO A 1270 6.53 -19.08 -3.81
N ILE A 1271 7.27 -18.29 -3.03
CA ILE A 1271 8.61 -18.65 -2.54
C ILE A 1271 8.66 -20.03 -1.87
N LYS A 1272 9.82 -20.68 -1.95
CA LYS A 1272 10.06 -21.97 -1.31
C LYS A 1272 10.73 -21.77 0.05
N LEU A 1273 10.24 -22.49 1.06
CA LEU A 1273 10.86 -22.58 2.38
C LEU A 1273 12.08 -23.52 2.31
N LYS A 1274 13.16 -23.18 3.01
CA LYS A 1274 14.37 -24.02 3.14
C LYS A 1274 14.25 -25.05 4.25
#